data_AF-K1PIZ5-F1
#
_entry.id   AF-K1PIZ5-F1
#
_cell.length_a   1.000
_cell.length_b   1.000
_cell.length_c   1.000
_cell.angle_alpha   90.00
_cell.angle_beta   90.00
_cell.angle_gamma   90.00
#
_symmetry.space_group_name_H-M   'P 1'
#
loop_
_entity.id
_entity.type
_entity.pdbx_description
1 polymer ?
#
loop_
_entity_poly.entity_id
_entity_poly.type
_entity_poly.pdbx_seq_one_letter_code
_entity_poly.pdbx_strand_id
1 'polypeptide(L)'
;MVVKTHSSNDKRMRGIKTQALRFKNDGIPVYGLGLEGHFYTHDIDMDVLKITQYFESPPKGFYFARTELHRKTVYQKVAEQPMQQLKFGWTEISGNFHAPNGTTSATVFLEIVDVDIDFLMDSASLQILPHDPHWSSKAHHRIQTLRKAPVTVKSYHVIIMMYCRLAPGQSAHGVYVEFMQQKSSFPFGTAVHADHLGNPSYQAYTDFVLKNFEWAVIANKLKWKGVEHIKGHTNYTLALNAIQLLESHGINMRGHNMFWGKDKFVPSWIPAMSPSNIVHEMQAHVRDIMSHTQGKLLHWDVNNENLHGDFFERHTTDPDITHKMFQWIHSIDPSIKLFLNDYSVLPVSTMTTAIRNQAQNFIKSQVPIGNIGLQSHFYTTDIDIDVLKYRLDKVAEAGLKIWATELTVDAADEHKKAAALENLLTMFFSHPAVEGVILWHFWDGSNWHQNEALFNGPGITPNAAGQKYLDLVHGSWRSHIKRRLDQDHPVNVTMFKGDYVMHVRQHGHVIHQENFTVDSTGKDLTVHLTGADQCASLPTNVGTYCWPSMKHQCPNLNDLQRSKEGRRANMRLVITFSVFLGVLFPSKAEVELLKNADFESSSFSGNWHCSDCRMTVHTENKYHGSQCVMISNRHHDWSGVRQSVVLEGGQWYVAKAYIRLANGASATGISIELKQQKHSFGFGAGVVASMMTDTHQVAYQDFVYKHFEWAVIVNALKWRLMEWTKGHINFDRPVNAIKVLQAHGIKIRGHNMFWGVDGHSPAWLQGMTPAEYITEMKLHVQQVISHTRGTLEHWDVNNENQHGDYFERHTGDPDITAKMFQWIHSQEPGVKLFINEYNVITNSQCTTATRNQAIQLLNMSIPVSFVGIQGHFHSSDINIDVVKYRLDKVAEAGLKIWITELTVSENDANKKAVALENLMTLFFSHPAVEGIMLWGFWDGAIHNAPAKLFEGPNLTPNAAGQVYLDLVEKSWKTDYSQTISPHTHLSTTGFLGDYVLNVKRDGHVIHQEPFSVDQSGKHVTVHLTESAERFFIPLQERDVQELVMNSKPIKMRWAVSDFNSWKNARGWEGELLTMSNESLNLALKFFILEVHNKSGKEYYPNTIYELIISLQHYLRVNKRFVSFLDDTEFNTMREVLDAKMKSLSKQGIKLKRRQADIISIDQENIMWQKGILGADSPKRLLETLLYSLGLKFALRAAQEHKNLRVGENSQLTIKTSPNNVRYLEYKEEVSKCNSGGLTHRKVEPKVTRAYGNLLQPE
;
A
#
# COMPACT_ATOMS: atom_id res chain seq x y z
N MET A 1 12.67 -12.49 -16.62
CA MET A 1 13.44 -13.36 -17.54
C MET A 1 13.81 -12.57 -18.77
N VAL A 2 15.10 -12.56 -19.12
CA VAL A 2 15.70 -11.78 -20.20
C VAL A 2 16.48 -12.70 -21.12
N VAL A 3 16.52 -12.36 -22.42
CA VAL A 3 17.26 -13.09 -23.44
C VAL A 3 18.27 -12.16 -24.12
N LYS A 4 19.51 -12.64 -24.27
CA LYS A 4 20.64 -11.93 -24.89
C LYS A 4 21.08 -12.62 -26.17
N THR A 5 20.88 -12.02 -27.33
CA THR A 5 21.21 -12.61 -28.65
C THR A 5 22.55 -12.12 -29.19
N HIS A 6 23.18 -12.91 -30.07
CA HIS A 6 24.44 -12.55 -30.75
C HIS A 6 24.35 -12.79 -32.28
N SER A 7 24.82 -11.82 -33.06
CA SER A 7 24.90 -11.85 -34.53
C SER A 7 26.34 -12.01 -35.04
N SER A 8 26.57 -12.78 -36.11
CA SER A 8 27.90 -12.92 -36.73
C SER A 8 27.90 -12.58 -38.23
N ASN A 9 28.77 -11.64 -38.63
CA ASN A 9 29.27 -11.48 -40.00
C ASN A 9 30.62 -10.75 -39.95
N ASP A 10 31.72 -11.41 -40.30
CA ASP A 10 32.35 -11.24 -41.62
C ASP A 10 33.41 -12.35 -41.87
N LYS A 11 33.77 -12.59 -43.13
CA LYS A 11 34.77 -13.58 -43.58
C LYS A 11 35.84 -12.90 -44.45
N ARG A 12 37.11 -13.26 -44.18
CA ARG A 12 38.36 -12.98 -44.94
C ARG A 12 39.05 -11.65 -44.63
N MET A 13 40.25 -11.76 -44.05
CA MET A 13 41.50 -11.46 -44.76
C MET A 13 42.67 -12.17 -44.05
N ARG A 14 43.78 -12.41 -44.76
CA ARG A 14 44.87 -13.29 -44.33
C ARG A 14 46.06 -12.50 -43.74
N GLY A 15 46.73 -13.07 -42.73
CA GLY A 15 48.19 -13.20 -42.76
C GLY A 15 49.05 -12.43 -41.74
N ILE A 16 50.07 -13.16 -41.24
CA ILE A 16 51.42 -12.70 -40.82
C ILE A 16 51.60 -12.03 -39.44
N LYS A 17 51.92 -12.91 -38.47
CA LYS A 17 53.13 -12.93 -37.59
C LYS A 17 53.82 -11.64 -37.08
N THR A 18 53.97 -11.63 -35.75
CA THR A 18 55.17 -11.34 -34.90
C THR A 18 55.77 -9.93 -34.67
N GLN A 19 56.03 -9.69 -33.37
CA GLN A 19 57.18 -8.98 -32.76
C GLN A 19 57.29 -7.43 -32.77
N ALA A 20 57.05 -6.88 -31.57
CA ALA A 20 58.03 -6.16 -30.72
C ALA A 20 58.74 -4.86 -31.17
N LEU A 21 58.59 -3.85 -30.29
CA LEU A 21 59.57 -2.84 -29.83
C LEU A 21 59.94 -1.59 -30.68
N ARG A 22 59.68 -0.44 -30.02
CA ARG A 22 60.48 0.81 -29.93
C ARG A 22 60.49 1.83 -31.10
N PHE A 23 59.81 2.96 -30.83
CA PHE A 23 60.28 4.36 -30.93
C PHE A 23 61.35 4.76 -31.96
N LYS A 24 61.01 5.74 -32.81
CA LYS A 24 61.46 7.14 -32.66
C LYS A 24 60.64 8.12 -33.54
N ASN A 25 60.56 9.38 -33.10
CA ASN A 25 60.10 10.53 -33.90
C ASN A 25 61.20 11.01 -34.87
N ASP A 26 60.85 11.81 -35.89
CA ASP A 26 61.25 13.24 -35.98
C ASP A 26 60.78 13.94 -37.30
N GLY A 27 60.36 15.21 -37.19
CA GLY A 27 60.27 16.24 -38.26
C GLY A 27 58.99 16.30 -39.14
N ILE A 28 58.20 17.38 -39.37
CA ILE A 28 58.32 18.88 -39.45
C ILE A 28 58.32 19.39 -40.94
N PRO A 29 57.62 20.50 -41.31
CA PRO A 29 56.47 20.43 -42.26
C PRO A 29 56.36 21.61 -43.31
N VAL A 30 55.13 21.99 -43.72
CA VAL A 30 54.63 23.31 -44.25
C VAL A 30 54.16 23.40 -45.73
N TYR A 31 53.17 24.32 -45.94
CA TYR A 31 52.54 24.91 -47.15
C TYR A 31 51.19 24.31 -47.61
N GLY A 32 50.13 25.06 -47.95
CA GLY A 32 49.85 26.51 -47.81
C GLY A 32 48.69 27.02 -48.71
N LEU A 33 47.99 28.09 -48.28
CA LEU A 33 47.07 29.00 -49.04
C LEU A 33 45.61 28.56 -49.41
N GLY A 34 44.68 29.52 -49.29
CA GLY A 34 43.33 29.57 -49.93
C GLY A 34 43.35 30.48 -51.18
N LEU A 35 42.26 31.02 -51.76
CA LEU A 35 40.81 31.10 -51.47
C LEU A 35 40.06 31.46 -52.81
N GLU A 36 38.74 31.78 -52.79
CA GLU A 36 37.85 32.13 -53.97
C GLU A 36 37.46 30.91 -54.86
N GLY A 37 36.33 30.80 -55.61
CA GLY A 37 35.09 31.57 -55.84
C GLY A 37 34.46 31.11 -57.20
N HIS A 38 33.15 31.06 -57.51
CA HIS A 38 31.88 31.30 -56.78
C HIS A 38 30.67 30.60 -57.47
N PHE A 39 29.61 30.29 -56.69
CA PHE A 39 28.16 30.07 -57.00
C PHE A 39 27.61 29.46 -58.32
N TYR A 40 26.73 28.46 -58.17
CA TYR A 40 25.28 28.56 -58.47
C TYR A 40 24.44 27.59 -57.59
N THR A 41 23.68 28.17 -56.66
CA THR A 41 22.29 27.88 -56.20
C THR A 41 21.65 26.46 -56.33
N HIS A 42 21.18 25.90 -55.21
CA HIS A 42 19.73 25.90 -54.86
C HIS A 42 19.47 25.48 -53.40
N ASP A 43 18.58 26.26 -52.79
CA ASP A 43 18.07 26.31 -51.42
C ASP A 43 17.77 24.99 -50.68
N ILE A 44 18.28 24.92 -49.44
CA ILE A 44 17.52 24.44 -48.26
C ILE A 44 17.79 25.44 -47.14
N ASP A 45 16.78 26.22 -46.75
CA ASP A 45 16.79 26.99 -45.50
C ASP A 45 15.59 26.59 -44.61
N MET A 46 15.69 26.93 -43.34
CA MET A 46 14.87 26.41 -42.25
C MET A 46 13.48 27.05 -42.16
N ASP A 47 12.50 26.32 -41.62
CA ASP A 47 11.70 26.82 -40.48
C ASP A 47 10.72 25.76 -39.93
N VAL A 48 11.06 25.12 -38.81
CA VAL A 48 10.07 24.65 -37.82
C VAL A 48 10.65 24.83 -36.42
N LEU A 49 10.49 26.03 -35.86
CA LEU A 49 10.70 26.28 -34.44
C LEU A 49 9.69 27.31 -33.92
N LYS A 50 8.55 26.85 -33.39
CA LYS A 50 7.70 27.64 -32.47
C LYS A 50 6.67 26.81 -31.69
N ILE A 51 6.79 26.90 -30.36
CA ILE A 51 5.71 26.94 -29.35
C ILE A 51 5.04 25.60 -28.94
N THR A 52 5.68 24.98 -27.94
CA THR A 52 5.11 24.47 -26.65
C THR A 52 3.59 24.54 -26.39
N GLN A 53 2.99 23.42 -25.95
CA GLN A 53 2.63 23.17 -24.53
C GLN A 53 2.09 21.73 -24.31
N TYR A 54 2.16 21.25 -23.06
CA TYR A 54 1.74 19.92 -22.56
C TYR A 54 2.38 18.67 -23.21
N PHE A 55 3.19 17.94 -22.44
CA PHE A 55 2.94 16.52 -22.10
C PHE A 55 3.93 16.03 -21.03
N GLU A 56 3.49 15.08 -20.20
CA GLU A 56 4.26 14.48 -19.11
C GLU A 56 5.39 13.58 -19.66
N SER A 57 6.52 13.50 -18.94
CA SER A 57 7.72 12.79 -19.42
C SER A 57 7.52 11.26 -19.42
N PRO A 58 7.90 10.53 -20.50
CA PRO A 58 8.01 9.07 -20.44
C PRO A 58 9.23 8.63 -19.59
N PRO A 59 9.23 7.40 -19.06
CA PRO A 59 10.34 6.87 -18.27
C PRO A 59 11.64 6.77 -19.09
N LYS A 60 12.76 7.12 -18.44
CA LYS A 60 14.04 7.41 -19.09
C LYS A 60 14.80 6.14 -19.48
N GLY A 61 14.82 5.82 -20.78
CA GLY A 61 15.81 4.92 -21.39
C GLY A 61 16.81 5.70 -22.25
N PHE A 62 17.91 6.18 -21.69
CA PHE A 62 18.97 6.86 -22.45
C PHE A 62 20.07 5.88 -22.88
N TYR A 63 20.01 5.40 -24.13
CA TYR A 63 21.13 4.75 -24.78
C TYR A 63 22.07 5.79 -25.40
N PHE A 64 23.29 5.91 -24.89
CA PHE A 64 24.38 6.58 -25.63
C PHE A 64 25.22 5.53 -26.35
N ALA A 65 25.14 5.52 -27.68
CA ALA A 65 26.09 4.81 -28.52
C ALA A 65 27.25 5.74 -28.88
N ARG A 66 28.50 5.26 -28.71
CA ARG A 66 29.65 5.74 -29.48
C ARG A 66 30.26 4.56 -30.21
N THR A 67 30.48 4.72 -31.50
CA THR A 67 30.77 3.62 -32.43
C THR A 67 32.23 3.20 -32.44
N GLU A 68 32.47 1.91 -32.20
CA GLU A 68 33.44 1.10 -32.95
C GLU A 68 32.76 -0.21 -33.40
N LEU A 69 33.29 -0.86 -34.43
CA LEU A 69 32.52 -1.72 -35.33
C LEU A 69 32.21 -3.15 -34.81
N HIS A 70 31.00 -3.61 -35.11
CA HIS A 70 30.63 -5.00 -35.40
C HIS A 70 30.53 -6.01 -34.23
N ARG A 71 29.50 -5.84 -33.38
CA ARG A 71 28.67 -6.92 -32.78
C ARG A 71 27.41 -6.30 -32.15
N LYS A 72 26.24 -6.40 -32.80
CA LYS A 72 24.97 -5.96 -32.19
C LYS A 72 24.43 -7.07 -31.29
N THR A 73 24.75 -6.98 -30.01
CA THR A 73 24.06 -7.74 -28.95
C THR A 73 22.70 -7.10 -28.70
N VAL A 74 21.61 -7.86 -28.79
CA VAL A 74 20.25 -7.38 -28.44
C VAL A 74 19.84 -8.02 -27.13
N TYR A 75 19.32 -7.21 -26.21
CA TYR A 75 18.70 -7.67 -24.95
C TYR A 75 17.19 -7.50 -25.08
N GLN A 76 16.44 -8.54 -24.73
CA GLN A 76 14.98 -8.53 -24.78
C GLN A 76 14.40 -9.08 -23.48
N LYS A 77 13.60 -8.26 -22.79
CA LYS A 77 12.79 -8.71 -21.65
C LYS A 77 11.65 -9.55 -22.20
N VAL A 78 11.56 -10.82 -21.81
CA VAL A 78 10.60 -11.78 -22.36
C VAL A 78 9.39 -11.93 -21.44
N ALA A 79 9.63 -11.99 -20.14
CA ALA A 79 8.62 -12.20 -19.10
C ALA A 79 9.00 -11.50 -17.80
N GLU A 80 8.02 -10.94 -17.10
CA GLU A 80 8.14 -10.16 -15.87
C GLU A 80 6.89 -10.36 -15.02
N GLN A 81 7.07 -10.46 -13.71
CA GLN A 81 5.97 -10.59 -12.75
C GLN A 81 6.12 -9.47 -11.71
N PRO A 82 5.40 -8.35 -11.86
CA PRO A 82 5.40 -7.30 -10.85
C PRO A 82 4.69 -7.78 -9.57
N MET A 83 5.00 -7.13 -8.45
CA MET A 83 4.31 -7.30 -7.15
C MET A 83 4.29 -8.74 -6.59
N GLN A 84 5.31 -9.55 -6.87
CA GLN A 84 5.40 -10.92 -6.34
C GLN A 84 5.62 -10.91 -4.82
N GLN A 85 4.81 -11.67 -4.08
CA GLN A 85 4.93 -11.84 -2.62
C GLN A 85 5.29 -13.28 -2.26
N LEU A 86 5.98 -13.47 -1.13
CA LEU A 86 6.28 -14.79 -0.54
C LEU A 86 5.01 -15.66 -0.37
N LYS A 87 3.85 -15.03 -0.07
CA LYS A 87 2.56 -15.72 0.12
C LYS A 87 2.01 -16.40 -1.15
N PHE A 88 2.48 -16.03 -2.35
CA PHE A 88 1.97 -16.58 -3.62
C PHE A 88 2.63 -17.91 -4.03
N GLY A 89 3.73 -18.30 -3.38
CA GLY A 89 4.38 -19.60 -3.64
C GLY A 89 5.00 -19.70 -5.04
N TRP A 90 4.79 -20.85 -5.71
CA TRP A 90 5.28 -21.09 -7.08
C TRP A 90 4.47 -20.29 -8.11
N THR A 91 5.18 -19.56 -8.96
CA THR A 91 4.60 -18.73 -10.00
C THR A 91 5.32 -18.96 -11.33
N GLU A 92 4.56 -19.19 -12.40
CA GLU A 92 5.11 -19.29 -13.76
C GLU A 92 5.47 -17.88 -14.26
N ILE A 93 6.71 -17.72 -14.69
CA ILE A 93 7.19 -16.57 -15.45
C ILE A 93 7.43 -17.06 -16.87
N SER A 94 6.53 -16.71 -17.80
CA SER A 94 6.60 -17.12 -19.19
C SER A 94 6.24 -16.00 -20.15
N GLY A 95 6.70 -16.10 -21.40
CA GLY A 95 6.48 -15.09 -22.44
C GLY A 95 7.13 -15.49 -23.77
N ASN A 96 6.84 -14.74 -24.82
CA ASN A 96 7.32 -15.00 -26.17
C ASN A 96 8.17 -13.86 -26.73
N PHE A 97 9.16 -14.17 -27.58
CA PHE A 97 10.04 -13.19 -28.23
C PHE A 97 10.37 -13.59 -29.67
N HIS A 98 10.61 -12.60 -30.54
CA HIS A 98 11.04 -12.81 -31.91
C HIS A 98 12.56 -12.74 -32.00
N ALA A 99 13.20 -13.78 -32.50
CA ALA A 99 14.65 -13.77 -32.71
C ALA A 99 15.00 -12.93 -33.95
N PRO A 100 15.85 -11.89 -33.85
CA PRO A 100 16.23 -11.09 -35.01
C PRO A 100 16.87 -11.95 -36.11
N ASN A 101 16.60 -11.61 -37.39
CA ASN A 101 17.19 -12.28 -38.54
C ASN A 101 18.73 -12.33 -38.44
N GLY A 102 19.31 -13.52 -38.68
CA GLY A 102 20.76 -13.74 -38.54
C GLY A 102 21.25 -14.02 -37.11
N THR A 103 20.36 -14.13 -36.13
CA THR A 103 20.72 -14.69 -34.80
C THR A 103 21.04 -16.18 -34.92
N THR A 104 22.10 -16.63 -34.24
CA THR A 104 22.51 -18.04 -34.19
C THR A 104 22.56 -18.61 -32.76
N SER A 105 22.51 -17.75 -31.75
CA SER A 105 22.57 -18.15 -30.33
C SER A 105 21.98 -17.08 -29.42
N ALA A 106 21.52 -17.52 -28.25
CA ALA A 106 21.09 -16.64 -27.19
C ALA A 106 21.42 -17.19 -25.80
N THR A 107 21.53 -16.30 -24.82
CA THR A 107 21.57 -16.66 -23.39
C THR A 107 20.24 -16.32 -22.76
N VAL A 108 19.55 -17.31 -22.18
CA VAL A 108 18.36 -17.12 -21.35
C VAL A 108 18.82 -16.97 -19.90
N PHE A 109 18.31 -15.96 -19.20
CA PHE A 109 18.63 -15.73 -17.79
C PHE A 109 17.46 -15.12 -17.02
N LEU A 110 17.48 -15.31 -15.69
CA LEU A 110 16.54 -14.65 -14.78
C LEU A 110 17.23 -13.51 -14.04
N GLU A 111 16.51 -12.40 -13.92
CA GLU A 111 16.84 -11.24 -13.10
C GLU A 111 15.74 -11.11 -12.04
N ILE A 112 16.11 -10.74 -10.82
CA ILE A 112 15.20 -10.31 -9.75
C ILE A 112 15.82 -9.05 -9.14
N VAL A 113 15.05 -7.97 -9.09
CA VAL A 113 15.53 -6.62 -8.73
C VAL A 113 16.08 -6.57 -7.31
N ASP A 114 15.39 -7.19 -6.36
CA ASP A 114 15.74 -7.19 -4.94
C ASP A 114 16.85 -8.22 -4.68
N VAL A 115 18.10 -7.76 -4.74
CA VAL A 115 19.33 -8.56 -4.70
C VAL A 115 19.32 -9.58 -3.56
N ASP A 116 18.88 -9.16 -2.38
CA ASP A 116 18.87 -9.93 -1.13
C ASP A 116 17.75 -10.99 -1.03
N ILE A 117 16.89 -11.11 -2.05
CA ILE A 117 15.90 -12.17 -2.13
C ILE A 117 16.50 -13.42 -2.82
N ASP A 118 16.66 -14.47 -2.01
CA ASP A 118 16.92 -15.83 -2.49
C ASP A 118 15.66 -16.41 -3.17
N PHE A 119 15.83 -17.24 -4.20
CA PHE A 119 14.71 -17.86 -4.89
C PHE A 119 14.99 -19.28 -5.39
N LEU A 120 13.94 -20.09 -5.42
CA LEU A 120 13.90 -21.39 -6.08
C LEU A 120 13.46 -21.21 -7.55
N MET A 121 14.06 -22.00 -8.44
CA MET A 121 13.68 -22.14 -9.84
C MET A 121 13.53 -23.61 -10.22
N ASP A 122 12.53 -23.91 -11.03
CA ASP A 122 12.15 -25.26 -11.44
C ASP A 122 11.51 -25.23 -12.85
N SER A 123 11.54 -26.37 -13.55
CA SER A 123 10.72 -26.65 -14.73
C SER A 123 10.77 -25.55 -15.82
N ALA A 124 11.99 -25.11 -16.11
CA ALA A 124 12.30 -24.17 -17.18
C ALA A 124 12.08 -24.80 -18.57
N SER A 125 11.88 -23.96 -19.58
CA SER A 125 11.73 -24.40 -20.97
C SER A 125 11.90 -23.24 -21.96
N LEU A 126 12.47 -23.53 -23.13
CA LEU A 126 12.55 -22.64 -24.30
C LEU A 126 12.24 -23.47 -25.56
N GLN A 127 11.22 -23.06 -26.31
CA GLN A 127 10.71 -23.78 -27.48
C GLN A 127 10.34 -22.80 -28.61
N ILE A 128 10.32 -23.28 -29.86
CA ILE A 128 9.85 -22.49 -31.01
C ILE A 128 8.32 -22.36 -30.94
N LEU A 129 7.78 -21.16 -31.18
CA LEU A 129 6.36 -20.97 -31.43
C LEU A 129 6.10 -21.27 -32.92
N PRO A 130 5.38 -22.35 -33.28
CA PRO A 130 5.17 -22.71 -34.68
C PRO A 130 4.17 -21.77 -35.35
N HIS A 131 4.49 -21.29 -36.55
CA HIS A 131 3.56 -20.56 -37.41
C HIS A 131 2.47 -21.47 -37.97
N ASP A 132 1.21 -21.04 -37.94
CA ASP A 132 0.06 -21.76 -38.52
C ASP A 132 -0.43 -21.09 -39.82
N PRO A 133 0.04 -21.55 -41.01
CA PRO A 133 -0.41 -21.00 -42.30
C PRO A 133 -1.90 -21.24 -42.60
N HIS A 134 -2.61 -21.97 -41.73
CA HIS A 134 -4.04 -22.25 -41.82
C HIS A 134 -4.84 -21.67 -40.64
N TRP A 135 -4.28 -20.72 -39.89
CA TRP A 135 -4.94 -20.10 -38.73
C TRP A 135 -6.34 -19.56 -39.07
N SER A 136 -6.50 -18.94 -40.25
CA SER A 136 -7.75 -18.26 -40.65
C SER A 136 -8.87 -19.27 -40.97
N SER A 137 -8.58 -20.35 -41.70
CA SER A 137 -9.60 -21.39 -41.95
C SER A 137 -9.98 -22.12 -40.67
N LYS A 138 -9.03 -22.35 -39.76
CA LYS A 138 -9.29 -22.86 -38.41
C LYS A 138 -10.12 -21.88 -37.56
N ALA A 139 -9.89 -20.57 -37.68
CA ALA A 139 -10.68 -19.53 -37.02
C ALA A 139 -12.13 -19.52 -37.54
N HIS A 140 -12.32 -19.58 -38.85
CA HIS A 140 -13.65 -19.69 -39.47
C HIS A 140 -14.38 -20.97 -39.05
N HIS A 141 -13.68 -22.11 -38.97
CA HIS A 141 -14.26 -23.35 -38.44
C HIS A 141 -14.70 -23.19 -36.97
N ARG A 142 -13.86 -22.60 -36.11
CA ARG A 142 -14.24 -22.27 -34.72
C ARG A 142 -15.43 -21.30 -34.64
N ILE A 143 -15.55 -20.34 -35.55
CA ILE A 143 -16.73 -19.45 -35.60
C ILE A 143 -18.00 -20.26 -35.90
N GLN A 144 -17.97 -21.18 -36.87
CA GLN A 144 -19.13 -22.04 -37.17
C GLN A 144 -19.52 -22.95 -35.98
N THR A 145 -18.57 -23.43 -35.17
CA THR A 145 -18.87 -24.35 -34.06
C THR A 145 -19.17 -23.65 -32.73
N LEU A 146 -18.52 -22.51 -32.44
CA LEU A 146 -18.67 -21.78 -31.17
C LEU A 146 -19.81 -20.76 -31.21
N ARG A 147 -19.99 -20.06 -32.33
CA ARG A 147 -20.89 -18.89 -32.43
C ARG A 147 -22.22 -19.19 -33.12
N LYS A 148 -22.40 -20.40 -33.64
CA LYS A 148 -23.64 -20.85 -34.28
C LYS A 148 -24.22 -22.08 -33.59
N ALA A 149 -25.49 -22.37 -33.85
CA ALA A 149 -26.21 -23.55 -33.38
C ALA A 149 -27.22 -24.00 -34.47
N PRO A 150 -27.68 -25.27 -34.43
CA PRO A 150 -28.70 -25.75 -35.35
C PRO A 150 -30.09 -25.21 -35.00
N VAL A 151 -30.88 -24.90 -36.02
CA VAL A 151 -32.30 -24.59 -35.93
C VAL A 151 -33.05 -25.51 -36.90
N THR A 152 -34.09 -26.17 -36.40
CA THR A 152 -34.93 -27.12 -37.14
C THR A 152 -36.34 -26.58 -37.21
N VAL A 153 -36.85 -26.31 -38.42
CA VAL A 153 -38.26 -25.90 -38.61
C VAL A 153 -39.06 -27.04 -39.20
N LYS A 154 -40.08 -27.50 -38.46
CA LYS A 154 -41.05 -28.50 -38.90
C LYS A 154 -42.32 -27.80 -39.38
N SER A 155 -42.89 -28.27 -40.50
CA SER A 155 -44.18 -27.81 -40.99
C SER A 155 -45.23 -28.92 -40.82
N TYR A 156 -46.43 -28.56 -40.40
CA TYR A 156 -47.57 -29.48 -40.36
C TYR A 156 -48.75 -28.87 -41.11
N HIS A 157 -49.30 -29.62 -42.06
CA HIS A 157 -50.58 -29.30 -42.69
C HIS A 157 -51.71 -29.84 -41.82
N VAL A 158 -52.64 -28.98 -41.42
CA VAL A 158 -53.92 -29.43 -40.85
C VAL A 158 -54.87 -29.69 -42.02
N ILE A 159 -54.98 -30.95 -42.45
CA ILE A 159 -55.97 -31.35 -43.46
C ILE A 159 -57.35 -31.36 -42.81
N ILE A 160 -58.09 -30.26 -42.94
CA ILE A 160 -59.53 -30.25 -42.69
C ILE A 160 -60.21 -30.85 -43.91
N MET A 161 -60.69 -32.10 -43.80
CA MET A 161 -61.47 -32.73 -44.86
C MET A 161 -62.87 -32.11 -44.95
N MET A 162 -63.09 -31.21 -45.91
CA MET A 162 -64.39 -31.02 -46.56
C MET A 162 -64.21 -30.85 -48.08
N TYR A 163 -65.21 -31.30 -48.84
CA TYR A 163 -65.10 -31.56 -50.27
C TYR A 163 -64.83 -30.32 -51.12
N CYS A 164 -63.65 -30.24 -51.73
CA CYS A 164 -63.45 -29.56 -53.01
C CYS A 164 -62.29 -30.21 -53.79
N ARG A 165 -62.54 -30.68 -55.02
CA ARG A 165 -61.50 -31.27 -55.88
C ARG A 165 -60.63 -30.16 -56.47
N LEU A 166 -59.36 -30.07 -56.07
CA LEU A 166 -58.32 -29.43 -56.87
C LEU A 166 -57.84 -30.39 -57.97
N ALA A 167 -57.49 -29.84 -59.13
CA ALA A 167 -57.05 -30.61 -60.28
C ALA A 167 -55.63 -31.18 -60.09
N PRO A 168 -55.26 -32.30 -60.75
CA PRO A 168 -53.91 -32.86 -60.63
C PRO A 168 -52.88 -31.92 -61.27
N GLY A 169 -51.93 -31.39 -60.49
CA GLY A 169 -50.77 -30.65 -61.02
C GLY A 169 -50.32 -29.42 -60.23
N GLN A 170 -51.08 -28.92 -59.25
CA GLN A 170 -50.62 -27.79 -58.41
C GLN A 170 -49.96 -28.29 -57.12
N SER A 171 -48.62 -28.22 -57.05
CA SER A 171 -47.91 -28.28 -55.76
C SER A 171 -47.97 -26.92 -55.05
N ALA A 172 -47.73 -26.89 -53.74
CA ALA A 172 -47.64 -25.66 -52.94
C ALA A 172 -46.36 -24.85 -53.24
N HIS A 173 -46.25 -24.34 -54.47
CA HIS A 173 -45.15 -23.48 -54.89
C HIS A 173 -45.22 -22.13 -54.14
N GLY A 174 -44.08 -21.69 -53.58
CA GLY A 174 -43.90 -20.29 -53.16
C GLY A 174 -43.99 -19.99 -51.67
N VAL A 175 -43.97 -20.99 -50.77
CA VAL A 175 -43.79 -20.77 -49.32
C VAL A 175 -42.30 -20.72 -48.97
N TYR A 176 -41.88 -19.65 -48.30
CA TYR A 176 -40.51 -19.44 -47.82
C TYR A 176 -40.50 -19.10 -46.33
N VAL A 177 -39.48 -19.58 -45.62
CA VAL A 177 -39.10 -19.05 -44.31
C VAL A 177 -37.90 -18.11 -44.46
N GLU A 178 -38.01 -16.94 -43.84
CA GLU A 178 -36.98 -15.91 -43.76
C GLU A 178 -36.63 -15.66 -42.30
N PHE A 179 -35.37 -15.91 -41.93
CA PHE A 179 -34.84 -15.62 -40.60
C PHE A 179 -33.98 -14.36 -40.66
N MET A 180 -34.25 -13.41 -39.76
CA MET A 180 -33.54 -12.13 -39.68
C MET A 180 -33.04 -11.90 -38.27
N GLN A 181 -31.71 -11.91 -38.09
CA GLN A 181 -31.09 -11.68 -36.78
C GLN A 181 -31.27 -10.23 -36.33
N GLN A 182 -31.91 -10.05 -35.17
CA GLN A 182 -32.09 -8.76 -34.51
C GLN A 182 -30.89 -8.44 -33.61
N LYS A 183 -30.55 -9.35 -32.69
CA LYS A 183 -29.43 -9.19 -31.75
C LYS A 183 -28.41 -10.33 -31.84
N SER A 184 -27.15 -10.02 -31.59
CA SER A 184 -26.08 -11.00 -31.44
C SER A 184 -26.00 -11.50 -30.00
N SER A 185 -25.86 -12.83 -29.81
CA SER A 185 -25.48 -13.37 -28.51
C SER A 185 -24.02 -13.09 -28.16
N PHE A 186 -23.19 -12.71 -29.15
CA PHE A 186 -21.82 -12.26 -28.90
C PHE A 186 -21.78 -10.72 -28.86
N PRO A 187 -21.46 -10.11 -27.71
CA PRO A 187 -21.33 -8.68 -27.51
C PRO A 187 -20.36 -8.00 -28.49
N PHE A 188 -20.92 -7.09 -29.29
CA PHE A 188 -20.20 -6.04 -30.00
C PHE A 188 -20.70 -4.68 -29.52
N GLY A 189 -19.78 -3.79 -29.13
CA GLY A 189 -20.12 -2.50 -28.54
C GLY A 189 -19.06 -1.43 -28.69
N THR A 190 -19.27 -0.27 -28.09
CA THR A 190 -18.31 0.84 -28.11
C THR A 190 -18.32 1.68 -26.82
N ALA A 191 -17.24 2.42 -26.54
CA ALA A 191 -17.29 3.47 -25.53
C ALA A 191 -18.03 4.70 -26.05
N VAL A 192 -18.79 5.32 -25.15
CA VAL A 192 -19.65 6.45 -25.47
C VAL A 192 -19.34 7.67 -24.62
N HIS A 193 -19.38 8.83 -25.25
CA HIS A 193 -19.29 10.12 -24.57
C HIS A 193 -20.70 10.54 -24.13
N ALA A 194 -20.95 10.51 -22.83
CA ALA A 194 -22.24 10.91 -22.24
C ALA A 194 -22.61 12.37 -22.54
N ASP A 195 -21.61 13.20 -22.88
CA ASP A 195 -21.71 14.58 -23.35
C ASP A 195 -22.42 14.72 -24.72
N HIS A 196 -22.35 13.67 -25.55
CA HIS A 196 -22.88 13.62 -26.92
C HIS A 196 -24.22 12.87 -26.99
N LEU A 197 -24.42 11.84 -26.15
CA LEU A 197 -25.64 11.04 -26.17
C LEU A 197 -26.88 11.84 -25.77
N GLY A 198 -27.86 11.90 -26.67
CA GLY A 198 -29.09 12.69 -26.47
C GLY A 198 -28.92 14.20 -26.63
N ASN A 199 -27.73 14.67 -27.04
CA ASN A 199 -27.47 16.07 -27.35
C ASN A 199 -27.87 16.35 -28.82
N PRO A 200 -28.79 17.30 -29.11
CA PRO A 200 -29.22 17.58 -30.48
C PRO A 200 -28.09 17.94 -31.46
N SER A 201 -27.01 18.58 -30.97
CA SER A 201 -25.82 18.90 -31.77
C SER A 201 -25.03 17.66 -32.23
N TYR A 202 -25.30 16.50 -31.61
CA TYR A 202 -24.66 15.21 -31.87
C TYR A 202 -25.71 14.13 -32.20
N GLN A 203 -26.85 14.51 -32.80
CA GLN A 203 -27.93 13.58 -33.12
C GLN A 203 -27.44 12.41 -34.00
N ALA A 204 -26.64 12.69 -35.03
CA ALA A 204 -26.07 11.65 -35.90
C ALA A 204 -25.19 10.63 -35.15
N TYR A 205 -24.43 11.07 -34.14
CA TYR A 205 -23.67 10.19 -33.25
C TYR A 205 -24.61 9.34 -32.38
N THR A 206 -25.65 9.94 -31.80
CA THR A 206 -26.66 9.23 -31.00
C THR A 206 -27.38 8.18 -31.83
N ASP A 207 -27.92 8.54 -32.99
CA ASP A 207 -28.61 7.63 -33.91
C ASP A 207 -27.70 6.49 -34.37
N PHE A 208 -26.43 6.80 -34.66
CA PHE A 208 -25.45 5.78 -35.04
C PHE A 208 -25.17 4.80 -33.90
N VAL A 209 -25.00 5.30 -32.67
CA VAL A 209 -24.76 4.43 -31.50
C VAL A 209 -25.95 3.51 -31.26
N LEU A 210 -27.16 4.08 -31.21
CA LEU A 210 -28.39 3.35 -30.92
C LEU A 210 -28.76 2.31 -32.00
N LYS A 211 -28.31 2.52 -33.24
CA LYS A 211 -28.56 1.61 -34.37
C LYS A 211 -27.53 0.48 -34.51
N ASN A 212 -26.26 0.72 -34.20
CA ASN A 212 -25.17 -0.19 -34.58
C ASN A 212 -24.52 -0.96 -33.42
N PHE A 213 -24.72 -0.55 -32.16
CA PHE A 213 -24.09 -1.22 -31.01
C PHE A 213 -25.13 -1.83 -30.05
N GLU A 214 -24.86 -3.05 -29.60
CA GLU A 214 -25.70 -3.78 -28.64
C GLU A 214 -25.16 -3.70 -27.21
N TRP A 215 -23.92 -3.21 -27.08
CA TRP A 215 -23.23 -2.96 -25.82
C TRP A 215 -22.57 -1.57 -25.81
N ALA A 216 -22.49 -0.95 -24.64
CA ALA A 216 -21.83 0.33 -24.43
C ALA A 216 -21.00 0.36 -23.14
N VAL A 217 -20.05 1.31 -23.06
CA VAL A 217 -19.34 1.67 -21.82
C VAL A 217 -19.22 3.19 -21.72
N ILE A 218 -19.53 3.77 -20.56
CA ILE A 218 -19.44 5.24 -20.37
C ILE A 218 -17.96 5.62 -20.25
N ALA A 219 -17.40 6.30 -21.26
CA ALA A 219 -15.94 6.42 -21.41
C ALA A 219 -15.23 7.15 -20.26
N ASN A 220 -15.86 8.16 -19.65
CA ASN A 220 -15.21 9.03 -18.64
C ASN A 220 -16.08 9.44 -17.44
N LYS A 221 -17.40 9.62 -17.60
CA LYS A 221 -18.28 10.20 -16.55
C LYS A 221 -18.65 9.23 -15.41
N LEU A 222 -17.99 8.08 -15.29
CA LEU A 222 -18.11 7.16 -14.15
C LEU A 222 -16.78 6.96 -13.38
N LYS A 223 -15.65 7.47 -13.88
CA LYS A 223 -14.33 7.37 -13.20
C LYS A 223 -14.33 8.25 -11.95
N TRP A 224 -13.81 7.78 -10.81
CA TRP A 224 -13.88 8.48 -9.51
C TRP A 224 -13.50 9.97 -9.58
N LYS A 225 -12.33 10.32 -10.14
CA LYS A 225 -11.89 11.71 -10.32
C LYS A 225 -12.78 12.57 -11.23
N GLY A 226 -13.54 11.94 -12.11
CA GLY A 226 -14.52 12.59 -12.98
C GLY A 226 -15.87 12.83 -12.29
N VAL A 227 -16.30 11.94 -11.41
CA VAL A 227 -17.57 12.07 -10.67
C VAL A 227 -17.43 12.89 -9.39
N GLU A 228 -16.29 12.81 -8.69
CA GLU A 228 -16.01 13.50 -7.42
C GLU A 228 -14.69 14.28 -7.49
N HIS A 229 -14.65 15.29 -8.36
CA HIS A 229 -13.46 16.15 -8.50
C HIS A 229 -13.14 16.94 -7.22
N ILE A 230 -14.17 17.32 -6.47
CA ILE A 230 -14.08 18.01 -5.18
C ILE A 230 -14.78 17.09 -4.16
N LYS A 231 -14.13 16.81 -3.03
CA LYS A 231 -14.66 15.91 -1.99
C LYS A 231 -16.08 16.31 -1.58
N GLY A 232 -17.00 15.34 -1.54
CA GLY A 232 -18.39 15.54 -1.15
C GLY A 232 -19.27 16.21 -2.20
N HIS A 233 -18.74 16.50 -3.40
CA HIS A 233 -19.50 17.07 -4.52
C HIS A 233 -19.49 16.10 -5.70
N THR A 234 -20.38 15.09 -5.65
CA THR A 234 -20.54 14.11 -6.72
C THR A 234 -21.48 14.60 -7.83
N ASN A 235 -21.19 14.24 -9.09
CA ASN A 235 -22.05 14.57 -10.23
C ASN A 235 -22.15 13.41 -11.25
N TYR A 236 -23.24 12.66 -11.15
CA TYR A 236 -23.56 11.55 -12.05
C TYR A 236 -24.51 11.92 -13.20
N THR A 237 -24.96 13.18 -13.30
CA THR A 237 -26.09 13.59 -14.16
C THR A 237 -25.96 13.15 -15.62
N LEU A 238 -24.82 13.45 -16.25
CA LEU A 238 -24.58 13.08 -17.65
C LEU A 238 -24.50 11.55 -17.82
N ALA A 239 -23.83 10.85 -16.89
CA ALA A 239 -23.70 9.40 -16.94
C ALA A 239 -25.05 8.71 -16.81
N LEU A 240 -25.91 9.15 -15.87
CA LEU A 240 -27.23 8.57 -15.64
C LEU A 240 -28.20 8.84 -16.81
N ASN A 241 -28.17 10.03 -17.40
CA ASN A 241 -28.96 10.33 -18.60
C ASN A 241 -28.54 9.45 -19.78
N ALA A 242 -27.23 9.26 -19.98
CA ALA A 242 -26.70 8.36 -21.01
C ALA A 242 -27.09 6.90 -20.75
N ILE A 243 -26.96 6.42 -19.50
CA ILE A 243 -27.37 5.07 -19.09
C ILE A 243 -28.87 4.86 -19.37
N GLN A 244 -29.73 5.79 -18.98
CA GLN A 244 -31.17 5.70 -19.21
C GLN A 244 -31.54 5.69 -20.71
N LEU A 245 -30.83 6.47 -21.54
CA LEU A 245 -31.05 6.48 -22.98
C LEU A 245 -30.66 5.13 -23.61
N LEU A 246 -29.53 4.56 -23.21
CA LEU A 246 -29.05 3.25 -23.70
C LEU A 246 -29.96 2.11 -23.23
N GLU A 247 -30.36 2.13 -21.95
CA GLU A 247 -31.29 1.18 -21.33
C GLU A 247 -32.64 1.17 -22.04
N SER A 248 -33.21 2.35 -22.36
CA SER A 248 -34.50 2.45 -23.07
C SER A 248 -34.46 1.92 -24.51
N HIS A 249 -33.27 1.76 -25.10
CA HIS A 249 -33.05 1.10 -26.40
C HIS A 249 -32.58 -0.37 -26.25
N GLY A 250 -32.51 -0.89 -25.03
CA GLY A 250 -32.09 -2.27 -24.74
C GLY A 250 -30.63 -2.55 -25.08
N ILE A 251 -29.76 -1.56 -24.89
CA ILE A 251 -28.30 -1.67 -25.02
C ILE A 251 -27.71 -2.01 -23.65
N ASN A 252 -26.91 -3.07 -23.61
CA ASN A 252 -26.27 -3.54 -22.40
C ASN A 252 -25.06 -2.67 -22.03
N MET A 253 -24.76 -2.51 -20.73
CA MET A 253 -23.75 -1.54 -20.30
C MET A 253 -22.68 -2.12 -19.37
N ARG A 254 -21.44 -1.63 -19.54
CA ARG A 254 -20.32 -1.82 -18.63
C ARG A 254 -20.04 -0.50 -17.88
N GLY A 255 -19.75 -0.59 -16.58
CA GLY A 255 -19.20 0.51 -15.80
C GLY A 255 -17.68 0.56 -15.92
N HIS A 256 -17.15 1.77 -16.18
CA HIS A 256 -15.72 2.02 -16.28
C HIS A 256 -15.39 3.39 -15.67
N ASN A 257 -14.64 3.49 -14.57
CA ASN A 257 -14.15 2.42 -13.69
C ASN A 257 -14.34 2.83 -12.23
N MET A 258 -14.41 1.86 -11.33
CA MET A 258 -14.62 2.12 -9.90
C MET A 258 -13.38 2.78 -9.28
N PHE A 259 -12.20 2.27 -9.62
CA PHE A 259 -10.90 2.73 -9.15
C PHE A 259 -9.89 2.74 -10.30
N TRP A 260 -8.91 3.62 -10.23
CA TRP A 260 -7.78 3.66 -11.17
C TRP A 260 -6.50 4.00 -10.40
N GLY A 261 -5.71 2.98 -10.07
CA GLY A 261 -4.54 3.06 -9.17
C GLY A 261 -3.33 3.88 -9.65
N LYS A 262 -3.44 4.72 -10.69
CA LYS A 262 -2.36 5.62 -11.13
C LYS A 262 -2.56 7.02 -10.53
N ASP A 263 -1.52 7.61 -9.93
CA ASP A 263 -1.63 8.81 -9.09
C ASP A 263 -2.37 9.98 -9.79
N LYS A 264 -2.19 10.15 -11.11
CA LYS A 264 -2.85 11.22 -11.88
C LYS A 264 -4.35 11.03 -12.12
N PHE A 265 -4.90 9.83 -11.92
CA PHE A 265 -6.32 9.52 -12.08
C PHE A 265 -7.08 9.40 -10.76
N VAL A 266 -6.38 9.46 -9.63
CA VAL A 266 -6.98 9.59 -8.30
C VAL A 266 -7.45 11.04 -8.06
N PRO A 267 -8.59 11.27 -7.39
CA PRO A 267 -8.99 12.61 -6.95
C PRO A 267 -7.89 13.30 -6.13
N SER A 268 -7.60 14.57 -6.43
CA SER A 268 -6.45 15.30 -5.87
C SER A 268 -6.51 15.55 -4.36
N TRP A 269 -7.66 15.34 -3.74
CA TRP A 269 -7.89 15.47 -2.30
C TRP A 269 -7.57 14.19 -1.50
N ILE A 270 -7.32 13.05 -2.16
CA ILE A 270 -6.99 11.76 -1.50
C ILE A 270 -5.51 11.64 -1.07
N PRO A 271 -4.49 12.02 -1.87
CA PRO A 271 -3.08 11.74 -1.54
C PRO A 271 -2.56 12.39 -0.25
N ALA A 272 -3.28 13.37 0.32
CA ALA A 272 -2.94 14.03 1.58
C ALA A 272 -3.60 13.39 2.82
N MET A 273 -4.35 12.28 2.65
CA MET A 273 -5.07 11.60 3.72
C MET A 273 -4.23 10.52 4.41
N SER A 274 -4.61 10.14 5.63
CA SER A 274 -4.07 8.96 6.30
C SER A 274 -4.53 7.66 5.62
N PRO A 275 -3.77 6.56 5.75
CA PRO A 275 -4.13 5.26 5.16
C PRO A 275 -5.56 4.79 5.48
N SER A 276 -5.97 4.91 6.75
CA SER A 276 -7.32 4.55 7.20
C SER A 276 -8.42 5.42 6.59
N ASN A 277 -8.17 6.72 6.42
CA ASN A 277 -9.11 7.62 5.77
C ASN A 277 -9.24 7.28 4.28
N ILE A 278 -8.15 6.95 3.57
CA ILE A 278 -8.22 6.52 2.17
C ILE A 278 -9.11 5.27 2.03
N VAL A 279 -8.94 4.26 2.89
CA VAL A 279 -9.83 3.07 2.91
C VAL A 279 -11.29 3.45 3.17
N HIS A 280 -11.55 4.38 4.09
CA HIS A 280 -12.90 4.86 4.39
C HIS A 280 -13.55 5.56 3.19
N GLU A 281 -12.84 6.46 2.52
CA GLU A 281 -13.33 7.18 1.32
C GLU A 281 -13.54 6.23 0.14
N MET A 282 -12.68 5.21 -0.04
CA MET A 282 -12.89 4.17 -1.06
C MET A 282 -14.19 3.39 -0.83
N GLN A 283 -14.49 3.02 0.42
CA GLN A 283 -15.74 2.36 0.77
C GLN A 283 -16.95 3.30 0.62
N ALA A 284 -16.79 4.59 0.93
CA ALA A 284 -17.83 5.59 0.73
C ALA A 284 -18.14 5.76 -0.77
N HIS A 285 -17.12 5.89 -1.61
CA HIS A 285 -17.25 5.99 -3.06
C HIS A 285 -17.99 4.78 -3.67
N VAL A 286 -17.61 3.55 -3.28
CA VAL A 286 -18.29 2.32 -3.73
C VAL A 286 -19.78 2.33 -3.37
N ARG A 287 -20.14 2.74 -2.14
CA ARG A 287 -21.56 2.84 -1.74
C ARG A 287 -22.31 3.89 -2.56
N ASP A 288 -21.70 5.06 -2.76
CA ASP A 288 -22.31 6.20 -3.47
C ASP A 288 -22.61 5.85 -4.95
N ILE A 289 -21.59 5.42 -5.71
CA ILE A 289 -21.77 5.10 -7.13
C ILE A 289 -22.65 3.86 -7.36
N MET A 290 -22.59 2.85 -6.48
CA MET A 290 -23.48 1.69 -6.57
C MET A 290 -24.93 2.06 -6.28
N SER A 291 -25.21 3.00 -5.37
CA SER A 291 -26.59 3.47 -5.11
C SER A 291 -27.28 4.06 -6.36
N HIS A 292 -26.48 4.57 -7.31
CA HIS A 292 -26.97 5.13 -8.57
C HIS A 292 -26.99 4.14 -9.75
N THR A 293 -26.16 3.09 -9.70
CA THR A 293 -25.86 2.21 -10.85
C THR A 293 -26.25 0.73 -10.68
N GLN A 294 -26.56 0.28 -9.47
CA GLN A 294 -27.02 -1.08 -9.19
C GLN A 294 -28.23 -1.46 -10.07
N GLY A 295 -28.19 -2.67 -10.63
CA GLY A 295 -29.21 -3.18 -11.56
C GLY A 295 -29.21 -2.58 -12.98
N LYS A 296 -28.44 -1.52 -13.28
CA LYS A 296 -28.38 -0.88 -14.61
C LYS A 296 -27.17 -1.28 -15.44
N LEU A 297 -26.11 -1.78 -14.78
CA LEU A 297 -24.85 -2.19 -15.39
C LEU A 297 -24.69 -3.70 -15.22
N LEU A 298 -24.18 -4.40 -16.24
CA LEU A 298 -23.96 -5.85 -16.17
C LEU A 298 -22.52 -6.20 -15.76
N HIS A 299 -21.57 -5.29 -16.00
CA HIS A 299 -20.14 -5.47 -15.77
C HIS A 299 -19.54 -4.23 -15.08
N TRP A 300 -18.51 -4.43 -14.25
CA TRP A 300 -17.64 -3.34 -13.74
C TRP A 300 -16.17 -3.64 -13.99
N ASP A 301 -15.44 -2.67 -14.55
CA ASP A 301 -13.98 -2.59 -14.43
C ASP A 301 -13.65 -2.04 -13.03
N VAL A 302 -13.07 -2.87 -12.16
CA VAL A 302 -12.92 -2.55 -10.72
C VAL A 302 -11.73 -1.64 -10.46
N ASN A 303 -10.50 -2.17 -10.41
CA ASN A 303 -9.29 -1.34 -10.44
C ASN A 303 -8.73 -1.40 -11.86
N ASN A 304 -8.82 -0.28 -12.57
CA ASN A 304 -8.35 -0.15 -13.93
C ASN A 304 -6.82 -0.07 -13.96
N GLU A 305 -6.19 -0.80 -14.88
CA GLU A 305 -4.73 -0.83 -15.07
C GLU A 305 -3.95 -1.27 -13.82
N ASN A 306 -4.49 -2.28 -13.12
CA ASN A 306 -4.02 -2.81 -11.84
C ASN A 306 -2.57 -3.37 -11.86
N LEU A 307 -2.04 -3.75 -13.03
CA LEU A 307 -0.62 -4.14 -13.21
C LEU A 307 0.31 -2.92 -13.36
N HIS A 308 -0.25 -1.73 -13.55
CA HIS A 308 0.47 -0.50 -13.91
C HIS A 308 0.18 0.68 -12.95
N GLY A 309 -0.64 0.48 -11.91
CA GLY A 309 -1.01 1.50 -10.94
C GLY A 309 -1.24 0.90 -9.56
N ASP A 310 -0.45 1.32 -8.60
CA ASP A 310 -0.29 0.78 -7.23
C ASP A 310 -0.62 1.82 -6.14
N PHE A 311 -1.33 2.91 -6.49
CA PHE A 311 -1.60 4.02 -5.57
C PHE A 311 -2.28 3.55 -4.28
N PHE A 312 -3.30 2.69 -4.39
CA PHE A 312 -4.09 2.28 -3.24
C PHE A 312 -3.28 1.36 -2.33
N GLU A 313 -2.52 0.42 -2.89
CA GLU A 313 -1.58 -0.43 -2.19
C GLU A 313 -0.53 0.39 -1.43
N ARG A 314 0.10 1.37 -2.09
CA ARG A 314 1.12 2.25 -1.49
C ARG A 314 0.58 3.14 -0.36
N HIS A 315 -0.61 3.71 -0.51
CA HIS A 315 -1.12 4.72 0.43
C HIS A 315 -2.05 4.16 1.51
N THR A 316 -2.66 2.98 1.32
CA THR A 316 -3.45 2.32 2.38
C THR A 316 -2.63 1.39 3.26
N THR A 317 -1.44 0.97 2.81
CA THR A 317 -0.57 -0.04 3.47
C THR A 317 -1.23 -1.41 3.71
N ASP A 318 -2.42 -1.62 3.16
CA ASP A 318 -3.22 -2.83 3.27
C ASP A 318 -2.92 -3.76 2.09
N PRO A 319 -2.20 -4.89 2.29
CA PRO A 319 -1.72 -5.74 1.20
C PRO A 319 -2.85 -6.52 0.50
N ASP A 320 -4.09 -6.42 0.98
CA ASP A 320 -5.27 -7.04 0.39
C ASP A 320 -6.34 -5.98 0.01
N ILE A 321 -5.97 -4.69 -0.09
CA ILE A 321 -6.89 -3.59 -0.44
C ILE A 321 -7.64 -3.84 -1.76
N THR A 322 -6.95 -4.31 -2.79
CA THR A 322 -7.56 -4.57 -4.11
C THR A 322 -8.42 -5.84 -4.11
N HIS A 323 -8.16 -6.81 -3.21
CA HIS A 323 -9.12 -7.89 -2.95
C HIS A 323 -10.40 -7.34 -2.32
N LYS A 324 -10.26 -6.42 -1.35
CA LYS A 324 -11.38 -5.77 -0.65
C LYS A 324 -12.24 -4.91 -1.59
N MET A 325 -11.65 -4.20 -2.56
CA MET A 325 -12.40 -3.47 -3.59
C MET A 325 -13.46 -4.35 -4.29
N PHE A 326 -13.07 -5.56 -4.73
CA PHE A 326 -13.98 -6.50 -5.37
C PHE A 326 -15.05 -7.01 -4.39
N GLN A 327 -14.64 -7.33 -3.16
CA GLN A 327 -15.56 -7.80 -2.10
C GLN A 327 -16.63 -6.75 -1.74
N TRP A 328 -16.27 -5.47 -1.67
CA TRP A 328 -17.22 -4.39 -1.36
C TRP A 328 -18.28 -4.22 -2.45
N ILE A 329 -17.90 -4.25 -3.73
CA ILE A 329 -18.86 -4.13 -4.84
C ILE A 329 -19.77 -5.36 -4.87
N HIS A 330 -19.20 -6.56 -4.78
CA HIS A 330 -19.96 -7.82 -4.79
C HIS A 330 -20.90 -7.96 -3.59
N SER A 331 -20.58 -7.37 -2.44
CA SER A 331 -21.47 -7.38 -1.27
C SER A 331 -22.72 -6.49 -1.43
N ILE A 332 -22.68 -5.51 -2.35
CA ILE A 332 -23.81 -4.63 -2.67
C ILE A 332 -24.64 -5.23 -3.81
N ASP A 333 -23.97 -5.68 -4.89
CA ASP A 333 -24.60 -6.34 -6.02
C ASP A 333 -23.85 -7.64 -6.36
N PRO A 334 -24.33 -8.81 -5.88
CA PRO A 334 -23.71 -10.10 -6.21
C PRO A 334 -23.89 -10.52 -7.68
N SER A 335 -24.77 -9.86 -8.44
CA SER A 335 -25.13 -10.28 -9.81
C SER A 335 -24.20 -9.70 -10.89
N ILE A 336 -23.52 -8.59 -10.58
CA ILE A 336 -22.64 -7.89 -11.51
C ILE A 336 -21.31 -8.63 -11.68
N LYS A 337 -20.82 -8.77 -12.93
CA LYS A 337 -19.52 -9.43 -13.16
C LYS A 337 -18.39 -8.40 -13.02
N LEU A 338 -17.46 -8.68 -12.11
CA LEU A 338 -16.30 -7.83 -11.84
C LEU A 338 -15.11 -8.22 -12.71
N PHE A 339 -14.42 -7.22 -13.29
CA PHE A 339 -13.31 -7.41 -14.22
C PHE A 339 -11.99 -6.88 -13.65
N LEU A 340 -10.91 -7.66 -13.83
CA LEU A 340 -9.55 -7.12 -13.92
C LEU A 340 -9.38 -6.56 -15.33
N ASN A 341 -9.23 -5.25 -15.49
CA ASN A 341 -9.13 -4.59 -16.79
C ASN A 341 -7.75 -3.93 -16.98
N ASP A 342 -6.99 -4.35 -17.99
CA ASP A 342 -5.62 -3.85 -18.19
C ASP A 342 -5.16 -3.76 -19.65
N TYR A 343 -4.15 -2.92 -19.88
CA TYR A 343 -3.55 -2.64 -21.18
C TYR A 343 -2.25 -3.39 -21.40
N SER A 344 -1.71 -3.30 -22.61
CA SER A 344 -0.46 -3.98 -23.02
C SER A 344 -0.46 -5.51 -22.93
N VAL A 345 -1.49 -6.17 -22.39
CA VAL A 345 -1.56 -7.64 -22.21
C VAL A 345 -1.34 -8.43 -23.49
N LEU A 346 -1.96 -7.99 -24.60
CA LEU A 346 -1.85 -8.65 -25.90
C LEU A 346 -0.68 -8.14 -26.77
N PRO A 347 -0.30 -6.85 -26.75
CA PRO A 347 0.91 -6.37 -27.42
C PRO A 347 2.24 -6.79 -26.75
N VAL A 348 2.29 -6.90 -25.43
CA VAL A 348 3.53 -7.10 -24.64
C VAL A 348 3.50 -8.43 -23.89
N SER A 349 4.45 -9.32 -24.19
CA SER A 349 4.52 -10.69 -23.65
C SER A 349 4.58 -10.76 -22.12
N THR A 350 5.22 -9.78 -21.48
CA THR A 350 5.35 -9.73 -20.01
C THR A 350 3.99 -9.59 -19.32
N MET A 351 3.08 -8.80 -19.89
CA MET A 351 1.77 -8.50 -19.30
C MET A 351 0.78 -9.66 -19.50
N THR A 352 0.93 -10.47 -20.55
CA THR A 352 0.10 -11.66 -20.81
C THR A 352 0.08 -12.60 -19.61
N THR A 353 1.24 -12.97 -19.09
CA THR A 353 1.36 -13.93 -17.98
C THR A 353 1.07 -13.27 -16.64
N ALA A 354 1.42 -11.99 -16.48
CA ALA A 354 1.14 -11.22 -15.26
C ALA A 354 -0.36 -11.13 -14.94
N ILE A 355 -1.23 -10.81 -15.93
CA ILE A 355 -2.68 -10.74 -15.69
C ILE A 355 -3.29 -12.13 -15.41
N ARG A 356 -2.79 -13.18 -16.08
CA ARG A 356 -3.21 -14.56 -15.81
C ARG A 356 -2.87 -14.97 -14.38
N ASN A 357 -1.65 -14.70 -13.94
CA ASN A 357 -1.19 -14.99 -12.58
C ASN A 357 -2.00 -14.21 -11.54
N GLN A 358 -2.28 -12.92 -11.79
CA GLN A 358 -3.12 -12.11 -10.92
C GLN A 358 -4.54 -12.68 -10.81
N ALA A 359 -5.18 -13.02 -11.93
CA ALA A 359 -6.50 -13.64 -11.94
C ALA A 359 -6.53 -15.00 -11.19
N GLN A 360 -5.54 -15.87 -11.42
CA GLN A 360 -5.42 -17.14 -10.68
C GLN A 360 -5.21 -16.93 -9.18
N ASN A 361 -4.46 -15.90 -8.77
CA ASN A 361 -4.27 -15.56 -7.37
C ASN A 361 -5.58 -15.04 -6.74
N PHE A 362 -6.34 -14.21 -7.46
CA PHE A 362 -7.65 -13.73 -7.02
C PHE A 362 -8.64 -14.89 -6.81
N ILE A 363 -8.69 -15.85 -7.75
CA ILE A 363 -9.49 -17.08 -7.63
C ILE A 363 -9.07 -17.92 -6.41
N LYS A 364 -7.76 -18.17 -6.23
CA LYS A 364 -7.22 -18.90 -5.07
C LYS A 364 -7.55 -18.20 -3.74
N SER A 365 -7.55 -16.87 -3.73
CA SER A 365 -7.89 -16.03 -2.58
C SER A 365 -9.40 -15.79 -2.41
N GLN A 366 -10.25 -16.50 -3.16
CA GLN A 366 -11.72 -16.40 -3.10
C GLN A 366 -12.27 -14.97 -3.33
N VAL A 367 -11.56 -14.16 -4.11
CA VAL A 367 -12.00 -12.83 -4.54
C VAL A 367 -13.10 -13.00 -5.58
N PRO A 368 -14.22 -12.24 -5.53
CA PRO A 368 -15.34 -12.39 -6.46
C PRO A 368 -15.06 -11.77 -7.84
N ILE A 369 -14.00 -12.24 -8.51
CA ILE A 369 -13.68 -11.91 -9.88
C ILE A 369 -14.59 -12.69 -10.84
N GLY A 370 -15.21 -11.99 -11.79
CA GLY A 370 -16.03 -12.60 -12.83
C GLY A 370 -15.23 -12.94 -14.09
N ASN A 371 -14.49 -11.96 -14.63
CA ASN A 371 -13.88 -12.01 -15.96
C ASN A 371 -12.56 -11.23 -16.04
N ILE A 372 -11.87 -11.35 -17.18
CA ILE A 372 -10.65 -10.59 -17.52
C ILE A 372 -10.96 -9.65 -18.69
N GLY A 373 -10.66 -8.36 -18.52
CA GLY A 373 -10.74 -7.31 -19.53
C GLY A 373 -9.36 -6.99 -20.10
N LEU A 374 -9.24 -7.08 -21.42
CA LEU A 374 -8.03 -6.75 -22.16
C LEU A 374 -8.31 -5.49 -22.97
N GLN A 375 -7.76 -4.34 -22.56
CA GLN A 375 -8.05 -3.06 -23.23
C GLN A 375 -7.81 -3.17 -24.74
N SER A 376 -6.75 -3.84 -25.16
CA SER A 376 -6.51 -4.17 -26.58
C SER A 376 -6.29 -2.94 -27.48
N HIS A 377 -5.61 -1.90 -26.96
CA HIS A 377 -5.03 -0.83 -27.76
C HIS A 377 -3.83 -1.35 -28.58
N PHE A 378 -3.90 -1.25 -29.91
CA PHE A 378 -2.82 -1.63 -30.82
C PHE A 378 -2.26 -0.40 -31.57
N TYR A 379 -1.04 0.00 -31.22
CA TYR A 379 -0.30 1.10 -31.88
C TYR A 379 0.53 0.63 -33.08
N THR A 380 0.16 -0.49 -33.70
CA THR A 380 0.82 -1.07 -34.88
C THR A 380 -0.15 -1.98 -35.63
N THR A 381 0.03 -2.07 -36.95
CA THR A 381 -0.68 -3.04 -37.82
C THR A 381 0.11 -4.33 -38.01
N ASP A 382 1.37 -4.38 -37.56
CA ASP A 382 2.23 -5.57 -37.63
C ASP A 382 1.92 -6.50 -36.44
N ILE A 383 0.85 -7.29 -36.60
CA ILE A 383 0.28 -8.15 -35.56
C ILE A 383 0.48 -9.60 -35.97
N ASP A 384 1.40 -10.28 -35.29
CA ASP A 384 1.58 -11.72 -35.44
C ASP A 384 0.38 -12.47 -34.81
N ILE A 385 -0.32 -13.22 -35.66
CA ILE A 385 -1.59 -13.85 -35.34
C ILE A 385 -1.46 -15.11 -34.49
N ASP A 386 -0.33 -15.81 -34.59
CA ASP A 386 -0.03 -16.99 -33.78
C ASP A 386 0.41 -16.56 -32.38
N VAL A 387 1.16 -15.47 -32.27
CA VAL A 387 1.44 -14.78 -31.00
C VAL A 387 0.15 -14.27 -30.36
N LEU A 388 -0.75 -13.63 -31.11
CA LEU A 388 -2.03 -13.17 -30.57
C LEU A 388 -2.87 -14.33 -30.02
N LYS A 389 -2.96 -15.44 -30.79
CA LYS A 389 -3.67 -16.65 -30.34
C LYS A 389 -3.01 -17.23 -29.08
N TYR A 390 -1.69 -17.42 -29.09
CA TYR A 390 -0.93 -17.92 -27.94
C TYR A 390 -1.17 -17.08 -26.68
N ARG A 391 -1.19 -15.75 -26.81
CA ARG A 391 -1.46 -14.84 -25.68
C ARG A 391 -2.90 -14.95 -25.17
N LEU A 392 -3.88 -15.14 -26.05
CA LEU A 392 -5.27 -15.40 -25.66
C LEU A 392 -5.46 -16.78 -25.01
N ASP A 393 -4.81 -17.83 -25.52
CA ASP A 393 -4.78 -19.16 -24.89
C ASP A 393 -4.16 -19.05 -23.48
N LYS A 394 -3.04 -18.33 -23.34
CA LYS A 394 -2.35 -18.10 -22.07
C LYS A 394 -3.19 -17.35 -21.05
N VAL A 395 -3.93 -16.31 -21.43
CA VAL A 395 -4.86 -15.64 -20.50
C VAL A 395 -6.02 -16.58 -20.12
N ALA A 396 -6.49 -17.42 -21.05
CA ALA A 396 -7.58 -18.36 -20.79
C ALA A 396 -7.24 -19.48 -19.78
N GLU A 397 -5.96 -19.81 -19.60
CA GLU A 397 -5.47 -20.70 -18.53
C GLU A 397 -5.81 -20.18 -17.10
N ALA A 398 -6.24 -18.92 -16.95
CA ALA A 398 -6.79 -18.43 -15.68
C ALA A 398 -8.15 -19.05 -15.31
N GLY A 399 -8.86 -19.65 -16.26
CA GLY A 399 -10.21 -20.24 -16.04
C GLY A 399 -11.37 -19.25 -16.11
N LEU A 400 -11.11 -17.98 -16.42
CA LEU A 400 -12.11 -16.91 -16.58
C LEU A 400 -12.36 -16.58 -18.05
N LYS A 401 -13.47 -15.90 -18.35
CA LYS A 401 -13.77 -15.43 -19.72
C LYS A 401 -13.11 -14.08 -19.98
N ILE A 402 -12.79 -13.85 -21.24
CA ILE A 402 -11.98 -12.74 -21.74
C ILE A 402 -12.86 -11.79 -22.53
N TRP A 403 -12.67 -10.49 -22.36
CA TRP A 403 -13.25 -9.44 -23.20
C TRP A 403 -12.16 -8.57 -23.78
N ALA A 404 -12.26 -8.20 -25.06
CA ALA A 404 -11.55 -7.03 -25.58
C ALA A 404 -12.37 -5.80 -25.19
N THR A 405 -11.88 -4.99 -24.26
CA THR A 405 -12.69 -3.99 -23.55
C THR A 405 -12.58 -2.57 -24.11
N GLU A 406 -11.50 -2.25 -24.82
CA GLU A 406 -11.17 -0.89 -25.28
C GLU A 406 -10.45 -0.96 -26.66
N LEU A 407 -10.88 -1.86 -27.56
CA LEU A 407 -10.17 -2.18 -28.80
C LEU A 407 -9.97 -0.93 -29.68
N THR A 408 -8.71 -0.63 -30.01
CA THR A 408 -8.32 0.39 -31.00
C THR A 408 -7.15 -0.09 -31.86
N VAL A 409 -7.03 0.47 -33.06
CA VAL A 409 -5.89 0.27 -33.97
C VAL A 409 -5.44 1.63 -34.52
N ASP A 410 -4.29 2.14 -34.06
CA ASP A 410 -3.72 3.41 -34.53
C ASP A 410 -2.86 3.15 -35.78
N ALA A 411 -3.36 3.61 -36.94
CA ALA A 411 -2.58 3.64 -38.18
C ALA A 411 -3.13 4.68 -39.16
N ALA A 412 -2.23 5.52 -39.69
CA ALA A 412 -2.55 6.51 -40.73
C ALA A 412 -2.96 5.89 -42.08
N ASP A 413 -2.52 4.65 -42.35
CA ASP A 413 -2.94 3.87 -43.52
C ASP A 413 -4.22 3.09 -43.18
N GLU A 414 -5.36 3.58 -43.65
CA GLU A 414 -6.67 3.02 -43.34
C GLU A 414 -6.86 1.59 -43.89
N HIS A 415 -6.15 1.20 -44.95
CA HIS A 415 -6.22 -0.16 -45.49
C HIS A 415 -5.42 -1.15 -44.64
N LYS A 416 -4.23 -0.75 -44.14
CA LYS A 416 -3.50 -1.56 -43.15
C LYS A 416 -4.27 -1.66 -41.83
N LYS A 417 -4.91 -0.56 -41.40
CA LYS A 417 -5.82 -0.54 -40.25
C LYS A 417 -6.98 -1.53 -40.42
N ALA A 418 -7.62 -1.54 -41.59
CA ALA A 418 -8.70 -2.47 -41.92
C ALA A 418 -8.26 -3.94 -41.87
N ALA A 419 -7.10 -4.28 -42.45
CA ALA A 419 -6.56 -5.64 -42.44
C ALA A 419 -6.16 -6.10 -41.02
N ALA A 420 -5.55 -5.22 -40.22
CA ALA A 420 -5.23 -5.51 -38.83
C ALA A 420 -6.50 -5.72 -37.98
N LEU A 421 -7.51 -4.85 -38.14
CA LEU A 421 -8.80 -4.96 -37.46
C LEU A 421 -9.55 -6.24 -37.83
N GLU A 422 -9.55 -6.64 -39.10
CA GLU A 422 -10.13 -7.91 -39.58
C GLU A 422 -9.49 -9.12 -38.89
N ASN A 423 -8.16 -9.16 -38.79
CA ASN A 423 -7.44 -10.24 -38.10
C ASN A 423 -7.76 -10.27 -36.59
N LEU A 424 -7.74 -9.10 -35.93
CA LEU A 424 -8.05 -8.96 -34.50
C LEU A 424 -9.48 -9.43 -34.18
N LEU A 425 -10.48 -8.88 -34.88
CA LEU A 425 -11.89 -9.24 -34.69
C LEU A 425 -12.12 -10.72 -34.99
N THR A 426 -11.52 -11.27 -36.06
CA THR A 426 -11.65 -12.69 -36.40
C THR A 426 -11.02 -13.60 -35.33
N MET A 427 -9.87 -13.21 -34.76
CA MET A 427 -9.28 -13.97 -33.66
C MET A 427 -10.16 -13.91 -32.41
N PHE A 428 -10.56 -12.72 -31.95
CA PHE A 428 -11.44 -12.55 -30.79
C PHE A 428 -12.77 -13.30 -30.94
N PHE A 429 -13.44 -13.15 -32.08
CA PHE A 429 -14.72 -13.83 -32.33
C PHE A 429 -14.54 -15.35 -32.45
N SER A 430 -13.40 -15.85 -32.95
CA SER A 430 -13.12 -17.29 -33.04
C SER A 430 -12.53 -17.94 -31.79
N HIS A 431 -12.18 -17.18 -30.74
CA HIS A 431 -11.50 -17.71 -29.56
C HIS A 431 -12.50 -18.20 -28.49
N PRO A 432 -12.39 -19.45 -27.98
CA PRO A 432 -13.42 -20.03 -27.09
C PRO A 432 -13.53 -19.37 -25.71
N ALA A 433 -12.46 -18.74 -25.23
CA ALA A 433 -12.47 -17.99 -23.97
C ALA A 433 -12.95 -16.55 -24.11
N VAL A 434 -13.00 -16.00 -25.34
CA VAL A 434 -13.42 -14.61 -25.56
C VAL A 434 -14.94 -14.54 -25.68
N GLU A 435 -15.55 -13.59 -24.98
CA GLU A 435 -17.00 -13.43 -24.84
C GLU A 435 -17.51 -12.00 -25.12
N GLY A 436 -16.67 -11.09 -25.60
CA GLY A 436 -17.13 -9.78 -26.07
C GLY A 436 -16.02 -8.90 -26.62
N VAL A 437 -16.39 -7.95 -27.47
CA VAL A 437 -15.52 -6.91 -28.03
C VAL A 437 -16.20 -5.54 -27.92
N ILE A 438 -15.51 -4.59 -27.31
CA ILE A 438 -15.89 -3.18 -27.20
C ILE A 438 -14.81 -2.34 -27.89
N LEU A 439 -15.20 -1.47 -28.81
CA LEU A 439 -14.32 -0.48 -29.46
C LEU A 439 -14.19 0.76 -28.57
N TRP A 440 -12.98 1.23 -28.24
CA TRP A 440 -12.85 2.41 -27.35
C TRP A 440 -13.33 3.70 -28.01
N HIS A 441 -13.01 3.89 -29.29
CA HIS A 441 -13.60 4.95 -30.10
C HIS A 441 -13.91 4.42 -31.49
N PHE A 442 -14.98 4.94 -32.11
CA PHE A 442 -15.30 4.66 -33.52
C PHE A 442 -15.26 5.92 -34.39
N TRP A 443 -15.41 7.11 -33.82
CA TRP A 443 -15.66 8.36 -34.54
C TRP A 443 -14.59 9.43 -34.29
N ASP A 444 -14.05 10.00 -35.37
CA ASP A 444 -12.97 11.01 -35.35
C ASP A 444 -13.25 12.23 -34.46
N GLY A 445 -14.49 12.75 -34.45
CA GLY A 445 -14.94 13.84 -33.58
C GLY A 445 -15.00 13.52 -32.08
N SER A 446 -14.66 12.28 -31.68
CA SER A 446 -14.55 11.83 -30.29
C SER A 446 -13.22 11.18 -29.93
N ASN A 447 -12.26 11.13 -30.87
CA ASN A 447 -11.00 10.42 -30.67
C ASN A 447 -9.99 11.18 -29.81
N TRP A 448 -9.33 10.44 -28.91
CA TRP A 448 -8.11 10.88 -28.21
C TRP A 448 -6.80 10.73 -29.02
N HIS A 449 -6.80 9.92 -30.09
CA HIS A 449 -5.65 9.63 -30.96
C HIS A 449 -6.05 9.81 -32.44
N GLN A 450 -5.19 10.47 -33.23
CA GLN A 450 -5.57 11.01 -34.53
C GLN A 450 -5.98 9.96 -35.57
N ASN A 451 -5.40 8.76 -35.58
CA ASN A 451 -5.64 7.77 -36.64
C ASN A 451 -6.50 6.55 -36.22
N GLU A 452 -7.07 6.54 -35.01
CA GLU A 452 -7.87 5.39 -34.52
C GLU A 452 -9.29 5.30 -35.13
N ALA A 453 -9.77 6.36 -35.80
CA ALA A 453 -11.15 6.45 -36.25
C ALA A 453 -11.54 5.34 -37.25
N LEU A 454 -12.78 4.86 -37.12
CA LEU A 454 -13.43 4.00 -38.11
C LEU A 454 -14.44 4.78 -38.96
N PHE A 455 -14.94 5.90 -38.44
CA PHE A 455 -15.94 6.77 -39.07
C PHE A 455 -15.49 8.23 -38.96
N ASN A 456 -15.65 8.98 -40.05
CA ASN A 456 -15.10 10.31 -40.24
C ASN A 456 -16.20 11.37 -40.41
N GLY A 457 -15.97 12.57 -39.87
CA GLY A 457 -16.78 13.77 -40.02
C GLY A 457 -18.15 13.72 -39.31
N PRO A 458 -18.90 14.84 -39.28
CA PRO A 458 -20.18 14.94 -38.56
C PRO A 458 -21.30 14.04 -39.12
N GLY A 459 -21.13 13.50 -40.34
CA GLY A 459 -22.05 12.54 -40.94
C GLY A 459 -21.81 11.07 -40.55
N ILE A 460 -20.78 10.78 -39.75
CA ILE A 460 -20.38 9.41 -39.33
C ILE A 460 -20.15 8.49 -40.56
N THR A 461 -19.36 8.95 -41.54
CA THR A 461 -19.10 8.21 -42.78
C THR A 461 -18.02 7.15 -42.55
N PRO A 462 -18.22 5.86 -42.90
CA PRO A 462 -17.20 4.82 -42.72
C PRO A 462 -15.95 5.09 -43.57
N ASN A 463 -14.79 4.87 -42.97
CA ASN A 463 -13.53 4.71 -43.71
C ASN A 463 -13.28 3.24 -44.06
N ALA A 464 -12.11 2.90 -44.63
CA ALA A 464 -11.82 1.52 -45.03
C ALA A 464 -11.91 0.51 -43.85
N ALA A 465 -11.54 0.93 -42.63
CA ALA A 465 -11.62 0.09 -41.44
C ALA A 465 -13.05 0.04 -40.85
N GLY A 466 -13.80 1.15 -40.89
CA GLY A 466 -15.22 1.17 -40.52
C GLY A 466 -16.10 0.33 -41.45
N GLN A 467 -15.85 0.39 -42.76
CA GLN A 467 -16.54 -0.47 -43.72
C GLN A 467 -16.25 -1.95 -43.44
N LYS A 468 -14.98 -2.31 -43.20
CA LYS A 468 -14.59 -3.67 -42.82
C LYS A 468 -15.25 -4.14 -41.52
N TYR A 469 -15.40 -3.27 -40.52
CA TYR A 469 -16.16 -3.57 -39.31
C TYR A 469 -17.63 -3.88 -39.62
N LEU A 470 -18.30 -3.05 -40.43
CA LEU A 470 -19.69 -3.28 -40.83
C LEU A 470 -19.86 -4.58 -41.63
N ASP A 471 -18.98 -4.85 -42.60
CA ASP A 471 -18.99 -6.04 -43.45
C ASP A 471 -18.86 -7.35 -42.64
N LEU A 472 -18.12 -7.31 -41.53
CA LEU A 472 -17.96 -8.43 -40.60
C LEU A 472 -19.14 -8.51 -39.62
N VAL A 473 -19.35 -7.48 -38.79
CA VAL A 473 -20.24 -7.53 -37.63
C VAL A 473 -21.73 -7.42 -37.99
N HIS A 474 -22.06 -6.69 -39.05
CA HIS A 474 -23.45 -6.54 -39.53
C HIS A 474 -23.74 -7.36 -40.79
N GLY A 475 -22.71 -7.72 -41.56
CA GLY A 475 -22.81 -8.64 -42.70
C GLY A 475 -22.50 -10.09 -42.32
N SER A 476 -21.23 -10.46 -42.41
CA SER A 476 -20.75 -11.85 -42.44
C SER A 476 -21.00 -12.65 -41.16
N TRP A 477 -21.16 -11.98 -40.01
CA TRP A 477 -21.41 -12.59 -38.71
C TRP A 477 -22.86 -12.43 -38.22
N ARG A 478 -23.79 -12.05 -39.12
CA ARG A 478 -25.24 -12.14 -38.89
C ARG A 478 -25.89 -13.18 -39.79
N SER A 479 -26.97 -13.80 -39.31
CA SER A 479 -27.76 -14.73 -40.13
C SER A 479 -28.96 -14.02 -40.75
N HIS A 480 -28.92 -13.87 -42.07
CA HIS A 480 -30.06 -13.49 -42.91
C HIS A 480 -30.32 -14.63 -43.89
N ILE A 481 -31.22 -15.54 -43.54
CA ILE A 481 -31.38 -16.83 -44.24
C ILE A 481 -32.79 -16.94 -44.79
N LYS A 482 -32.90 -17.13 -46.11
CA LYS A 482 -34.14 -17.52 -46.79
C LYS A 482 -34.07 -18.97 -47.24
N ARG A 483 -35.10 -19.77 -46.93
CA ARG A 483 -35.25 -21.16 -47.37
C ARG A 483 -36.68 -21.42 -47.83
N ARG A 484 -36.86 -22.33 -48.79
CA ARG A 484 -38.18 -22.80 -49.21
C ARG A 484 -38.69 -23.80 -48.17
N LEU A 485 -39.98 -23.74 -47.84
CA LEU A 485 -40.63 -24.74 -46.99
C LEU A 485 -41.25 -25.79 -47.93
N ASP A 486 -40.64 -26.98 -48.00
CA ASP A 486 -41.16 -28.09 -48.80
C ASP A 486 -42.09 -28.97 -47.96
N GLN A 487 -43.07 -29.61 -48.61
CA GLN A 487 -44.01 -30.49 -47.91
C GLN A 487 -43.27 -31.70 -47.32
N ASP A 488 -43.63 -32.03 -46.08
CA ASP A 488 -43.19 -33.21 -45.31
C ASP A 488 -41.70 -33.29 -44.93
N HIS A 489 -40.89 -32.24 -45.17
CA HIS A 489 -39.47 -32.24 -44.85
C HIS A 489 -39.07 -31.09 -43.90
N PRO A 490 -38.40 -31.35 -42.77
CA PRO A 490 -37.93 -30.30 -41.87
C PRO A 490 -36.78 -29.49 -42.49
N VAL A 491 -36.83 -28.17 -42.33
CA VAL A 491 -35.77 -27.25 -42.77
C VAL A 491 -34.74 -27.11 -41.65
N ASN A 492 -33.56 -27.70 -41.86
CA ASN A 492 -32.42 -27.60 -40.96
C ASN A 492 -31.47 -26.48 -41.42
N VAL A 493 -31.18 -25.51 -40.56
CA VAL A 493 -30.24 -24.41 -40.82
C VAL A 493 -29.33 -24.15 -39.62
N THR A 494 -28.05 -23.84 -39.88
CA THR A 494 -27.11 -23.46 -38.82
C THR A 494 -27.00 -21.95 -38.76
N MET A 495 -27.42 -21.35 -37.64
CA MET A 495 -27.59 -19.91 -37.45
C MET A 495 -26.71 -19.39 -36.32
N PHE A 496 -26.25 -18.14 -36.41
CA PHE A 496 -25.54 -17.46 -35.32
C PHE A 496 -26.43 -17.39 -34.07
N LYS A 497 -25.81 -17.42 -32.88
CA LYS A 497 -26.54 -17.34 -31.61
C LYS A 497 -27.05 -15.91 -31.39
N GLY A 498 -28.24 -15.76 -30.83
CA GLY A 498 -28.89 -14.46 -30.59
C GLY A 498 -30.38 -14.47 -30.93
N ASP A 499 -30.96 -13.27 -31.02
CA ASP A 499 -32.40 -13.07 -31.18
C ASP A 499 -32.80 -12.87 -32.64
N TYR A 500 -33.95 -13.44 -33.01
CA TYR A 500 -34.44 -13.53 -34.37
C TYR A 500 -35.91 -13.18 -34.49
N VAL A 501 -36.27 -12.64 -35.66
CA VAL A 501 -37.63 -12.70 -36.19
C VAL A 501 -37.63 -13.73 -37.33
N MET A 502 -38.55 -14.68 -37.27
CA MET A 502 -38.93 -15.55 -38.38
C MET A 502 -40.13 -14.95 -39.10
N HIS A 503 -40.06 -14.82 -40.42
CA HIS A 503 -41.22 -14.59 -41.29
C HIS A 503 -41.44 -15.82 -42.17
N VAL A 504 -42.67 -16.33 -42.17
CA VAL A 504 -43.13 -17.28 -43.20
C VAL A 504 -43.88 -16.47 -44.24
N ARG A 505 -43.42 -16.53 -45.49
CA ARG A 505 -44.02 -15.82 -46.62
C ARG A 505 -44.61 -16.78 -47.64
N GLN A 506 -45.79 -16.45 -48.15
CA GLN A 506 -46.39 -17.10 -49.31
C GLN A 506 -46.68 -16.04 -50.37
N HIS A 507 -46.24 -16.28 -51.62
CA HIS A 507 -46.33 -15.32 -52.72
C HIS A 507 -45.77 -13.90 -52.39
N GLY A 508 -44.80 -13.82 -51.47
CA GLY A 508 -44.17 -12.56 -51.03
C GLY A 508 -44.81 -11.90 -49.80
N HIS A 509 -46.06 -12.23 -49.45
CA HIS A 509 -46.74 -11.71 -48.26
C HIS A 509 -46.38 -12.53 -47.01
N VAL A 510 -46.18 -11.86 -45.87
CA VAL A 510 -45.96 -12.55 -44.58
C VAL A 510 -47.30 -13.13 -44.11
N ILE A 511 -47.35 -14.45 -43.93
CA ILE A 511 -48.52 -15.19 -43.45
C ILE A 511 -48.38 -15.65 -42.00
N HIS A 512 -47.16 -15.67 -41.46
CA HIS A 512 -46.88 -15.94 -40.05
C HIS A 512 -45.56 -15.27 -39.64
N GLN A 513 -45.49 -14.82 -38.39
CA GLN A 513 -44.31 -14.21 -37.76
C GLN A 513 -44.13 -14.74 -36.34
N GLU A 514 -42.89 -15.05 -35.95
CA GLU A 514 -42.53 -15.49 -34.61
C GLU A 514 -41.18 -14.86 -34.20
N ASN A 515 -41.06 -14.45 -32.93
CA ASN A 515 -39.80 -14.00 -32.35
C ASN A 515 -39.19 -15.11 -31.48
N PHE A 516 -37.90 -15.39 -31.62
CA PHE A 516 -37.23 -16.46 -30.88
C PHE A 516 -35.73 -16.20 -30.68
N THR A 517 -35.14 -16.87 -29.69
CA THR A 517 -33.69 -16.84 -29.42
C THR A 517 -33.06 -18.17 -29.79
N VAL A 518 -31.85 -18.13 -30.34
CA VAL A 518 -30.99 -19.29 -30.62
C VAL A 518 -29.83 -19.29 -29.63
N ASP A 519 -29.80 -20.28 -28.72
CA ASP A 519 -28.76 -20.44 -27.70
C ASP A 519 -27.72 -21.53 -28.08
N SER A 520 -26.97 -22.05 -27.11
CA SER A 520 -25.97 -23.11 -27.33
C SER A 520 -26.57 -24.49 -27.65
N THR A 521 -27.82 -24.76 -27.32
CA THR A 521 -28.54 -26.01 -27.56
C THR A 521 -29.22 -26.07 -28.94
N GLY A 522 -29.47 -24.90 -29.55
CA GLY A 522 -30.20 -24.76 -30.81
C GLY A 522 -31.66 -24.39 -30.60
N LYS A 523 -32.49 -24.57 -31.63
CA LYS A 523 -33.94 -24.32 -31.54
C LYS A 523 -34.75 -25.20 -32.48
N ASP A 524 -35.73 -25.92 -31.96
CA ASP A 524 -36.81 -26.50 -32.74
C ASP A 524 -37.99 -25.52 -32.81
N LEU A 525 -38.48 -25.25 -34.02
CA LEU A 525 -39.66 -24.42 -34.30
C LEU A 525 -40.69 -25.24 -35.09
N THR A 526 -41.98 -24.93 -34.89
CA THR A 526 -43.08 -25.61 -35.58
C THR A 526 -44.04 -24.60 -36.19
N VAL A 527 -44.22 -24.67 -37.51
CA VAL A 527 -45.12 -23.78 -38.25
C VAL A 527 -46.35 -24.56 -38.70
N HIS A 528 -47.53 -24.09 -38.28
CA HIS A 528 -48.81 -24.59 -38.76
C HIS A 528 -49.28 -23.76 -39.95
N LEU A 529 -49.39 -24.40 -41.13
CA LEU A 529 -49.91 -23.76 -42.33
C LEU A 529 -51.41 -24.08 -42.44
N THR A 530 -52.26 -23.08 -42.19
CA THR A 530 -53.71 -23.16 -42.40
C THR A 530 -54.10 -22.49 -43.71
N GLY A 531 -54.82 -23.20 -44.56
CA GLY A 531 -55.45 -22.60 -45.75
C GLY A 531 -56.57 -21.66 -45.31
N ALA A 532 -56.46 -20.39 -45.65
CA ALA A 532 -57.50 -19.42 -45.36
C ALA A 532 -58.55 -19.40 -46.47
N ASP A 533 -59.80 -19.77 -46.14
CA ASP A 533 -60.95 -19.02 -46.65
C ASP A 533 -62.19 -19.16 -45.75
N GLN A 534 -62.78 -18.00 -45.45
CA GLN A 534 -64.12 -17.67 -44.94
C GLN A 534 -64.99 -18.74 -44.24
N CYS A 535 -65.32 -18.49 -42.96
CA CYS A 535 -66.71 -18.40 -42.47
C CYS A 535 -66.77 -17.72 -41.09
N ALA A 536 -67.90 -17.07 -40.77
CA ALA A 536 -68.03 -16.16 -39.63
C ALA A 536 -68.78 -16.75 -38.41
N SER A 537 -68.53 -16.15 -37.24
CA SER A 537 -69.36 -16.09 -36.01
C SER A 537 -69.83 -17.40 -35.32
N LEU A 538 -69.27 -17.63 -34.11
CA LEU A 538 -69.90 -17.93 -32.78
C LEU A 538 -71.20 -18.78 -32.69
N PRO A 539 -71.43 -19.59 -31.63
CA PRO A 539 -71.02 -19.32 -30.24
C PRO A 539 -70.69 -20.55 -29.32
N THR A 540 -70.62 -20.27 -28.00
CA THR A 540 -70.90 -21.15 -26.83
C THR A 540 -69.86 -22.14 -26.26
N ASN A 541 -69.30 -21.73 -25.10
CA ASN A 541 -69.42 -22.35 -23.76
C ASN A 541 -68.89 -23.76 -23.39
N VAL A 542 -68.17 -23.76 -22.25
CA VAL A 542 -68.14 -24.76 -21.15
C VAL A 542 -67.39 -26.09 -21.39
N GLY A 543 -66.59 -26.50 -20.38
CA GLY A 543 -66.24 -27.93 -20.19
C GLY A 543 -64.85 -28.22 -19.61
N THR A 544 -64.73 -28.24 -18.28
CA THR A 544 -63.64 -28.93 -17.56
C THR A 544 -63.65 -30.45 -17.84
N TYR A 545 -62.51 -31.15 -17.68
CA TYR A 545 -62.35 -32.17 -16.61
C TYR A 545 -60.93 -32.79 -16.49
N CYS A 546 -60.55 -33.02 -15.23
CA CYS A 546 -59.49 -33.89 -14.69
C CYS A 546 -59.74 -35.40 -14.99
N TRP A 547 -58.93 -36.44 -14.70
CA TRP A 547 -57.81 -36.78 -13.77
C TRP A 547 -57.25 -38.19 -14.22
N PRO A 548 -56.50 -39.08 -13.49
CA PRO A 548 -55.52 -38.97 -12.38
C PRO A 548 -54.30 -39.96 -12.37
N SER A 549 -53.44 -39.84 -11.32
CA SER A 549 -52.76 -40.93 -10.54
C SER A 549 -51.53 -41.68 -11.12
N MET A 550 -50.61 -42.32 -10.36
CA MET A 550 -49.95 -42.06 -9.03
C MET A 550 -48.73 -43.00 -8.85
N LYS A 551 -47.67 -42.54 -8.13
CA LYS A 551 -46.71 -43.29 -7.25
C LYS A 551 -46.03 -44.61 -7.69
N HIS A 552 -44.66 -44.69 -7.63
CA HIS A 552 -43.86 -45.32 -6.53
C HIS A 552 -42.33 -45.33 -6.78
N GLN A 553 -41.51 -46.00 -5.92
CA GLN A 553 -40.11 -45.65 -5.56
C GLN A 553 -38.99 -46.67 -5.95
N CYS A 554 -37.73 -46.19 -5.95
CA CYS A 554 -36.44 -46.89 -5.65
C CYS A 554 -35.92 -47.97 -6.65
N PRO A 555 -34.62 -48.42 -6.58
CA PRO A 555 -33.41 -47.89 -5.92
C PRO A 555 -32.14 -47.80 -6.83
N ASN A 556 -30.97 -47.48 -6.25
CA ASN A 556 -29.63 -47.70 -6.82
C ASN A 556 -29.15 -49.16 -6.62
N LEU A 557 -28.39 -49.72 -7.57
CA LEU A 557 -27.07 -50.38 -7.33
C LEU A 557 -26.42 -50.95 -8.61
N ASN A 558 -25.10 -51.15 -8.56
CA ASN A 558 -24.24 -51.60 -9.67
C ASN A 558 -24.38 -53.10 -9.97
N ASP A 559 -23.99 -53.51 -11.19
CA ASP A 559 -22.90 -54.49 -11.31
C ASP A 559 -22.24 -54.57 -12.70
N LEU A 560 -20.90 -54.61 -12.73
CA LEU A 560 -20.07 -55.09 -13.84
C LEU A 560 -18.62 -55.27 -13.33
N GLN A 561 -18.27 -56.47 -12.87
CA GLN A 561 -16.89 -56.81 -12.47
C GLN A 561 -16.16 -57.65 -13.52
N ARG A 562 -14.99 -57.13 -13.96
CA ARG A 562 -13.68 -57.81 -14.17
C ARG A 562 -13.62 -58.96 -15.22
N SER A 563 -12.52 -59.19 -15.93
CA SER A 563 -11.10 -59.02 -15.56
C SER A 563 -10.21 -58.79 -16.81
N LYS A 564 -9.15 -57.94 -16.71
CA LYS A 564 -7.68 -58.28 -16.67
C LYS A 564 -7.08 -58.74 -18.03
N GLU A 565 -5.83 -58.50 -18.44
CA GLU A 565 -4.60 -57.76 -18.00
C GLU A 565 -3.74 -57.52 -19.29
N GLY A 566 -2.60 -56.80 -19.40
CA GLY A 566 -1.60 -56.28 -18.44
C GLY A 566 -0.52 -55.35 -19.09
N ARG A 567 0.75 -55.38 -18.62
CA ARG A 567 1.82 -54.33 -18.80
C ARG A 567 3.20 -54.97 -19.22
N ARG A 568 4.36 -54.31 -19.49
CA ARG A 568 4.90 -52.92 -19.36
C ARG A 568 6.25 -52.69 -20.14
N ALA A 569 6.45 -51.53 -20.79
CA ALA A 569 7.70 -50.72 -20.96
C ALA A 569 9.03 -51.19 -21.66
N ASN A 570 9.72 -50.17 -22.26
CA ASN A 570 11.19 -49.88 -22.37
C ASN A 570 11.94 -49.82 -23.74
N MET A 571 12.94 -48.92 -23.80
CA MET A 571 13.60 -48.30 -24.97
C MET A 571 14.87 -49.03 -25.49
N ARG A 572 15.29 -48.79 -26.77
CA ARG A 572 16.65 -48.29 -27.13
C ARG A 572 16.85 -47.85 -28.60
N LEU A 573 17.89 -47.03 -28.77
CA LEU A 573 18.46 -46.33 -29.95
C LEU A 573 19.42 -47.22 -30.79
N VAL A 574 19.69 -46.89 -32.07
CA VAL A 574 21.03 -46.90 -32.76
C VAL A 574 20.94 -46.29 -34.20
N ILE A 575 22.08 -45.94 -34.80
CA ILE A 575 22.34 -44.85 -35.77
C ILE A 575 23.04 -45.34 -37.06
N THR A 576 22.95 -44.58 -38.17
CA THR A 576 24.06 -44.47 -39.16
C THR A 576 24.15 -43.05 -39.78
N PHE A 577 25.29 -42.70 -40.38
CA PHE A 577 25.85 -41.33 -40.42
C PHE A 577 25.86 -40.64 -41.80
N SER A 578 26.08 -39.31 -41.81
CA SER A 578 27.29 -38.70 -42.43
C SER A 578 27.50 -37.23 -42.04
N VAL A 579 28.75 -36.77 -42.13
CA VAL A 579 29.17 -35.37 -41.92
C VAL A 579 29.66 -34.81 -43.26
N PHE A 580 29.15 -33.65 -43.71
CA PHE A 580 29.85 -32.50 -44.34
C PHE A 580 28.83 -31.51 -44.96
N LEU A 581 29.29 -30.34 -45.43
CA LEU A 581 28.48 -29.17 -45.84
C LEU A 581 27.34 -29.47 -46.85
N GLY A 582 26.11 -28.99 -46.58
CA GLY A 582 25.14 -28.64 -47.63
C GLY A 582 23.63 -28.69 -47.30
N VAL A 583 22.94 -27.55 -47.53
CA VAL A 583 21.51 -27.38 -47.93
C VAL A 583 20.36 -27.84 -46.98
N LEU A 584 19.16 -27.29 -47.22
CA LEU A 584 17.95 -27.13 -46.36
C LEU A 584 17.02 -28.37 -46.16
N PHE A 585 16.09 -28.18 -45.20
CA PHE A 585 14.78 -28.85 -44.96
C PHE A 585 14.75 -30.14 -44.10
N PRO A 586 13.62 -30.48 -43.39
CA PRO A 586 12.42 -29.70 -43.03
C PRO A 586 12.11 -29.69 -41.49
N SER A 587 10.99 -29.06 -41.10
CA SER A 587 10.50 -28.94 -39.71
C SER A 587 9.81 -30.20 -39.14
N LYS A 588 9.89 -30.40 -37.80
CA LYS A 588 8.75 -30.76 -36.90
C LYS A 588 9.16 -31.03 -35.44
N ALA A 589 8.16 -30.92 -34.55
CA ALA A 589 8.13 -31.17 -33.10
C ALA A 589 8.70 -30.08 -32.16
N GLU A 590 8.10 -29.98 -30.97
CA GLU A 590 8.47 -29.10 -29.86
C GLU A 590 9.78 -29.57 -29.22
N VAL A 591 10.91 -29.25 -29.86
CA VAL A 591 12.24 -29.57 -29.30
C VAL A 591 12.56 -28.57 -28.20
N GLU A 592 12.65 -29.07 -26.98
CA GLU A 592 13.16 -28.31 -25.84
C GLU A 592 14.62 -27.92 -26.06
N LEU A 593 14.92 -26.62 -25.99
CA LEU A 593 16.26 -26.08 -26.26
C LEU A 593 17.13 -25.94 -25.01
N LEU A 594 16.54 -25.93 -23.81
CA LEU A 594 17.28 -25.93 -22.55
C LEU A 594 17.65 -27.36 -22.13
N LYS A 595 18.89 -27.57 -21.69
CA LYS A 595 19.37 -28.83 -21.10
C LYS A 595 19.18 -28.82 -19.59
N ASN A 596 18.78 -29.96 -19.01
CA ASN A 596 18.52 -30.11 -17.56
C ASN A 596 17.61 -28.99 -17.02
N ALA A 597 16.50 -28.73 -17.71
CA ALA A 597 15.65 -27.56 -17.48
C ALA A 597 14.69 -27.73 -16.29
N ASP A 598 14.41 -28.98 -15.91
CA ASP A 598 13.74 -29.44 -14.70
C ASP A 598 14.69 -29.58 -13.49
N PHE A 599 16.01 -29.48 -13.71
CA PHE A 599 17.06 -29.65 -12.71
C PHE A 599 17.16 -31.04 -12.05
N GLU A 600 16.52 -32.08 -12.61
CA GLU A 600 16.51 -33.44 -12.03
C GLU A 600 17.87 -34.18 -12.13
N SER A 601 18.83 -33.69 -12.91
CA SER A 601 20.22 -34.17 -12.84
C SER A 601 20.93 -33.63 -11.61
N SER A 602 21.56 -34.51 -10.83
CA SER A 602 22.41 -34.19 -9.65
C SER A 602 23.69 -33.39 -9.98
N SER A 603 23.90 -33.00 -11.24
CA SER A 603 24.97 -32.12 -11.68
C SER A 603 24.38 -31.02 -12.56
N PHE A 604 24.88 -29.78 -12.45
CA PHE A 604 24.53 -28.67 -13.35
C PHE A 604 25.08 -28.84 -14.79
N SER A 605 25.30 -30.08 -15.24
CA SER A 605 25.95 -30.49 -16.49
C SER A 605 25.20 -30.08 -17.77
N GLY A 606 24.03 -29.45 -17.65
CA GLY A 606 23.30 -28.76 -18.73
C GLY A 606 23.82 -27.37 -19.09
N ASN A 607 25.02 -26.97 -18.66
CA ASN A 607 25.59 -25.60 -18.82
C ASN A 607 24.80 -24.48 -18.10
N TRP A 608 23.92 -24.83 -17.16
CA TRP A 608 23.38 -23.85 -16.22
C TRP A 608 24.49 -23.34 -15.31
N HIS A 609 24.59 -22.02 -15.18
CA HIS A 609 25.53 -21.38 -14.27
C HIS A 609 24.93 -20.12 -13.67
N CYS A 610 25.42 -19.75 -12.49
CA CYS A 610 25.20 -18.44 -11.90
C CYS A 610 26.36 -17.54 -12.32
N SER A 611 26.11 -16.30 -12.75
CA SER A 611 27.14 -15.28 -12.70
C SER A 611 26.89 -14.43 -11.48
N ASP A 612 27.91 -14.36 -10.63
CA ASP A 612 27.93 -13.55 -9.40
C ASP A 612 26.77 -13.84 -8.43
N CYS A 613 26.50 -15.15 -8.28
CA CYS A 613 25.56 -15.74 -7.34
C CYS A 613 25.93 -17.21 -7.07
N ARG A 614 25.29 -17.84 -6.07
CA ARG A 614 25.43 -19.25 -5.72
C ARG A 614 24.22 -20.05 -6.23
N MET A 615 24.48 -21.22 -6.81
CA MET A 615 23.45 -22.23 -7.12
C MET A 615 23.65 -23.46 -6.25
N THR A 616 22.57 -23.98 -5.69
CA THR A 616 22.56 -25.24 -4.92
C THR A 616 21.32 -26.06 -5.25
N VAL A 617 21.47 -27.39 -5.30
CA VAL A 617 20.34 -28.32 -5.43
C VAL A 617 19.47 -28.26 -4.17
N HIS A 618 18.15 -28.26 -4.32
CA HIS A 618 17.19 -28.12 -3.24
C HIS A 618 16.05 -29.14 -3.38
N THR A 619 15.88 -30.03 -2.40
CA THR A 619 14.95 -31.18 -2.48
C THR A 619 13.58 -30.93 -1.83
N GLU A 620 13.48 -29.90 -1.00
CA GLU A 620 12.22 -29.44 -0.40
C GLU A 620 11.55 -28.38 -1.26
N ASN A 621 10.25 -28.14 -1.06
CA ASN A 621 9.47 -27.08 -1.72
C ASN A 621 9.52 -27.00 -3.26
N LYS A 622 10.06 -27.99 -3.97
CA LYS A 622 10.06 -28.15 -5.44
C LYS A 622 8.68 -28.00 -6.10
N TYR A 623 8.65 -27.58 -7.37
CA TYR A 623 7.43 -27.48 -8.17
C TYR A 623 7.05 -28.83 -8.77
N HIS A 624 8.04 -29.57 -9.28
CA HIS A 624 7.86 -30.91 -9.84
C HIS A 624 9.05 -31.81 -9.43
N GLY A 625 8.99 -33.09 -9.80
CA GLY A 625 10.14 -34.00 -9.68
C GLY A 625 10.61 -34.29 -8.25
N SER A 626 11.92 -34.51 -8.12
CA SER A 626 12.63 -34.85 -6.88
C SER A 626 13.42 -33.66 -6.31
N GLN A 627 13.80 -32.68 -7.14
CA GLN A 627 14.60 -31.52 -6.74
C GLN A 627 14.37 -30.29 -7.64
N CYS A 628 14.74 -29.12 -7.13
CA CYS A 628 14.78 -27.85 -7.85
C CYS A 628 16.11 -27.15 -7.58
N VAL A 629 16.36 -25.96 -8.16
CA VAL A 629 17.57 -25.18 -7.88
C VAL A 629 17.27 -23.96 -7.01
N MET A 630 18.04 -23.79 -5.94
CA MET A 630 18.10 -22.56 -5.15
C MET A 630 19.17 -21.64 -5.71
N ILE A 631 18.82 -20.37 -5.91
CA ILE A 631 19.73 -19.27 -6.25
C ILE A 631 19.82 -18.37 -5.02
N SER A 632 21.03 -18.17 -4.52
CA SER A 632 21.30 -17.35 -3.34
C SER A 632 22.61 -16.56 -3.44
N ASN A 633 22.90 -15.72 -2.45
CA ASN A 633 24.14 -14.91 -2.38
C ASN A 633 24.40 -14.14 -3.69
N ARG A 634 23.37 -13.42 -4.16
CA ARG A 634 23.43 -12.55 -5.35
C ARG A 634 24.06 -11.22 -4.92
N HIS A 635 24.87 -10.59 -5.76
CA HIS A 635 25.44 -9.26 -5.45
C HIS A 635 24.87 -8.13 -6.32
N HIS A 636 24.13 -8.47 -7.38
CA HIS A 636 23.48 -7.53 -8.29
C HIS A 636 22.09 -8.03 -8.74
N ASP A 637 21.27 -7.13 -9.29
CA ASP A 637 19.93 -7.41 -9.83
C ASP A 637 19.97 -8.38 -11.03
N TRP A 638 21.00 -8.22 -11.88
CA TRP A 638 21.34 -9.12 -12.99
C TRP A 638 22.06 -10.41 -12.56
N SER A 639 22.46 -10.54 -11.29
CA SER A 639 23.03 -11.78 -10.77
C SER A 639 21.93 -12.84 -10.71
N GLY A 640 22.15 -13.94 -11.43
CA GLY A 640 21.14 -14.97 -11.60
C GLY A 640 21.58 -16.12 -12.49
N VAL A 641 20.79 -17.20 -12.40
CA VAL A 641 20.91 -18.43 -13.18
C VAL A 641 20.70 -18.18 -14.67
N ARG A 642 21.57 -18.78 -15.51
CA ARG A 642 21.56 -18.61 -16.97
C ARG A 642 22.03 -19.85 -17.73
N GLN A 643 21.52 -20.02 -18.95
CA GLN A 643 21.99 -21.03 -19.92
C GLN A 643 22.11 -20.41 -21.32
N SER A 644 23.15 -20.77 -22.06
CA SER A 644 23.33 -20.38 -23.46
C SER A 644 22.89 -21.51 -24.40
N VAL A 645 22.08 -21.14 -25.39
CA VAL A 645 21.44 -22.03 -26.37
C VAL A 645 21.76 -21.57 -27.81
N VAL A 646 21.62 -22.49 -28.75
CA VAL A 646 21.64 -22.22 -30.20
C VAL A 646 20.19 -21.98 -30.64
N LEU A 647 19.94 -20.99 -31.49
CA LEU A 647 18.61 -20.70 -32.03
C LEU A 647 18.68 -20.20 -33.48
N GLU A 648 17.53 -20.16 -34.15
CA GLU A 648 17.36 -19.72 -35.53
C GLU A 648 16.75 -18.30 -35.59
N GLY A 649 17.46 -17.35 -36.19
CA GLY A 649 16.94 -16.00 -36.41
C GLY A 649 15.76 -15.97 -37.38
N GLY A 650 14.77 -15.13 -37.09
CA GLY A 650 13.52 -14.99 -37.84
C GLY A 650 12.34 -15.75 -37.24
N GLN A 651 12.57 -16.64 -36.26
CA GLN A 651 11.54 -17.43 -35.61
C GLN A 651 11.03 -16.77 -34.31
N TRP A 652 9.77 -17.04 -33.94
CA TRP A 652 9.26 -16.77 -32.61
C TRP A 652 9.61 -17.91 -31.65
N TYR A 653 9.89 -17.55 -30.40
CA TYR A 653 10.20 -18.46 -29.31
C TYR A 653 9.31 -18.19 -28.12
N VAL A 654 8.91 -19.24 -27.40
CA VAL A 654 8.30 -19.18 -26.08
C VAL A 654 9.34 -19.64 -25.06
N ALA A 655 9.49 -18.92 -23.96
CA ALA A 655 10.22 -19.41 -22.80
C ALA A 655 9.39 -19.28 -21.53
N LYS A 656 9.60 -20.21 -20.60
CA LYS A 656 8.92 -20.32 -19.30
C LYS A 656 9.87 -20.81 -18.22
N ALA A 657 9.59 -20.44 -16.98
CA ALA A 657 10.20 -21.02 -15.78
C ALA A 657 9.21 -20.89 -14.62
N TYR A 658 9.27 -21.81 -13.65
CA TYR A 658 8.57 -21.66 -12.38
C TYR A 658 9.54 -21.12 -11.35
N ILE A 659 9.13 -20.07 -10.64
CA ILE A 659 9.92 -19.38 -9.63
C ILE A 659 9.14 -19.33 -8.31
N ARG A 660 9.82 -19.51 -7.19
CA ARG A 660 9.28 -19.32 -5.83
C ARG A 660 10.30 -18.54 -5.02
N LEU A 661 9.88 -17.45 -4.37
CA LEU A 661 10.75 -16.72 -3.45
C LEU A 661 11.04 -17.60 -2.22
N ALA A 662 12.30 -17.67 -1.82
CA ALA A 662 12.79 -18.65 -0.85
C ALA A 662 12.96 -18.05 0.55
N ASN A 663 13.54 -16.86 0.66
CA ASN A 663 13.70 -16.11 1.91
C ASN A 663 13.58 -14.60 1.65
N GLY A 664 13.01 -13.86 2.60
CA GLY A 664 13.21 -12.42 2.71
C GLY A 664 14.60 -12.10 3.26
N ALA A 665 15.15 -10.95 2.87
CA ALA A 665 16.54 -10.52 3.09
C ALA A 665 17.14 -10.93 4.45
N SER A 666 18.37 -11.45 4.43
CA SER A 666 19.15 -11.82 5.62
C SER A 666 19.50 -10.59 6.46
N ALA A 667 18.60 -10.21 7.37
CA ALA A 667 18.77 -9.09 8.28
C ALA A 667 19.75 -9.42 9.42
N THR A 668 21.04 -9.51 9.11
CA THR A 668 22.11 -9.49 10.11
C THR A 668 22.04 -8.19 10.92
N GLY A 669 22.24 -8.29 12.23
CA GLY A 669 22.27 -7.13 13.12
C GLY A 669 20.95 -6.79 13.82
N ILE A 670 19.85 -7.51 13.54
CA ILE A 670 18.57 -7.27 14.24
C ILE A 670 18.51 -7.98 15.59
N SER A 671 18.10 -7.26 16.64
CA SER A 671 17.74 -7.84 17.94
C SER A 671 16.38 -7.34 18.43
N ILE A 672 15.69 -8.14 19.23
CA ILE A 672 14.53 -7.71 19.99
C ILE A 672 14.91 -7.47 21.44
N GLU A 673 14.25 -6.53 22.08
CA GLU A 673 14.36 -6.22 23.49
C GLU A 673 12.96 -5.95 24.04
N LEU A 674 12.51 -6.82 24.95
CA LEU A 674 11.24 -6.72 25.67
C LEU A 674 11.51 -6.12 27.04
N LYS A 675 10.98 -4.92 27.30
CA LYS A 675 11.06 -4.27 28.61
C LYS A 675 9.68 -4.09 29.22
N GLN A 676 9.47 -4.75 30.36
CA GLN A 676 8.29 -4.52 31.18
C GLN A 676 8.33 -3.11 31.77
N GLN A 677 7.27 -2.35 31.52
CA GLN A 677 7.10 -0.98 32.01
C GLN A 677 6.38 -0.97 33.36
N LYS A 678 5.29 -1.74 33.48
CA LYS A 678 4.45 -1.84 34.67
C LYS A 678 4.07 -3.27 34.99
N HIS A 679 3.77 -3.55 36.25
CA HIS A 679 3.20 -4.80 36.72
C HIS A 679 1.67 -4.80 36.61
N SER A 680 1.10 -5.99 36.43
CA SER A 680 -0.34 -6.22 36.66
C SER A 680 -0.60 -6.48 38.15
N PHE A 681 0.38 -7.06 38.86
CA PHE A 681 0.37 -7.22 40.31
C PHE A 681 0.59 -5.87 41.00
N GLY A 682 -0.26 -5.51 41.96
CA GLY A 682 -0.24 -4.17 42.52
C GLY A 682 0.88 -3.92 43.53
N PHE A 683 1.96 -3.24 43.13
CA PHE A 683 2.98 -2.72 44.05
C PHE A 683 2.74 -1.25 44.36
N GLY A 684 2.75 -0.90 45.66
CA GLY A 684 2.49 0.48 46.08
C GLY A 684 2.84 0.83 47.50
N ALA A 685 2.49 2.05 47.91
CA ALA A 685 2.76 2.54 49.26
C ALA A 685 1.75 3.58 49.78
N GLY A 686 1.76 3.75 51.10
CA GLY A 686 1.14 4.83 51.82
C GLY A 686 1.85 6.15 51.56
N VAL A 687 1.11 7.13 51.03
CA VAL A 687 1.61 8.48 50.70
C VAL A 687 0.93 9.58 51.51
N VAL A 688 1.70 10.61 51.84
CA VAL A 688 1.21 11.76 52.62
C VAL A 688 0.60 12.80 51.67
N ALA A 689 -0.73 12.99 51.74
CA ALA A 689 -1.49 13.88 50.84
C ALA A 689 -0.85 15.26 50.63
N SER A 690 -0.45 15.92 51.73
CA SER A 690 0.14 17.25 51.69
C SER A 690 1.52 17.29 51.03
N MET A 691 2.31 16.20 51.10
CA MET A 691 3.60 16.12 50.41
C MET A 691 3.43 15.90 48.90
N MET A 692 2.33 15.30 48.45
CA MET A 692 2.02 15.19 47.02
C MET A 692 1.60 16.53 46.38
N THR A 693 1.21 17.52 47.19
CA THR A 693 0.77 18.85 46.72
C THR A 693 1.76 19.98 47.04
N ASP A 694 2.80 19.72 47.83
CA ASP A 694 3.79 20.71 48.24
C ASP A 694 4.91 20.83 47.19
N THR A 695 5.07 22.01 46.60
CA THR A 695 6.09 22.31 45.60
C THR A 695 7.54 22.16 46.08
N HIS A 696 7.76 22.03 47.40
CA HIS A 696 9.09 21.78 47.97
C HIS A 696 9.43 20.29 48.15
N GLN A 697 8.47 19.37 47.96
CA GLN A 697 8.64 17.93 48.20
C GLN A 697 8.94 17.12 46.93
N VAL A 698 9.60 17.74 45.94
CA VAL A 698 9.86 17.15 44.61
C VAL A 698 10.55 15.78 44.70
N ALA A 699 11.56 15.62 45.56
CA ALA A 699 12.25 14.34 45.72
C ALA A 699 11.33 13.20 46.21
N TYR A 700 10.39 13.50 47.10
CA TYR A 700 9.38 12.53 47.57
C TYR A 700 8.37 12.18 46.46
N GLN A 701 7.92 13.19 45.71
CA GLN A 701 7.01 13.04 44.58
C GLN A 701 7.63 12.19 43.46
N ASP A 702 8.82 12.56 43.00
CA ASP A 702 9.57 11.84 41.96
C ASP A 702 9.84 10.39 42.36
N PHE A 703 10.16 10.13 43.64
CA PHE A 703 10.32 8.78 44.16
C PHE A 703 9.01 7.98 44.05
N VAL A 704 7.88 8.59 44.46
CA VAL A 704 6.56 7.94 44.39
C VAL A 704 6.17 7.62 42.94
N TYR A 705 6.32 8.56 42.01
CA TYR A 705 5.96 8.35 40.60
C TYR A 705 6.82 7.30 39.90
N LYS A 706 8.04 7.09 40.39
CA LYS A 706 9.02 6.17 39.79
C LYS A 706 8.91 4.74 40.30
N HIS A 707 8.61 4.55 41.58
CA HIS A 707 8.79 3.26 42.27
C HIS A 707 7.50 2.61 42.78
N PHE A 708 6.35 3.26 42.59
CA PHE A 708 5.03 2.72 42.94
C PHE A 708 4.07 2.84 41.76
N GLU A 709 3.18 1.87 41.62
CA GLU A 709 2.07 1.91 40.66
C GLU A 709 0.75 2.18 41.36
N TRP A 710 0.72 1.91 42.67
CA TRP A 710 -0.41 2.12 43.55
C TRP A 710 -0.05 3.05 44.72
N ALA A 711 -1.01 3.87 45.13
CA ALA A 711 -0.92 4.72 46.30
C ALA A 711 -2.14 4.54 47.21
N VAL A 712 -1.93 4.69 48.50
CA VAL A 712 -3.00 4.84 49.50
C VAL A 712 -2.74 6.11 50.31
N ILE A 713 -3.74 6.98 50.41
CA ILE A 713 -3.55 8.29 51.03
C ILE A 713 -3.77 8.17 52.54
N VAL A 714 -2.68 7.92 53.28
CA VAL A 714 -2.64 7.33 54.64
C VAL A 714 -3.69 7.85 55.63
N ASN A 715 -3.99 9.16 55.61
CA ASN A 715 -4.87 9.80 56.58
C ASN A 715 -5.94 10.75 56.00
N ALA A 716 -5.81 11.20 54.75
CA ALA A 716 -6.63 12.33 54.27
C ALA A 716 -8.06 11.96 53.86
N LEU A 717 -8.38 10.65 53.78
CA LEU A 717 -9.74 10.15 53.48
C LEU A 717 -10.48 9.56 54.70
N LYS A 718 -9.84 9.50 55.89
CA LYS A 718 -10.47 8.98 57.11
C LYS A 718 -11.52 9.94 57.63
N TRP A 719 -12.76 9.48 57.87
CA TRP A 719 -13.90 10.33 58.24
C TRP A 719 -13.60 11.33 59.36
N ARG A 720 -13.09 10.89 60.51
CA ARG A 720 -12.72 11.77 61.64
C ARG A 720 -11.73 12.90 61.28
N LEU A 721 -10.86 12.67 60.28
CA LEU A 721 -9.84 13.64 59.86
C LEU A 721 -10.32 14.54 58.72
N MET A 722 -11.27 14.08 57.89
CA MET A 722 -11.96 14.93 56.92
C MET A 722 -12.99 15.84 57.59
N GLU A 723 -13.74 15.35 58.57
CA GLU A 723 -14.86 16.03 59.22
C GLU A 723 -14.70 16.05 60.75
N TRP A 724 -13.67 16.74 61.21
CA TRP A 724 -13.42 16.90 62.65
C TRP A 724 -14.56 17.64 63.37
N THR A 725 -15.18 18.59 62.68
CA THR A 725 -16.37 19.34 63.12
C THR A 725 -17.49 19.11 62.12
N LYS A 726 -18.69 18.75 62.59
CA LYS A 726 -19.84 18.45 61.74
C LYS A 726 -20.09 19.54 60.69
N GLY A 727 -20.25 19.15 59.43
CA GLY A 727 -20.49 20.06 58.30
C GLY A 727 -19.25 20.81 57.78
N HIS A 728 -18.08 20.66 58.40
CA HIS A 728 -16.82 21.25 57.93
C HIS A 728 -15.89 20.17 57.38
N ILE A 729 -16.19 19.69 56.16
CA ILE A 729 -15.48 18.59 55.51
C ILE A 729 -14.35 19.11 54.61
N ASN A 730 -13.13 18.61 54.80
CA ASN A 730 -11.95 18.96 54.00
C ASN A 730 -11.76 18.01 52.80
N PHE A 731 -12.39 18.33 51.66
CA PHE A 731 -12.20 17.61 50.40
C PHE A 731 -10.94 18.03 49.64
N ASP A 732 -10.48 19.28 49.78
CA ASP A 732 -9.35 19.79 48.98
C ASP A 732 -8.07 18.98 49.20
N ARG A 733 -7.77 18.62 50.46
CA ARG A 733 -6.56 17.86 50.79
C ARG A 733 -6.49 16.48 50.12
N PRO A 734 -7.48 15.58 50.25
CA PRO A 734 -7.46 14.31 49.54
C PRO A 734 -7.63 14.47 48.02
N VAL A 735 -8.58 15.29 47.55
CA VAL A 735 -8.90 15.39 46.11
C VAL A 735 -7.73 15.95 45.30
N ASN A 736 -6.97 16.93 45.82
CA ASN A 736 -5.82 17.46 45.09
C ASN A 736 -4.66 16.46 45.06
N ALA A 737 -4.43 15.69 46.14
CA ALA A 737 -3.45 14.61 46.13
C ALA A 737 -3.83 13.48 45.16
N ILE A 738 -5.11 13.09 45.10
CA ILE A 738 -5.64 12.12 44.13
C ILE A 738 -5.36 12.61 42.70
N LYS A 739 -5.71 13.85 42.37
CA LYS A 739 -5.48 14.43 41.02
C LYS A 739 -4.01 14.37 40.61
N VAL A 740 -3.09 14.71 41.52
CA VAL A 740 -1.64 14.67 41.25
C VAL A 740 -1.16 13.24 41.00
N LEU A 741 -1.61 12.27 41.81
CA LEU A 741 -1.28 10.85 41.63
C LEU A 741 -1.83 10.29 40.31
N GLN A 742 -3.10 10.57 39.99
CA GLN A 742 -3.72 10.15 38.72
C GLN A 742 -3.03 10.76 37.50
N ALA A 743 -2.59 12.02 37.56
CA ALA A 743 -1.86 12.68 36.47
C ALA A 743 -0.53 11.98 36.13
N HIS A 744 0.05 11.24 37.07
CA HIS A 744 1.25 10.41 36.89
C HIS A 744 0.92 8.92 36.64
N GLY A 745 -0.35 8.57 36.46
CA GLY A 745 -0.80 7.22 36.18
C GLY A 745 -0.67 6.24 37.36
N ILE A 746 -0.74 6.77 38.59
CA ILE A 746 -0.79 6.00 39.84
C ILE A 746 -2.24 5.66 40.17
N LYS A 747 -2.51 4.40 40.49
CA LYS A 747 -3.83 3.91 40.95
C LYS A 747 -4.01 4.18 42.44
N ILE A 748 -5.21 4.56 42.89
CA ILE A 748 -5.43 4.98 44.28
C ILE A 748 -6.43 4.07 45.01
N ARG A 749 -6.05 3.66 46.23
CA ARG A 749 -6.91 3.04 47.24
C ARG A 749 -7.43 4.12 48.20
N GLY A 750 -8.75 4.18 48.35
CA GLY A 750 -9.42 4.96 49.39
C GLY A 750 -9.34 4.24 50.74
N HIS A 751 -8.75 4.91 51.73
CA HIS A 751 -8.60 4.41 53.09
C HIS A 751 -8.94 5.54 54.09
N ASN A 752 -10.05 5.46 54.84
CA ASN A 752 -11.12 4.45 54.80
C ASN A 752 -12.47 5.16 54.94
N MET A 753 -13.54 4.54 54.46
CA MET A 753 -14.90 5.13 54.52
C MET A 753 -15.43 5.12 55.96
N PHE A 754 -15.24 4.01 56.66
CA PHE A 754 -15.59 3.82 58.06
C PHE A 754 -14.45 3.10 58.79
N TRP A 755 -14.36 3.31 60.11
CA TRP A 755 -13.40 2.63 60.99
C TRP A 755 -14.14 2.21 62.27
N GLY A 756 -14.32 0.90 62.46
CA GLY A 756 -15.19 0.30 63.49
C GLY A 756 -14.67 0.35 64.92
N VAL A 757 -13.54 1.01 65.16
CA VAL A 757 -12.86 1.07 66.46
C VAL A 757 -13.17 2.41 67.16
N ASP A 758 -13.43 2.34 68.47
CA ASP A 758 -13.74 3.51 69.30
C ASP A 758 -12.67 4.61 69.16
N GLY A 759 -13.12 5.85 68.99
CA GLY A 759 -12.24 7.02 68.80
C GLY A 759 -11.75 7.25 67.36
N HIS A 760 -12.03 6.36 66.40
CA HIS A 760 -11.63 6.56 65.00
C HIS A 760 -12.71 7.22 64.12
N SER A 761 -13.96 7.25 64.61
CA SER A 761 -15.06 8.04 64.03
C SER A 761 -15.14 9.46 64.61
N PRO A 762 -15.79 10.42 63.93
CA PRO A 762 -15.93 11.79 64.44
C PRO A 762 -16.64 11.86 65.80
N ALA A 763 -16.08 12.61 66.74
CA ALA A 763 -16.60 12.70 68.11
C ALA A 763 -18.01 13.33 68.21
N TRP A 764 -18.39 14.15 67.23
CA TRP A 764 -19.70 14.80 67.19
C TRP A 764 -20.86 13.85 66.86
N LEU A 765 -20.59 12.60 66.47
CA LEU A 765 -21.62 11.55 66.33
C LEU A 765 -22.13 11.04 67.70
N GLN A 766 -21.38 11.26 68.79
CA GLN A 766 -21.74 10.76 70.12
C GLN A 766 -23.05 11.38 70.63
N GLY A 767 -23.91 10.55 71.23
CA GLY A 767 -25.19 10.97 71.79
C GLY A 767 -26.35 11.08 70.80
N MET A 768 -26.12 10.84 69.50
CA MET A 768 -27.19 10.71 68.50
C MET A 768 -28.04 9.47 68.71
N THR A 769 -29.29 9.50 68.26
CA THR A 769 -30.14 8.31 68.15
C THR A 769 -29.65 7.38 67.04
N PRO A 770 -29.98 6.08 67.07
CA PRO A 770 -29.63 5.13 66.02
C PRO A 770 -30.04 5.55 64.60
N ALA A 771 -31.19 6.20 64.44
CA ALA A 771 -31.69 6.67 63.14
C ALA A 771 -30.92 7.89 62.62
N GLU A 772 -30.49 8.79 63.50
CA GLU A 772 -29.61 9.91 63.16
C GLU A 772 -28.23 9.38 62.74
N TYR A 773 -27.67 8.42 63.47
CA TYR A 773 -26.40 7.74 63.11
C TYR A 773 -26.44 7.20 61.68
N ILE A 774 -27.45 6.39 61.34
CA ILE A 774 -27.63 5.83 59.99
C ILE A 774 -27.80 6.92 58.93
N THR A 775 -28.42 8.05 59.28
CA THR A 775 -28.59 9.20 58.38
C THR A 775 -27.26 9.87 58.08
N GLU A 776 -26.46 10.19 59.11
CA GLU A 776 -25.13 10.80 58.96
C GLU A 776 -24.16 9.87 58.21
N MET A 777 -24.17 8.57 58.49
CA MET A 777 -23.35 7.58 57.76
C MET A 777 -23.69 7.54 56.26
N LYS A 778 -24.97 7.61 55.89
CA LYS A 778 -25.38 7.69 54.48
C LYS A 778 -24.99 9.01 53.83
N LEU A 779 -25.13 10.12 54.56
CA LEU A 779 -24.70 11.44 54.11
C LEU A 779 -23.19 11.47 53.84
N HIS A 780 -22.39 10.89 54.74
CA HIS A 780 -20.95 10.76 54.58
C HIS A 780 -20.59 10.01 53.29
N VAL A 781 -21.18 8.82 53.06
CA VAL A 781 -20.92 8.05 51.83
C VAL A 781 -21.30 8.82 50.58
N GLN A 782 -22.45 9.51 50.57
CA GLN A 782 -22.87 10.36 49.45
C GLN A 782 -21.89 11.50 49.19
N GLN A 783 -21.47 12.20 50.25
CA GLN A 783 -20.53 13.32 50.16
C GLN A 783 -19.14 12.88 49.73
N VAL A 784 -18.60 11.77 50.24
CA VAL A 784 -17.29 11.26 49.80
C VAL A 784 -17.34 10.79 48.35
N ILE A 785 -18.30 9.93 47.98
CA ILE A 785 -18.39 9.41 46.61
C ILE A 785 -18.63 10.55 45.61
N SER A 786 -19.47 11.54 45.89
CA SER A 786 -19.66 12.68 44.97
C SER A 786 -18.38 13.47 44.65
N HIS A 787 -17.34 13.39 45.49
CA HIS A 787 -16.04 14.02 45.25
C HIS A 787 -14.95 13.06 44.75
N THR A 788 -15.10 11.74 44.93
CA THR A 788 -14.11 10.72 44.54
C THR A 788 -14.56 9.78 43.42
N ARG A 789 -15.78 9.93 42.88
CA ARG A 789 -16.33 9.01 41.89
C ARG A 789 -15.47 8.92 40.64
N GLY A 790 -15.06 7.71 40.29
CA GLY A 790 -14.19 7.42 39.14
C GLY A 790 -12.73 7.81 39.34
N THR A 791 -12.30 8.17 40.56
CA THR A 791 -10.89 8.52 40.84
C THR A 791 -10.16 7.51 41.72
N LEU A 792 -10.89 6.57 42.32
CA LEU A 792 -10.37 5.51 43.18
C LEU A 792 -10.69 4.14 42.58
N GLU A 793 -9.75 3.22 42.64
CA GLU A 793 -9.92 1.84 42.18
C GLU A 793 -10.53 0.97 43.29
N HIS A 794 -10.10 1.21 44.54
CA HIS A 794 -10.40 0.41 45.71
C HIS A 794 -10.92 1.28 46.87
N TRP A 795 -11.78 0.71 47.71
CA TRP A 795 -12.18 1.27 49.01
C TRP A 795 -12.05 0.25 50.14
N ASP A 796 -11.34 0.61 51.20
CA ASP A 796 -11.43 -0.06 52.48
C ASP A 796 -12.72 0.43 53.19
N VAL A 797 -13.73 -0.44 53.31
CA VAL A 797 -15.11 -0.02 53.65
C VAL A 797 -15.29 0.24 55.14
N ASN A 798 -15.13 -0.79 55.97
CA ASN A 798 -15.14 -0.68 57.42
C ASN A 798 -13.83 -1.29 57.93
N ASN A 799 -12.91 -0.41 58.32
CA ASN A 799 -11.57 -0.77 58.77
C ASN A 799 -11.62 -1.36 60.18
N GLU A 800 -10.94 -2.49 60.39
CA GLU A 800 -10.71 -3.12 61.71
C GLU A 800 -12.00 -3.53 62.44
N ASN A 801 -13.02 -3.89 61.68
CA ASN A 801 -14.35 -4.27 62.15
C ASN A 801 -14.38 -5.58 62.98
N GLN A 802 -13.38 -6.46 62.85
CA GLN A 802 -13.24 -7.62 63.74
C GLN A 802 -12.62 -7.27 65.11
N HIS A 803 -12.24 -6.01 65.31
CA HIS A 803 -11.59 -5.50 66.52
C HIS A 803 -12.40 -4.40 67.23
N GLY A 804 -13.51 -3.95 66.64
CA GLY A 804 -14.46 -3.03 67.26
C GLY A 804 -15.84 -3.10 66.59
N ASP A 805 -16.88 -3.02 67.42
CA ASP A 805 -18.31 -3.11 67.09
C ASP A 805 -19.00 -1.72 67.13
N TYR A 806 -18.25 -0.65 66.84
CA TYR A 806 -18.67 0.72 67.07
C TYR A 806 -20.00 1.06 66.39
N PHE A 807 -20.14 0.73 65.11
CA PHE A 807 -21.34 1.09 64.35
C PHE A 807 -22.53 0.21 64.75
N GLU A 808 -22.30 -1.09 64.93
CA GLU A 808 -23.28 -2.07 65.37
C GLU A 808 -23.90 -1.66 66.72
N ARG A 809 -23.09 -1.21 67.70
CA ARG A 809 -23.57 -0.70 68.99
C ARG A 809 -24.38 0.59 68.88
N HIS A 810 -23.90 1.58 68.11
CA HIS A 810 -24.54 2.89 68.05
C HIS A 810 -25.78 2.93 67.15
N THR A 811 -25.87 2.02 66.17
CA THR A 811 -27.03 1.89 65.27
C THR A 811 -28.03 0.82 65.73
N GLY A 812 -27.63 -0.09 66.64
CA GLY A 812 -28.43 -1.24 67.05
C GLY A 812 -28.70 -2.23 65.91
N ASP A 813 -27.98 -2.12 64.79
CA ASP A 813 -28.23 -2.82 63.55
C ASP A 813 -27.08 -3.81 63.28
N PRO A 814 -27.28 -5.12 63.50
CA PRO A 814 -26.21 -6.12 63.32
C PRO A 814 -25.78 -6.30 61.86
N ASP A 815 -26.57 -5.81 60.90
CA ASP A 815 -26.25 -5.84 59.46
C ASP A 815 -25.66 -4.51 58.97
N ILE A 816 -25.31 -3.57 59.85
CA ILE A 816 -24.86 -2.22 59.45
C ILE A 816 -23.63 -2.27 58.55
N THR A 817 -22.64 -3.13 58.84
CA THR A 817 -21.48 -3.33 57.97
C THR A 817 -21.89 -3.79 56.57
N ALA A 818 -22.82 -4.74 56.45
CA ALA A 818 -23.31 -5.19 55.15
C ALA A 818 -24.00 -4.06 54.36
N LYS A 819 -24.74 -3.19 55.06
CA LYS A 819 -25.39 -2.01 54.51
C LYS A 819 -24.38 -0.95 54.04
N MET A 820 -23.24 -0.75 54.73
CA MET A 820 -22.17 0.15 54.26
C MET A 820 -21.68 -0.23 52.86
N PHE A 821 -21.37 -1.52 52.63
CA PHE A 821 -20.95 -2.02 51.31
C PHE A 821 -22.03 -1.77 50.25
N GLN A 822 -23.31 -2.00 50.56
CA GLN A 822 -24.42 -1.73 49.65
C GLN A 822 -24.55 -0.23 49.32
N TRP A 823 -24.40 0.67 50.31
CA TRP A 823 -24.51 2.12 50.10
C TRP A 823 -23.40 2.67 49.21
N ILE A 824 -22.18 2.14 49.32
CA ILE A 824 -21.07 2.52 48.44
C ILE A 824 -21.32 1.96 47.03
N HIS A 825 -21.57 0.64 46.91
CA HIS A 825 -21.75 -0.02 45.61
C HIS A 825 -22.93 0.52 44.80
N SER A 826 -24.04 0.90 45.46
CA SER A 826 -25.21 1.51 44.79
C SER A 826 -24.92 2.87 44.14
N GLN A 827 -23.88 3.58 44.58
CA GLN A 827 -23.48 4.88 44.03
C GLN A 827 -22.29 4.76 43.09
N GLU A 828 -21.38 3.83 43.38
CA GLU A 828 -20.18 3.57 42.60
C GLU A 828 -19.96 2.06 42.37
N PRO A 829 -20.72 1.42 41.45
CA PRO A 829 -20.67 -0.03 41.27
C PRO A 829 -19.37 -0.56 40.66
N GLY A 830 -18.52 0.34 40.12
CA GLY A 830 -17.23 -0.02 39.53
C GLY A 830 -16.08 -0.20 40.53
N VAL A 831 -16.13 0.48 41.68
CA VAL A 831 -15.04 0.47 42.67
C VAL A 831 -15.02 -0.84 43.46
N LYS A 832 -13.82 -1.35 43.75
CA LYS A 832 -13.66 -2.63 44.47
C LYS A 832 -13.67 -2.42 45.97
N LEU A 833 -14.51 -3.18 46.66
CA LEU A 833 -14.75 -3.01 48.10
C LEU A 833 -13.99 -4.06 48.92
N PHE A 834 -13.27 -3.60 49.94
CA PHE A 834 -12.40 -4.41 50.79
C PHE A 834 -12.94 -4.48 52.22
N ILE A 835 -12.88 -5.69 52.78
CA ILE A 835 -12.67 -5.88 54.23
C ILE A 835 -11.20 -5.51 54.49
N ASN A 836 -10.86 -4.71 55.50
CA ASN A 836 -9.45 -4.42 55.82
C ASN A 836 -9.19 -4.64 57.31
N GLU A 837 -8.34 -5.61 57.64
CA GLU A 837 -8.12 -6.09 59.01
C GLU A 837 -6.64 -6.22 59.36
N TYR A 838 -6.32 -5.94 60.62
CA TYR A 838 -4.99 -6.18 61.19
C TYR A 838 -4.90 -7.56 61.84
N ASN A 839 -3.67 -7.96 62.19
CA ASN A 839 -3.34 -9.25 62.81
C ASN A 839 -3.75 -10.54 62.07
N VAL A 840 -4.41 -10.49 60.91
CA VAL A 840 -4.93 -11.66 60.17
C VAL A 840 -3.88 -12.75 59.93
N ILE A 841 -2.62 -12.36 59.65
CA ILE A 841 -1.49 -13.28 59.42
C ILE A 841 -0.53 -13.42 60.60
N THR A 842 -0.73 -12.68 61.70
CA THR A 842 0.08 -12.76 62.94
C THR A 842 -0.65 -13.48 64.09
N ASN A 843 -1.99 -13.50 64.09
CA ASN A 843 -2.85 -14.14 65.08
C ASN A 843 -3.88 -15.07 64.42
N SER A 844 -3.99 -16.32 64.89
CA SER A 844 -4.89 -17.36 64.33
C SER A 844 -6.38 -17.11 64.57
N GLN A 845 -6.74 -16.38 65.63
CA GLN A 845 -8.13 -15.97 65.87
C GLN A 845 -8.57 -14.98 64.79
N CYS A 846 -7.76 -13.94 64.54
CA CYS A 846 -7.97 -12.95 63.48
C CYS A 846 -8.01 -13.61 62.08
N THR A 847 -7.15 -14.59 61.80
CA THR A 847 -7.20 -15.39 60.56
C THR A 847 -8.58 -16.01 60.34
N THR A 848 -9.13 -16.65 61.39
CA THR A 848 -10.40 -17.38 61.32
C THR A 848 -11.60 -16.42 61.26
N ALA A 849 -11.55 -15.33 62.02
CA ALA A 849 -12.57 -14.29 62.07
C ALA A 849 -12.74 -13.61 60.70
N THR A 850 -11.65 -13.12 60.10
CA THR A 850 -11.65 -12.45 58.79
C THR A 850 -12.15 -13.37 57.67
N ARG A 851 -11.71 -14.64 57.65
CA ARG A 851 -12.20 -15.68 56.73
C ARG A 851 -13.71 -15.87 56.85
N ASN A 852 -14.22 -15.99 58.07
CA ASN A 852 -15.64 -16.24 58.32
C ASN A 852 -16.50 -15.00 57.98
N GLN A 853 -16.02 -13.79 58.26
CA GLN A 853 -16.66 -12.53 57.88
C GLN A 853 -16.77 -12.41 56.34
N ALA A 854 -15.71 -12.74 55.60
CA ALA A 854 -15.72 -12.78 54.14
C ALA A 854 -16.76 -13.77 53.60
N ILE A 855 -16.81 -14.99 54.15
CA ILE A 855 -17.83 -16.01 53.79
C ILE A 855 -19.24 -15.52 54.13
N GLN A 856 -19.45 -14.87 55.28
CA GLN A 856 -20.75 -14.34 55.68
C GLN A 856 -21.25 -13.26 54.71
N LEU A 857 -20.40 -12.28 54.36
CA LEU A 857 -20.75 -11.22 53.42
C LEU A 857 -21.03 -11.78 52.00
N LEU A 858 -20.26 -12.77 51.54
CA LEU A 858 -20.54 -13.48 50.28
C LEU A 858 -21.87 -14.23 50.31
N ASN A 859 -22.17 -14.96 51.39
CA ASN A 859 -23.45 -15.67 51.54
C ASN A 859 -24.65 -14.71 51.58
N MET A 860 -24.45 -13.50 52.10
CA MET A 860 -25.43 -12.40 52.08
C MET A 860 -25.51 -11.67 50.72
N SER A 861 -24.77 -12.12 49.70
CA SER A 861 -24.66 -11.49 48.37
C SER A 861 -24.22 -10.02 48.42
N ILE A 862 -23.38 -9.66 49.40
CA ILE A 862 -22.81 -8.33 49.55
C ILE A 862 -21.65 -8.14 48.55
N PRO A 863 -21.52 -6.98 47.89
CA PRO A 863 -20.50 -6.73 46.86
C PRO A 863 -19.07 -6.53 47.42
N VAL A 864 -18.62 -7.43 48.30
CA VAL A 864 -17.22 -7.52 48.72
C VAL A 864 -16.39 -8.09 47.57
N SER A 865 -15.27 -7.43 47.24
CA SER A 865 -14.41 -7.81 46.12
C SER A 865 -13.13 -8.53 46.57
N PHE A 866 -12.59 -8.15 47.73
CA PHE A 866 -11.27 -8.59 48.20
C PHE A 866 -11.17 -8.58 49.73
N VAL A 867 -10.18 -9.31 50.26
CA VAL A 867 -9.73 -9.21 51.65
C VAL A 867 -8.41 -8.44 51.71
N GLY A 868 -8.42 -7.29 52.36
CA GLY A 868 -7.24 -6.53 52.76
C GLY A 868 -6.70 -7.04 54.09
N ILE A 869 -5.41 -7.37 54.10
CA ILE A 869 -4.67 -7.77 55.29
C ILE A 869 -3.60 -6.70 55.51
N GLN A 870 -3.69 -5.94 56.60
CA GLN A 870 -2.74 -4.84 56.86
C GLN A 870 -1.29 -5.34 56.81
N GLY A 871 -0.96 -6.40 57.54
CA GLY A 871 0.38 -6.99 57.47
C GLY A 871 1.42 -6.24 58.31
N HIS A 872 1.02 -5.70 59.46
CA HIS A 872 1.93 -5.15 60.45
C HIS A 872 2.69 -6.25 61.21
N PHE A 873 4.02 -6.26 61.09
CA PHE A 873 4.93 -7.10 61.86
C PHE A 873 5.75 -6.22 62.83
N HIS A 874 5.68 -6.55 64.11
CA HIS A 874 6.39 -5.86 65.20
C HIS A 874 7.77 -6.47 65.53
N SER A 875 8.21 -7.45 64.74
CA SER A 875 9.51 -8.13 64.83
C SER A 875 9.91 -8.65 63.44
N SER A 876 11.21 -8.82 63.19
CA SER A 876 11.73 -9.54 62.01
C SER A 876 11.83 -11.05 62.21
N ASP A 877 11.62 -11.56 63.43
CA ASP A 877 11.53 -13.00 63.71
C ASP A 877 10.15 -13.53 63.28
N ILE A 878 10.09 -14.04 62.04
CA ILE A 878 8.84 -14.39 61.36
C ILE A 878 8.96 -15.81 60.81
N ASN A 879 8.09 -16.70 61.28
CA ASN A 879 7.93 -18.02 60.68
C ASN A 879 7.08 -17.90 59.40
N ILE A 880 7.75 -18.03 58.24
CA ILE A 880 7.13 -17.83 56.93
C ILE A 880 6.08 -18.90 56.59
N ASP A 881 6.22 -20.13 57.08
CA ASP A 881 5.26 -21.22 56.88
C ASP A 881 3.94 -20.93 57.63
N VAL A 882 4.01 -20.34 58.82
CA VAL A 882 2.83 -19.90 59.59
C VAL A 882 2.12 -18.74 58.88
N VAL A 883 2.86 -17.80 58.29
CA VAL A 883 2.28 -16.73 57.46
C VAL A 883 1.59 -17.33 56.23
N LYS A 884 2.24 -18.26 55.52
CA LYS A 884 1.66 -18.96 54.37
C LYS A 884 0.37 -19.69 54.76
N TYR A 885 0.42 -20.51 55.81
CA TYR A 885 -0.74 -21.26 56.30
C TYR A 885 -1.95 -20.34 56.57
N ARG A 886 -1.71 -19.15 57.14
CA ARG A 886 -2.78 -18.18 57.41
C ARG A 886 -3.31 -17.53 56.13
N LEU A 887 -2.47 -17.26 55.13
CA LEU A 887 -2.92 -16.83 53.80
C LEU A 887 -3.75 -17.91 53.10
N ASP A 888 -3.30 -19.17 53.13
CA ASP A 888 -4.06 -20.33 52.62
C ASP A 888 -5.45 -20.38 53.29
N LYS A 889 -5.51 -20.20 54.62
CA LYS A 889 -6.78 -20.20 55.38
C LYS A 889 -7.72 -19.03 55.05
N VAL A 890 -7.21 -17.83 54.81
CA VAL A 890 -8.05 -16.70 54.38
C VAL A 890 -8.55 -16.92 52.95
N ALA A 891 -7.71 -17.48 52.07
CA ALA A 891 -8.06 -17.77 50.68
C ALA A 891 -9.20 -18.82 50.53
N GLU A 892 -9.41 -19.68 51.53
CA GLU A 892 -10.58 -20.59 51.58
C GLU A 892 -11.94 -19.85 51.52
N ALA A 893 -11.98 -18.54 51.79
CA ALA A 893 -13.20 -17.74 51.63
C ALA A 893 -13.57 -17.49 50.15
N GLY A 894 -12.70 -17.81 49.19
CA GLY A 894 -12.94 -17.62 47.76
C GLY A 894 -12.68 -16.21 47.23
N LEU A 895 -12.31 -15.26 48.11
CA LEU A 895 -11.86 -13.92 47.72
C LEU A 895 -10.34 -13.87 47.54
N LYS A 896 -9.92 -12.97 46.65
CA LYS A 896 -8.51 -12.58 46.49
C LYS A 896 -8.06 -11.64 47.62
N ILE A 897 -6.77 -11.64 47.89
CA ILE A 897 -6.11 -11.01 49.02
C ILE A 897 -5.23 -9.86 48.54
N TRP A 898 -5.19 -8.77 49.30
CA TRP A 898 -4.15 -7.76 49.21
C TRP A 898 -3.45 -7.61 50.55
N ILE A 899 -2.14 -7.42 50.53
CA ILE A 899 -1.41 -6.92 51.70
C ILE A 899 -1.48 -5.39 51.62
N THR A 900 -2.18 -4.74 52.55
CA THR A 900 -2.64 -3.36 52.39
C THR A 900 -1.79 -2.32 53.12
N GLU A 901 -1.04 -2.72 54.15
CA GLU A 901 -0.34 -1.81 55.07
C GLU A 901 0.98 -2.45 55.60
N LEU A 902 1.75 -3.12 54.71
CA LEU A 902 2.93 -3.90 55.10
C LEU A 902 3.98 -3.04 55.83
N THR A 903 4.37 -3.49 57.02
CA THR A 903 5.49 -2.93 57.79
C THR A 903 6.25 -4.03 58.53
N VAL A 904 7.59 -3.98 58.53
CA VAL A 904 8.44 -4.83 59.38
C VAL A 904 9.23 -3.95 60.33
N SER A 905 8.92 -4.02 61.62
CA SER A 905 9.53 -3.19 62.66
C SER A 905 10.83 -3.84 63.16
N GLU A 906 11.98 -3.39 62.67
CA GLU A 906 13.30 -3.84 63.13
C GLU A 906 14.35 -2.75 62.85
N ASN A 907 15.18 -2.47 63.86
CA ASN A 907 16.24 -1.47 63.83
C ASN A 907 17.48 -1.95 63.07
N ASP A 908 17.78 -3.25 63.12
CA ASP A 908 18.81 -3.88 62.29
C ASP A 908 18.32 -3.97 60.83
N ALA A 909 18.81 -3.07 59.99
CA ALA A 909 18.43 -3.00 58.58
C ALA A 909 18.66 -4.32 57.82
N ASN A 910 19.63 -5.15 58.20
CA ASN A 910 19.91 -6.42 57.52
C ASN A 910 18.91 -7.51 57.93
N LYS A 911 18.58 -7.62 59.22
CA LYS A 911 17.51 -8.54 59.68
C LYS A 911 16.16 -8.17 59.07
N LYS A 912 15.86 -6.86 59.02
CA LYS A 912 14.68 -6.33 58.35
C LYS A 912 14.67 -6.67 56.86
N ALA A 913 15.82 -6.58 56.18
CA ALA A 913 15.95 -6.93 54.77
C ALA A 913 15.59 -8.41 54.51
N VAL A 914 16.15 -9.34 55.28
CA VAL A 914 15.85 -10.78 55.20
C VAL A 914 14.37 -11.06 55.47
N ALA A 915 13.78 -10.45 56.51
CA ALA A 915 12.37 -10.64 56.82
C ALA A 915 11.45 -10.06 55.73
N LEU A 916 11.79 -8.88 55.18
CA LEU A 916 11.05 -8.26 54.09
C LEU A 916 11.14 -9.07 52.80
N GLU A 917 12.33 -9.60 52.46
CA GLU A 917 12.54 -10.48 51.29
C GLU A 917 11.64 -11.72 51.37
N ASN A 918 11.67 -12.43 52.49
CA ASN A 918 10.86 -13.63 52.72
C ASN A 918 9.35 -13.31 52.62
N LEU A 919 8.89 -12.24 53.28
CA LEU A 919 7.49 -11.82 53.24
C LEU A 919 7.04 -11.42 51.83
N MET A 920 7.76 -10.51 51.19
CA MET A 920 7.43 -10.04 49.83
C MET A 920 7.42 -11.22 48.85
N THR A 921 8.38 -12.13 48.94
CA THR A 921 8.48 -13.32 48.06
C THR A 921 7.32 -14.28 48.29
N LEU A 922 6.95 -14.56 49.55
CA LEU A 922 5.76 -15.33 49.86
C LEU A 922 4.50 -14.67 49.30
N PHE A 923 4.30 -13.37 49.56
CA PHE A 923 3.12 -12.65 49.13
C PHE A 923 3.01 -12.60 47.60
N PHE A 924 4.10 -12.35 46.88
CA PHE A 924 4.10 -12.31 45.42
C PHE A 924 3.91 -13.69 44.77
N SER A 925 4.39 -14.77 45.41
CA SER A 925 4.22 -16.14 44.91
C SER A 925 2.90 -16.81 45.32
N HIS A 926 2.13 -16.21 46.24
CA HIS A 926 0.91 -16.81 46.76
C HIS A 926 -0.29 -16.59 45.81
N PRO A 927 -0.94 -17.64 45.27
CA PRO A 927 -1.91 -17.52 44.16
C PRO A 927 -3.20 -16.76 44.50
N ALA A 928 -3.48 -16.57 45.79
CA ALA A 928 -4.60 -15.75 46.25
C ALA A 928 -4.26 -14.26 46.43
N VAL A 929 -2.99 -13.87 46.46
CA VAL A 929 -2.57 -12.47 46.68
C VAL A 929 -2.41 -11.76 45.32
N GLU A 930 -2.86 -10.51 45.22
CA GLU A 930 -2.83 -9.74 43.95
C GLU A 930 -2.21 -8.33 44.09
N GLY A 931 -1.80 -7.93 45.30
CA GLY A 931 -1.06 -6.70 45.53
C GLY A 931 -0.47 -6.58 46.93
N ILE A 932 0.58 -5.77 47.04
CA ILE A 932 1.32 -5.45 48.26
C ILE A 932 1.54 -3.93 48.34
N MET A 933 1.09 -3.35 49.44
CA MET A 933 1.19 -1.93 49.75
C MET A 933 2.03 -1.74 51.02
N LEU A 934 3.07 -0.91 50.98
CA LEU A 934 3.88 -0.55 52.16
C LEU A 934 3.19 0.55 52.98
N TRP A 935 3.12 0.48 54.32
CA TRP A 935 2.50 1.54 55.13
C TRP A 935 3.43 2.72 55.45
N GLY A 936 3.91 3.36 54.38
CA GLY A 936 5.00 4.32 54.42
C GLY A 936 6.37 3.62 54.29
N PHE A 937 7.34 4.38 53.81
CA PHE A 937 8.63 3.85 53.36
C PHE A 937 9.82 4.76 53.74
N TRP A 938 9.58 6.06 53.90
CA TRP A 938 10.61 7.09 54.11
C TRP A 938 10.61 7.63 55.54
N ASP A 939 11.80 7.78 56.13
CA ASP A 939 12.00 8.24 57.51
C ASP A 939 11.43 9.65 57.81
N GLY A 940 11.37 10.53 56.82
CA GLY A 940 10.76 11.86 56.93
C GLY A 940 9.22 11.86 56.98
N ALA A 941 8.55 10.73 56.75
CA ALA A 941 7.08 10.65 56.65
C ALA A 941 6.45 9.42 57.34
N ILE A 942 7.20 8.36 57.65
CA ILE A 942 6.69 7.15 58.28
C ILE A 942 6.46 7.36 59.78
N HIS A 943 5.32 6.90 60.29
CA HIS A 943 4.96 7.01 61.71
C HIS A 943 5.72 5.99 62.60
N ASN A 944 6.12 4.85 62.01
CA ASN A 944 6.87 3.78 62.67
C ASN A 944 8.32 3.80 62.20
N ALA A 945 9.18 4.58 62.88
CA ALA A 945 10.57 4.79 62.45
C ALA A 945 11.40 3.50 62.26
N PRO A 946 11.29 2.44 63.10
CA PRO A 946 11.89 1.13 62.84
C PRO A 946 11.49 0.49 61.49
N ALA A 947 10.33 0.80 60.93
CA ALA A 947 9.88 0.22 59.66
C ALA A 947 10.40 0.95 58.40
N LYS A 948 11.16 2.05 58.54
CA LYS A 948 11.70 2.81 57.41
C LYS A 948 12.56 1.96 56.47
N LEU A 949 12.44 2.21 55.17
CA LEU A 949 13.23 1.59 54.10
C LEU A 949 14.19 2.60 53.44
N PHE A 950 13.82 3.89 53.43
CA PHE A 950 14.58 4.97 52.81
C PHE A 950 14.83 6.10 53.82
N GLU A 951 16.00 6.74 53.72
CA GLU A 951 16.53 7.64 54.74
C GLU A 951 17.03 8.97 54.16
N GLY A 952 16.80 10.05 54.91
CA GLY A 952 17.28 11.40 54.59
C GLY A 952 16.56 12.06 53.40
N PRO A 953 16.91 13.32 53.06
CA PRO A 953 16.17 14.13 52.08
C PRO A 953 16.25 13.61 50.63
N ASN A 954 17.21 12.72 50.35
CA ASN A 954 17.41 12.14 49.02
C ASN A 954 16.79 10.73 48.89
N LEU A 955 16.06 10.25 49.91
CA LEU A 955 15.45 8.92 49.97
C LEU A 955 16.44 7.79 49.67
N THR A 956 17.60 7.80 50.32
CA THR A 956 18.63 6.77 50.16
C THR A 956 18.15 5.44 50.74
N PRO A 957 18.22 4.30 50.01
CA PRO A 957 17.82 3.01 50.57
C PRO A 957 18.75 2.56 51.70
N ASN A 958 18.17 2.04 52.78
CA ASN A 958 18.88 1.14 53.69
C ASN A 958 18.85 -0.29 53.13
N ALA A 959 19.44 -1.28 53.81
CA ALA A 959 19.51 -2.66 53.31
C ALA A 959 18.13 -3.25 52.95
N ALA A 960 17.07 -2.93 53.70
CA ALA A 960 15.71 -3.39 53.41
C ALA A 960 15.07 -2.62 52.23
N GLY A 961 15.34 -1.31 52.10
CA GLY A 961 14.95 -0.54 50.92
C GLY A 961 15.65 -1.00 49.64
N GLN A 962 16.92 -1.42 49.74
CA GLN A 962 17.66 -1.98 48.63
C GLN A 962 17.08 -3.33 48.19
N VAL A 963 16.76 -4.22 49.14
CA VAL A 963 16.01 -5.46 48.87
C VAL A 963 14.67 -5.20 48.18
N TYR A 964 13.87 -4.22 48.65
CA TYR A 964 12.61 -3.88 47.98
C TYR A 964 12.83 -3.48 46.51
N LEU A 965 13.81 -2.61 46.23
CA LEU A 965 14.15 -2.19 44.87
C LEU A 965 14.69 -3.37 44.03
N ASP A 966 15.54 -4.23 44.59
CA ASP A 966 16.12 -5.37 43.89
C ASP A 966 15.09 -6.46 43.57
N LEU A 967 14.03 -6.59 44.38
CA LEU A 967 12.90 -7.46 44.09
C LEU A 967 12.01 -6.85 43.00
N VAL A 968 11.44 -5.66 43.22
CA VAL A 968 10.38 -5.10 42.36
C VAL A 968 10.89 -4.55 41.03
N GLU A 969 12.12 -3.99 40.99
CA GLU A 969 12.67 -3.32 39.80
C GLU A 969 13.67 -4.18 39.01
N LYS A 970 14.13 -5.31 39.57
CA LYS A 970 15.09 -6.21 38.91
C LYS A 970 14.60 -7.64 38.86
N SER A 971 14.43 -8.29 40.02
CA SER A 971 14.18 -9.74 40.09
C SER A 971 12.80 -10.14 39.58
N TRP A 972 11.80 -9.29 39.80
CA TRP A 972 10.40 -9.51 39.40
C TRP A 972 9.97 -8.68 38.19
N LYS A 973 10.94 -8.15 37.42
CA LYS A 973 10.69 -7.31 36.25
C LYS A 973 11.35 -7.93 35.03
N THR A 974 10.61 -8.07 33.92
CA THR A 974 11.17 -8.66 32.71
C THR A 974 11.97 -7.63 31.90
N ASP A 975 13.28 -7.85 31.83
CA ASP A 975 14.17 -7.27 30.80
C ASP A 975 14.78 -8.45 30.01
N TYR A 976 14.37 -8.62 28.76
CA TYR A 976 14.78 -9.73 27.90
C TYR A 976 15.25 -9.18 26.57
N SER A 977 16.41 -9.64 26.08
CA SER A 977 16.98 -9.21 24.81
C SER A 977 17.61 -10.37 24.06
N GLN A 978 17.36 -10.48 22.76
CA GLN A 978 17.87 -11.54 21.90
C GLN A 978 18.08 -11.06 20.47
N THR A 979 19.21 -11.42 19.85
CA THR A 979 19.46 -11.24 18.41
C THR A 979 18.60 -12.22 17.59
N ILE A 980 17.95 -11.74 16.53
CA ILE A 980 16.94 -12.48 15.76
C ILE A 980 17.28 -12.52 14.28
N SER A 981 16.86 -13.60 13.61
CA SER A 981 16.85 -13.70 12.14
C SER A 981 15.43 -13.44 11.61
N PRO A 982 15.27 -13.08 10.32
CA PRO A 982 13.97 -13.06 9.67
C PRO A 982 13.22 -14.39 9.87
N HIS A 983 11.90 -14.33 10.09
CA HIS A 983 11.02 -15.49 10.34
C HIS A 983 11.34 -16.31 11.62
N THR A 984 12.12 -15.77 12.57
CA THR A 984 12.31 -16.42 13.87
C THR A 984 11.05 -16.32 14.73
N HIS A 985 10.42 -17.45 15.04
CA HIS A 985 9.44 -17.53 16.12
C HIS A 985 10.17 -17.58 17.46
N LEU A 986 9.85 -16.63 18.35
CA LEU A 986 10.43 -16.55 19.69
C LEU A 986 9.33 -16.69 20.73
N SER A 987 9.63 -17.47 21.76
CA SER A 987 8.78 -17.64 22.94
C SER A 987 9.64 -17.42 24.17
N THR A 988 9.17 -16.56 25.06
CA THR A 988 9.81 -16.25 26.35
C THR A 988 8.72 -16.05 27.39
N THR A 989 9.07 -16.20 28.66
CA THR A 989 8.15 -16.02 29.78
C THR A 989 8.43 -14.67 30.44
N GLY A 990 7.39 -13.87 30.64
CA GLY A 990 7.44 -12.61 31.36
C GLY A 990 6.46 -12.59 32.54
N PHE A 991 6.61 -11.61 33.42
CA PHE A 991 5.60 -11.31 34.44
C PHE A 991 4.35 -10.69 33.79
N LEU A 992 3.21 -10.71 34.50
CA LEU A 992 1.99 -10.09 33.99
C LEU A 992 2.10 -8.57 34.10
N GLY A 993 1.72 -7.83 33.06
CA GLY A 993 1.82 -6.37 33.05
C GLY A 993 2.00 -5.76 31.66
N ASP A 994 2.42 -4.50 31.63
CA ASP A 994 2.63 -3.71 30.41
C ASP A 994 4.07 -3.79 29.95
N TYR A 995 4.28 -3.90 28.64
CA TYR A 995 5.54 -4.13 27.96
C TYR A 995 5.75 -3.14 26.82
N VAL A 996 7.02 -2.92 26.49
CA VAL A 996 7.45 -2.33 25.22
C VAL A 996 8.40 -3.31 24.54
N LEU A 997 8.06 -3.68 23.29
CA LEU A 997 8.96 -4.38 22.37
C LEU A 997 9.75 -3.35 21.57
N ASN A 998 11.05 -3.28 21.80
CA ASN A 998 12.00 -2.60 20.94
C ASN A 998 12.59 -3.62 19.97
N VAL A 999 12.45 -3.40 18.66
CA VAL A 999 13.31 -4.08 17.67
C VAL A 999 14.41 -3.13 17.26
N LYS A 1000 15.65 -3.59 17.39
CA LYS A 1000 16.88 -2.84 17.13
C LYS A 1000 17.58 -3.41 15.91
N ARG A 1001 18.26 -2.58 15.12
CA ARG A 1001 19.23 -2.98 14.09
C ARG A 1001 20.57 -2.31 14.42
N ASP A 1002 21.62 -3.12 14.56
CA ASP A 1002 22.96 -2.68 14.98
C ASP A 1002 22.97 -1.86 16.28
N GLY A 1003 22.07 -2.21 17.21
CA GLY A 1003 21.89 -1.53 18.50
C GLY A 1003 20.93 -0.34 18.50
N HIS A 1004 20.52 0.18 17.33
CA HIS A 1004 19.58 1.30 17.20
C HIS A 1004 18.14 0.80 17.09
N VAL A 1005 17.21 1.33 17.89
CA VAL A 1005 15.77 0.99 17.80
C VAL A 1005 15.22 1.43 16.43
N ILE A 1006 14.73 0.46 15.66
CA ILE A 1006 14.09 0.65 14.34
C ILE A 1006 12.57 0.45 14.38
N HIS A 1007 12.05 -0.19 15.43
CA HIS A 1007 10.62 -0.36 15.66
C HIS A 1007 10.35 -0.44 17.16
N GLN A 1008 9.22 0.11 17.60
CA GLN A 1008 8.78 0.06 19.00
C GLN A 1008 7.27 -0.18 19.06
N GLU A 1009 6.84 -1.19 19.82
CA GLU A 1009 5.42 -1.56 19.99
C GLU A 1009 5.10 -1.78 21.47
N PRO A 1010 4.16 -1.01 22.07
CA PRO A 1010 3.65 -1.27 23.41
C PRO A 1010 2.55 -2.34 23.39
N PHE A 1011 2.55 -3.24 24.38
CA PHE A 1011 1.52 -4.27 24.55
C PHE A 1011 1.40 -4.70 26.02
N SER A 1012 0.31 -5.36 26.40
CA SER A 1012 0.13 -5.94 27.74
C SER A 1012 0.09 -7.47 27.68
N VAL A 1013 0.54 -8.12 28.75
CA VAL A 1013 0.53 -9.58 28.94
C VAL A 1013 -0.37 -9.94 30.12
N ASP A 1014 -1.38 -10.76 29.85
CA ASP A 1014 -2.24 -11.40 30.84
C ASP A 1014 -2.01 -12.93 30.89
N GLN A 1015 -2.84 -13.65 31.66
CA GLN A 1015 -2.73 -15.09 31.85
C GLN A 1015 -2.93 -15.93 30.57
N SER A 1016 -3.53 -15.36 29.51
CA SER A 1016 -3.66 -16.01 28.20
C SER A 1016 -2.40 -15.88 27.33
N GLY A 1017 -1.45 -15.03 27.73
CA GLY A 1017 -0.26 -14.70 26.96
C GLY A 1017 -0.54 -13.69 25.83
N LYS A 1018 0.52 -13.26 25.14
CA LYS A 1018 0.40 -12.32 24.02
C LYS A 1018 1.21 -12.80 22.82
N HIS A 1019 0.55 -12.88 21.67
CA HIS A 1019 1.23 -12.95 20.37
C HIS A 1019 1.42 -11.53 19.82
N VAL A 1020 2.66 -11.19 19.50
CA VAL A 1020 3.08 -9.93 18.87
C VAL A 1020 3.79 -10.28 17.57
N THR A 1021 3.41 -9.63 16.46
CA THR A 1021 3.95 -9.93 15.12
C THR A 1021 4.57 -8.66 14.54
N VAL A 1022 5.89 -8.55 14.61
CA VAL A 1022 6.59 -7.38 14.04
C VAL A 1022 6.83 -7.58 12.55
N HIS A 1023 6.28 -6.67 11.76
CA HIS A 1023 6.53 -6.59 10.32
C HIS A 1023 7.70 -5.64 10.03
N LEU A 1024 8.89 -6.21 9.81
CA LEU A 1024 10.09 -5.46 9.45
C LEU A 1024 10.13 -5.19 7.94
N THR A 1025 9.52 -4.08 7.53
CA THR A 1025 9.62 -3.57 6.15
C THR A 1025 10.96 -2.87 5.95
N GLU A 1026 11.67 -3.15 4.85
CA GLU A 1026 12.82 -2.35 4.42
C GLU A 1026 12.36 -1.05 3.75
N SER A 1027 11.76 -0.16 4.53
CA SER A 1027 11.72 1.26 4.20
C SER A 1027 13.14 1.81 4.34
N ALA A 1028 13.72 2.29 3.23
CA ALA A 1028 14.89 3.15 3.28
C ALA A 1028 14.48 4.50 3.90
N GLU A 1029 14.46 4.56 5.23
CA GLU A 1029 14.00 5.73 5.97
C GLU A 1029 14.93 6.92 5.78
N ARG A 1030 14.49 7.85 4.95
CA ARG A 1030 15.10 9.16 4.73
C ARG A 1030 14.69 10.19 5.79
N PHE A 1031 13.90 9.76 6.78
CA PHE A 1031 13.28 10.58 7.83
C PHE A 1031 13.18 9.74 9.12
N PHE A 1032 13.32 10.37 10.28
CA PHE A 1032 13.14 9.72 11.58
C PHE A 1032 11.66 9.63 11.98
N ILE A 1033 11.41 8.82 13.03
CA ILE A 1033 10.16 8.57 13.75
C ILE A 1033 9.12 9.71 13.62
N PRO A 1034 7.86 9.42 13.25
CA PRO A 1034 6.78 10.39 13.26
C PRO A 1034 6.59 11.04 14.64
N LEU A 1035 6.76 12.36 14.70
CA LEU A 1035 6.46 13.17 15.87
C LEU A 1035 4.96 13.11 16.18
N GLN A 1036 4.58 12.94 17.45
CA GLN A 1036 3.19 12.98 17.88
C GLN A 1036 2.64 14.41 17.87
N GLU A 1037 1.32 14.56 17.92
CA GLU A 1037 0.70 15.90 17.97
C GLU A 1037 1.14 16.71 19.21
N ARG A 1038 1.50 16.06 20.32
CA ARG A 1038 2.14 16.72 21.48
C ARG A 1038 3.54 17.25 21.16
N ASP A 1039 4.34 16.50 20.40
CA ASP A 1039 5.69 16.91 20.02
C ASP A 1039 5.62 18.04 18.99
N VAL A 1040 4.63 17.99 18.09
CA VAL A 1040 4.27 19.09 17.18
C VAL A 1040 3.76 20.29 17.97
N GLN A 1041 2.96 20.14 19.02
CA GLN A 1041 2.50 21.26 19.86
C GLN A 1041 3.64 21.86 20.69
N GLU A 1042 4.55 21.04 21.24
CA GLU A 1042 5.73 21.50 21.97
C GLU A 1042 6.75 22.18 21.03
N LEU A 1043 6.94 21.65 19.82
CA LEU A 1043 7.65 22.35 18.74
C LEU A 1043 6.91 23.61 18.29
N VAL A 1044 5.58 23.66 18.17
CA VAL A 1044 4.84 24.86 17.70
C VAL A 1044 4.79 25.96 18.78
N MET A 1045 4.74 25.59 20.05
CA MET A 1045 4.95 26.50 21.18
C MET A 1045 6.36 27.13 21.13
N ASN A 1046 7.39 26.32 20.86
CA ASN A 1046 8.80 26.74 20.86
C ASN A 1046 9.33 27.27 19.50
N SER A 1047 8.64 27.02 18.38
CA SER A 1047 9.06 27.38 17.01
C SER A 1047 8.12 28.39 16.35
N LYS A 1048 7.97 29.55 17.00
CA LYS A 1048 7.53 30.75 16.25
C LYS A 1048 8.74 31.26 15.43
N PRO A 1049 8.57 31.61 14.15
CA PRO A 1049 9.68 31.89 13.23
C PRO A 1049 10.54 33.05 13.74
N ILE A 1050 11.73 32.70 14.27
CA ILE A 1050 12.62 33.63 14.99
C ILE A 1050 12.92 34.86 14.14
N LYS A 1051 13.19 34.69 12.83
CA LYS A 1051 13.47 35.79 11.91
C LYS A 1051 12.29 36.73 11.67
N MET A 1052 11.05 36.23 11.66
CA MET A 1052 9.85 37.07 11.43
C MET A 1052 9.54 37.93 12.66
N ARG A 1053 9.56 37.33 13.85
CA ARG A 1053 9.40 38.07 15.12
C ARG A 1053 10.49 39.11 15.30
N TRP A 1054 11.74 38.74 15.00
CA TRP A 1054 12.88 39.65 15.07
C TRP A 1054 12.76 40.82 14.08
N ALA A 1055 12.43 40.57 12.80
CA ALA A 1055 12.27 41.64 11.83
C ALA A 1055 11.14 42.64 12.20
N VAL A 1056 10.00 42.13 12.67
CA VAL A 1056 8.88 42.97 13.16
C VAL A 1056 9.28 43.71 14.45
N SER A 1057 10.03 43.08 15.35
CA SER A 1057 10.55 43.71 16.58
C SER A 1057 11.54 44.83 16.27
N ASP A 1058 12.50 44.62 15.36
CA ASP A 1058 13.49 45.63 14.97
C ASP A 1058 12.79 46.79 14.23
N PHE A 1059 11.83 46.50 13.34
CA PHE A 1059 11.01 47.53 12.67
C PHE A 1059 10.19 48.35 13.68
N ASN A 1060 9.48 47.71 14.61
CA ASN A 1060 8.68 48.41 15.61
C ASN A 1060 9.56 49.20 16.60
N SER A 1061 10.74 48.69 16.94
CA SER A 1061 11.71 49.40 17.80
C SER A 1061 12.25 50.66 17.11
N TRP A 1062 12.64 50.55 15.83
CA TRP A 1062 13.04 51.68 14.99
C TRP A 1062 11.90 52.71 14.83
N LYS A 1063 10.69 52.23 14.50
CA LYS A 1063 9.46 53.04 14.33
C LYS A 1063 9.19 53.88 15.57
N ASN A 1064 9.21 53.24 16.74
CA ASN A 1064 8.96 53.90 18.02
C ASN A 1064 10.10 54.88 18.38
N ALA A 1065 11.36 54.50 18.16
CA ALA A 1065 12.51 55.38 18.41
C ALA A 1065 12.54 56.62 17.49
N ARG A 1066 11.99 56.52 16.27
CA ARG A 1066 11.86 57.62 15.30
C ARG A 1066 10.56 58.42 15.45
N GLY A 1067 9.63 57.99 16.31
CA GLY A 1067 8.31 58.61 16.45
C GLY A 1067 7.43 58.48 15.20
N TRP A 1068 7.59 57.39 14.43
CA TRP A 1068 6.91 57.21 13.15
C TRP A 1068 5.51 56.62 13.33
N GLU A 1069 4.49 57.31 12.82
CA GLU A 1069 3.08 56.94 13.02
C GLU A 1069 2.59 55.84 12.05
N GLY A 1070 1.54 55.13 12.47
CA GLY A 1070 0.94 54.00 11.74
C GLY A 1070 1.52 52.63 12.14
N GLU A 1071 0.73 51.57 11.94
CA GLU A 1071 1.13 50.18 12.23
C GLU A 1071 1.46 49.42 10.94
N LEU A 1072 2.42 48.49 11.02
CA LEU A 1072 2.96 47.77 9.85
C LEU A 1072 1.88 47.09 9.00
N LEU A 1073 0.81 46.59 9.64
CA LEU A 1073 -0.32 45.96 8.95
C LEU A 1073 -1.28 46.96 8.30
N THR A 1074 -1.41 48.19 8.81
CA THR A 1074 -2.51 49.12 8.48
C THR A 1074 -2.10 50.40 7.75
N MET A 1075 -0.83 50.80 7.80
CA MET A 1075 -0.33 51.99 7.06
C MET A 1075 -0.48 51.83 5.54
N SER A 1076 -0.65 52.92 4.77
CA SER A 1076 -0.80 52.84 3.30
C SER A 1076 0.46 52.27 2.61
N ASN A 1077 0.36 51.84 1.35
CA ASN A 1077 1.52 51.31 0.62
C ASN A 1077 2.59 52.40 0.40
N GLU A 1078 2.20 53.65 0.19
CA GLU A 1078 3.10 54.80 0.09
C GLU A 1078 3.81 55.06 1.42
N SER A 1079 3.06 55.07 2.53
CA SER A 1079 3.62 55.23 3.88
C SER A 1079 4.57 54.09 4.24
N LEU A 1080 4.24 52.85 3.85
CA LEU A 1080 5.06 51.67 4.06
C LEU A 1080 6.35 51.67 3.23
N ASN A 1081 6.25 51.99 1.93
CA ASN A 1081 7.39 52.19 1.04
C ASN A 1081 8.33 53.29 1.56
N LEU A 1082 7.78 54.38 2.11
CA LEU A 1082 8.55 55.46 2.72
C LEU A 1082 9.23 55.01 4.03
N ALA A 1083 8.50 54.37 4.94
CA ALA A 1083 9.03 53.87 6.21
C ALA A 1083 10.17 52.85 6.00
N LEU A 1084 9.98 51.90 5.08
CA LEU A 1084 10.99 50.87 4.78
C LEU A 1084 12.30 51.46 4.24
N LYS A 1085 12.26 52.57 3.46
CA LYS A 1085 13.48 53.26 3.01
C LYS A 1085 14.33 53.75 4.18
N PHE A 1086 13.71 54.42 5.17
CA PHE A 1086 14.43 54.89 6.34
C PHE A 1086 14.90 53.73 7.23
N PHE A 1087 14.04 52.73 7.46
CA PHE A 1087 14.42 51.51 8.19
C PHE A 1087 15.65 50.83 7.58
N ILE A 1088 15.70 50.61 6.26
CA ILE A 1088 16.85 50.00 5.57
C ILE A 1088 18.16 50.78 5.78
N LEU A 1089 18.09 52.12 5.81
CA LEU A 1089 19.27 52.96 5.99
C LEU A 1089 19.76 52.97 7.44
N GLU A 1090 18.86 52.82 8.40
CA GLU A 1090 19.06 53.10 9.83
C GLU A 1090 19.04 51.85 10.72
N VAL A 1091 18.82 50.66 10.16
CA VAL A 1091 18.77 49.40 10.92
C VAL A 1091 20.17 48.86 11.25
N HIS A 1092 20.50 48.87 12.54
CA HIS A 1092 21.74 48.32 13.12
C HIS A 1092 21.43 47.19 14.10
N ASN A 1093 22.42 46.33 14.35
CA ASN A 1093 22.29 45.28 15.35
C ASN A 1093 22.34 45.83 16.79
N LYS A 1094 22.00 44.99 17.78
CA LYS A 1094 21.99 45.36 19.22
C LYS A 1094 23.31 45.91 19.78
N SER A 1095 24.43 45.81 19.06
CA SER A 1095 25.72 46.42 19.43
C SER A 1095 26.04 47.73 18.67
N GLY A 1096 25.06 48.29 17.96
CA GLY A 1096 25.21 49.51 17.14
C GLY A 1096 25.99 49.30 15.83
N LYS A 1097 26.23 48.06 15.41
CA LYS A 1097 26.98 47.75 14.18
C LYS A 1097 26.05 47.46 13.01
N GLU A 1098 26.48 47.86 11.82
CA GLU A 1098 25.80 47.59 10.55
C GLU A 1098 25.54 46.08 10.35
N TYR A 1099 24.35 45.76 9.84
CA TYR A 1099 24.02 44.40 9.42
C TYR A 1099 24.75 44.02 8.12
N TYR A 1100 24.96 42.73 7.88
CA TYR A 1100 25.49 42.27 6.59
C TYR A 1100 24.46 42.53 5.46
N PRO A 1101 24.89 42.76 4.21
CA PRO A 1101 23.99 43.01 3.07
C PRO A 1101 22.83 42.01 2.95
N ASN A 1102 23.12 40.71 2.99
CA ASN A 1102 22.08 39.67 2.95
C ASN A 1102 21.15 39.70 4.17
N THR A 1103 21.63 40.14 5.34
CA THR A 1103 20.82 40.23 6.55
C THR A 1103 19.77 41.35 6.44
N ILE A 1104 20.11 42.48 5.81
CA ILE A 1104 19.14 43.55 5.51
C ILE A 1104 18.10 43.06 4.49
N TYR A 1105 18.53 42.35 3.45
CA TYR A 1105 17.61 41.70 2.49
C TYR A 1105 16.66 40.69 3.19
N GLU A 1106 17.19 39.83 4.07
CA GLU A 1106 16.39 38.86 4.84
C GLU A 1106 15.40 39.53 5.80
N LEU A 1107 15.73 40.69 6.38
CA LEU A 1107 14.79 41.49 7.19
C LEU A 1107 13.60 41.96 6.34
N ILE A 1108 13.83 42.49 5.15
CA ILE A 1108 12.78 42.98 4.24
C ILE A 1108 11.89 41.84 3.73
N ILE A 1109 12.47 40.69 3.37
CA ILE A 1109 11.70 39.48 3.02
C ILE A 1109 10.88 38.97 4.22
N SER A 1110 11.42 39.05 5.44
CA SER A 1110 10.72 38.65 6.66
C SER A 1110 9.52 39.56 6.97
N LEU A 1111 9.64 40.87 6.72
CA LEU A 1111 8.52 41.82 6.82
C LEU A 1111 7.45 41.55 5.75
N GLN A 1112 7.84 41.31 4.48
CA GLN A 1112 6.90 40.93 3.42
C GLN A 1112 6.15 39.63 3.75
N HIS A 1113 6.86 38.64 4.30
CA HIS A 1113 6.27 37.38 4.73
C HIS A 1113 5.28 37.59 5.89
N TYR A 1114 5.61 38.43 6.87
CA TYR A 1114 4.70 38.81 7.95
C TYR A 1114 3.40 39.45 7.42
N LEU A 1115 3.50 40.37 6.46
CA LEU A 1115 2.31 40.96 5.82
C LEU A 1115 1.44 39.89 5.15
N ARG A 1116 2.06 39.01 4.36
CA ARG A 1116 1.36 37.92 3.64
C ARG A 1116 0.65 36.96 4.60
N VAL A 1117 1.30 36.56 5.69
CA VAL A 1117 0.70 35.69 6.72
C VAL A 1117 -0.51 36.38 7.40
N ASN A 1118 -0.46 37.69 7.58
CA ASN A 1118 -1.56 38.50 8.09
C ASN A 1118 -2.52 39.00 6.99
N LYS A 1119 -2.61 38.28 5.86
CA LYS A 1119 -3.53 38.51 4.73
C LYS A 1119 -3.37 39.86 3.99
N ARG A 1120 -2.24 40.56 4.17
CA ARG A 1120 -1.87 41.74 3.36
C ARG A 1120 -0.91 41.31 2.26
N PHE A 1121 -1.43 41.20 1.04
CA PHE A 1121 -0.68 40.74 -0.13
C PHE A 1121 -0.04 41.93 -0.85
N VAL A 1122 1.24 42.17 -0.55
CA VAL A 1122 2.12 43.10 -1.28
C VAL A 1122 3.45 42.41 -1.61
N SER A 1123 4.07 42.78 -2.72
CA SER A 1123 5.44 42.40 -3.07
C SER A 1123 6.36 43.61 -3.10
N PHE A 1124 7.20 43.72 -2.07
CA PHE A 1124 8.28 44.69 -2.00
C PHE A 1124 9.31 44.53 -3.12
N LEU A 1125 9.39 43.35 -3.75
CA LEU A 1125 10.31 43.09 -4.86
C LEU A 1125 9.70 43.32 -6.25
N ASP A 1126 8.39 43.15 -6.41
CA ASP A 1126 7.75 43.16 -7.74
C ASP A 1126 6.83 44.37 -7.95
N ASP A 1127 6.06 44.79 -6.94
CA ASP A 1127 5.04 45.84 -7.08
C ASP A 1127 5.69 47.20 -7.33
N THR A 1128 5.21 47.94 -8.34
CA THR A 1128 5.81 49.21 -8.81
C THR A 1128 5.90 50.28 -7.73
N GLU A 1129 4.96 50.30 -6.80
CA GLU A 1129 4.87 51.22 -5.65
C GLU A 1129 6.13 51.17 -4.76
N PHE A 1130 6.81 50.01 -4.68
CA PHE A 1130 8.01 49.80 -3.86
C PHE A 1130 9.33 50.01 -4.60
N ASN A 1131 9.32 50.49 -5.86
CA ASN A 1131 10.54 50.74 -6.65
C ASN A 1131 11.60 51.53 -5.89
N THR A 1132 11.22 52.66 -5.26
CA THR A 1132 12.18 53.52 -4.56
C THR A 1132 12.79 52.85 -3.31
N MET A 1133 12.07 51.91 -2.68
CA MET A 1133 12.59 51.12 -1.57
C MET A 1133 13.61 50.09 -2.06
N ARG A 1134 13.35 49.45 -3.21
CA ARG A 1134 14.31 48.53 -3.85
C ARG A 1134 15.62 49.22 -4.22
N GLU A 1135 15.56 50.43 -4.75
CA GLU A 1135 16.75 51.25 -5.06
C GLU A 1135 17.57 51.56 -3.80
N VAL A 1136 16.92 51.90 -2.68
CA VAL A 1136 17.58 52.15 -1.40
C VAL A 1136 18.18 50.87 -0.81
N LEU A 1137 17.49 49.73 -0.91
CA LEU A 1137 17.98 48.41 -0.48
C LEU A 1137 19.24 48.01 -1.25
N ASP A 1138 19.19 48.08 -2.58
CA ASP A 1138 20.32 47.78 -3.46
C ASP A 1138 21.51 48.73 -3.20
N ALA A 1139 21.25 50.04 -3.04
CA ALA A 1139 22.29 51.03 -2.72
C ALA A 1139 22.96 50.77 -1.35
N LYS A 1140 22.18 50.51 -0.28
CA LYS A 1140 22.70 50.18 1.06
C LYS A 1140 23.52 48.88 1.02
N MET A 1141 22.99 47.82 0.38
CA MET A 1141 23.69 46.54 0.23
C MET A 1141 25.01 46.67 -0.55
N LYS A 1142 25.02 47.46 -1.64
CA LYS A 1142 26.24 47.77 -2.41
C LYS A 1142 27.24 48.60 -1.61
N SER A 1143 26.78 49.57 -0.82
CA SER A 1143 27.63 50.40 0.04
C SER A 1143 28.34 49.57 1.12
N LEU A 1144 27.59 48.77 1.88
CA LEU A 1144 28.14 47.87 2.89
C LEU A 1144 29.10 46.83 2.30
N SER A 1145 28.80 46.32 1.11
CA SER A 1145 29.68 45.41 0.37
C SER A 1145 31.00 46.07 -0.06
N LYS A 1146 31.01 47.39 -0.37
CA LYS A 1146 32.22 48.17 -0.64
C LYS A 1146 33.02 48.44 0.64
N GLN A 1147 32.35 48.64 1.78
CA GLN A 1147 32.97 48.81 3.10
C GLN A 1147 33.55 47.52 3.70
N GLY A 1148 33.52 46.39 2.97
CA GLY A 1148 34.08 45.11 3.40
C GLY A 1148 33.18 44.29 4.33
N ILE A 1149 31.98 44.79 4.67
CA ILE A 1149 31.03 44.13 5.57
C ILE A 1149 30.34 42.99 4.81
N LYS A 1150 30.94 41.80 4.85
CA LYS A 1150 30.48 40.59 4.12
C LYS A 1150 30.40 39.38 5.04
N LEU A 1151 29.40 38.53 4.81
CA LEU A 1151 29.30 37.21 5.46
C LEU A 1151 30.52 36.35 5.11
N LYS A 1152 31.19 35.80 6.14
CA LYS A 1152 32.15 34.69 5.94
C LYS A 1152 31.39 33.50 5.35
N ARG A 1153 31.62 33.19 4.07
CA ARG A 1153 31.17 31.92 3.47
C ARG A 1153 31.89 30.78 4.20
N ARG A 1154 31.15 29.80 4.72
CA ARG A 1154 31.75 28.49 5.03
C ARG A 1154 32.21 27.88 3.72
N GLN A 1155 33.52 27.76 3.57
CA GLN A 1155 34.14 26.95 2.53
C GLN A 1155 33.90 25.48 2.91
N ALA A 1156 33.55 24.63 1.95
CA ALA A 1156 33.49 23.19 2.20
C ALA A 1156 34.89 22.70 2.56
N ASP A 1157 34.99 21.82 3.55
CA ASP A 1157 36.26 21.25 3.97
C ASP A 1157 36.91 20.50 2.80
N ILE A 1158 38.22 20.69 2.66
CA ILE A 1158 38.98 20.10 1.56
C ILE A 1158 39.20 18.63 1.89
N ILE A 1159 38.74 17.74 1.02
CA ILE A 1159 39.06 16.31 1.09
C ILE A 1159 40.57 16.16 0.98
N SER A 1160 41.21 15.63 2.03
CA SER A 1160 42.67 15.47 2.03
C SER A 1160 43.11 14.36 1.09
N ILE A 1161 44.38 14.39 0.68
CA ILE A 1161 44.98 13.32 -0.13
C ILE A 1161 44.87 11.96 0.58
N ASP A 1162 44.98 11.92 1.90
CA ASP A 1162 44.78 10.69 2.68
C ASP A 1162 43.33 10.18 2.64
N GLN A 1163 42.35 11.08 2.70
CA GLN A 1163 40.94 10.74 2.56
C GLN A 1163 40.63 10.24 1.13
N GLU A 1164 41.18 10.87 0.10
CA GLU A 1164 41.08 10.39 -1.28
C GLU A 1164 41.74 9.01 -1.44
N ASN A 1165 42.94 8.80 -0.90
CA ASN A 1165 43.63 7.51 -0.92
C ASN A 1165 42.81 6.42 -0.20
N ILE A 1166 42.16 6.73 0.92
CA ILE A 1166 41.23 5.82 1.61
C ILE A 1166 40.02 5.52 0.72
N MET A 1167 39.49 6.49 -0.03
CA MET A 1167 38.38 6.27 -0.96
C MET A 1167 38.78 5.35 -2.13
N TRP A 1168 39.98 5.50 -2.69
CA TRP A 1168 40.52 4.56 -3.68
C TRP A 1168 40.76 3.16 -3.09
N GLN A 1169 41.39 3.06 -1.91
CA GLN A 1169 41.66 1.78 -1.24
C GLN A 1169 40.40 1.01 -0.83
N LYS A 1170 39.33 1.72 -0.43
CA LYS A 1170 38.04 1.12 -0.07
C LYS A 1170 37.11 0.87 -1.27
N GLY A 1171 37.56 1.13 -2.50
CA GLY A 1171 36.75 0.98 -3.71
C GLY A 1171 35.53 1.92 -3.77
N ILE A 1172 35.61 3.06 -3.08
CA ILE A 1172 34.62 4.15 -3.17
C ILE A 1172 34.87 4.94 -4.46
N LEU A 1173 36.15 5.11 -4.82
CA LEU A 1173 36.60 5.56 -6.15
C LEU A 1173 37.19 4.36 -6.89
N GLY A 1174 36.85 4.20 -8.17
CA GLY A 1174 37.15 3.01 -8.98
C GLY A 1174 36.58 3.08 -10.40
N ALA A 1175 37.05 2.19 -11.27
CA ALA A 1175 36.63 2.08 -12.67
C ALA A 1175 35.99 0.71 -12.99
N ASP A 1176 35.65 -0.05 -11.95
CA ASP A 1176 35.22 -1.44 -11.94
C ASP A 1176 33.72 -1.64 -12.23
N SER A 1177 32.89 -0.61 -12.02
CA SER A 1177 31.49 -0.59 -12.44
C SER A 1177 31.13 0.74 -13.13
N PRO A 1178 30.11 0.78 -14.01
CA PRO A 1178 29.68 2.03 -14.64
C PRO A 1178 29.27 3.11 -13.65
N LYS A 1179 28.70 2.73 -12.50
CA LYS A 1179 28.32 3.65 -11.42
C LYS A 1179 29.55 4.20 -10.70
N ARG A 1180 30.46 3.33 -10.23
CA ARG A 1180 31.73 3.77 -9.60
C ARG A 1180 32.58 4.61 -10.53
N LEU A 1181 32.66 4.24 -11.82
CA LEU A 1181 33.34 5.03 -12.83
C LEU A 1181 32.71 6.42 -12.99
N LEU A 1182 31.37 6.52 -13.00
CA LEU A 1182 30.66 7.80 -13.07
C LEU A 1182 30.85 8.65 -11.81
N GLU A 1183 30.79 8.04 -10.62
CA GLU A 1183 31.05 8.70 -9.33
C GLU A 1183 32.51 9.18 -9.23
N THR A 1184 33.44 8.39 -9.74
CA THR A 1184 34.88 8.69 -9.81
C THR A 1184 35.19 9.79 -10.83
N LEU A 1185 34.50 9.79 -11.97
CA LEU A 1185 34.56 10.89 -12.94
C LEU A 1185 33.94 12.17 -12.34
N LEU A 1186 32.80 12.09 -11.67
CA LEU A 1186 32.15 13.23 -11.01
C LEU A 1186 33.09 13.85 -9.94
N TYR A 1187 33.72 13.01 -9.12
CA TYR A 1187 34.74 13.40 -8.14
C TYR A 1187 35.95 14.05 -8.84
N SER A 1188 36.54 13.37 -9.82
CA SER A 1188 37.76 13.82 -10.52
C SER A 1188 37.54 15.14 -11.28
N LEU A 1189 36.41 15.28 -11.98
CA LEU A 1189 36.03 16.50 -12.69
C LEU A 1189 35.69 17.63 -11.71
N GLY A 1190 35.04 17.30 -10.58
CA GLY A 1190 34.74 18.24 -9.51
C GLY A 1190 36.02 18.78 -8.87
N LEU A 1191 37.01 17.92 -8.62
CA LEU A 1191 38.31 18.26 -8.04
C LEU A 1191 39.19 19.05 -9.04
N LYS A 1192 39.41 18.53 -10.25
CA LYS A 1192 40.35 19.13 -11.22
C LYS A 1192 39.82 20.34 -11.98
N PHE A 1193 38.49 20.48 -12.12
CA PHE A 1193 37.87 21.62 -12.82
C PHE A 1193 36.97 22.48 -11.93
N ALA A 1194 36.91 22.20 -10.62
CA ALA A 1194 36.17 22.96 -9.61
C ALA A 1194 34.65 23.06 -9.85
N LEU A 1195 34.06 22.05 -10.52
CA LEU A 1195 32.63 21.99 -10.86
C LEU A 1195 31.79 21.57 -9.63
N ARG A 1196 30.80 22.38 -9.25
CA ARG A 1196 30.07 22.23 -7.97
C ARG A 1196 28.57 21.96 -8.12
N ALA A 1197 27.95 22.35 -9.22
CA ALA A 1197 26.55 22.12 -9.49
C ALA A 1197 26.36 20.93 -10.44
N ALA A 1198 25.35 20.10 -10.19
CA ALA A 1198 25.00 18.98 -11.07
C ALA A 1198 24.77 19.41 -12.53
N GLN A 1199 24.30 20.63 -12.75
CA GLN A 1199 24.11 21.20 -14.10
C GLN A 1199 25.44 21.49 -14.83
N GLU A 1200 26.54 21.78 -14.13
CA GLU A 1200 27.86 21.95 -14.76
C GLU A 1200 28.37 20.63 -15.30
N HIS A 1201 28.35 19.59 -14.47
CA HIS A 1201 28.74 18.22 -14.85
C HIS A 1201 27.88 17.69 -15.99
N LYS A 1202 26.56 17.97 -15.98
CA LYS A 1202 25.63 17.59 -17.05
C LYS A 1202 25.86 18.34 -18.37
N ASN A 1203 26.39 19.57 -18.33
CA ASN A 1203 26.58 20.42 -19.51
C ASN A 1203 27.98 20.33 -20.12
N LEU A 1204 28.91 19.57 -19.51
CA LEU A 1204 30.23 19.32 -20.07
C LEU A 1204 30.13 18.65 -21.45
N ARG A 1205 30.72 19.29 -22.47
CA ARG A 1205 30.95 18.71 -23.79
C ARG A 1205 32.45 18.50 -23.99
N VAL A 1206 32.81 17.51 -24.81
CA VAL A 1206 34.21 17.16 -25.14
C VAL A 1206 34.38 17.15 -26.66
N GLY A 1207 35.44 17.81 -27.14
CA GLY A 1207 35.72 17.99 -28.57
C GLY A 1207 36.28 19.38 -28.89
N GLU A 1208 36.82 19.57 -30.08
CA GLU A 1208 37.20 20.90 -30.56
C GLU A 1208 35.96 21.82 -30.56
N ASN A 1209 36.09 23.03 -30.01
CA ASN A 1209 35.00 23.99 -29.75
C ASN A 1209 34.00 23.62 -28.62
N SER A 1210 34.38 22.74 -27.69
CA SER A 1210 33.61 22.48 -26.45
C SER A 1210 34.26 23.07 -25.20
N GLN A 1211 33.60 22.97 -24.03
CA GLN A 1211 34.19 23.44 -22.78
C GLN A 1211 35.39 22.59 -22.33
N LEU A 1212 35.58 21.37 -22.85
CA LEU A 1212 36.67 20.46 -22.46
C LEU A 1212 37.47 19.99 -23.68
N THR A 1213 38.67 20.56 -23.87
CA THR A 1213 39.52 20.30 -25.05
C THR A 1213 40.82 19.60 -24.66
N ILE A 1214 41.25 18.61 -25.44
CA ILE A 1214 42.60 18.03 -25.29
C ILE A 1214 43.56 18.88 -26.12
N LYS A 1215 44.60 19.40 -25.48
CA LYS A 1215 45.66 20.19 -26.10
C LYS A 1215 47.03 19.62 -25.77
N THR A 1216 48.05 20.08 -26.48
CA THR A 1216 49.45 19.71 -26.23
C THR A 1216 50.23 20.97 -25.87
N SER A 1217 51.07 20.91 -24.84
CA SER A 1217 51.91 22.04 -24.43
C SER A 1217 53.10 22.21 -25.38
N PRO A 1218 53.81 23.36 -25.36
CA PRO A 1218 55.05 23.53 -26.11
C PRO A 1218 56.10 22.45 -25.81
N ASN A 1219 56.04 21.82 -24.63
CA ASN A 1219 56.94 20.75 -24.20
C ASN A 1219 56.39 19.34 -24.53
N ASN A 1220 55.47 19.24 -25.50
CA ASN A 1220 54.83 18.01 -25.97
C ASN A 1220 53.99 17.22 -24.93
N VAL A 1221 53.63 17.83 -23.80
CA VAL A 1221 52.78 17.21 -22.77
C VAL A 1221 51.31 17.42 -23.11
N ARG A 1222 50.53 16.34 -23.26
CA ARG A 1222 49.07 16.44 -23.46
C ARG A 1222 48.39 16.90 -22.17
N TYR A 1223 47.42 17.80 -22.28
CA TYR A 1223 46.63 18.31 -21.16
C TYR A 1223 45.17 18.50 -21.56
N LEU A 1224 44.28 18.45 -20.57
CA LEU A 1224 42.86 18.68 -20.72
C LEU A 1224 42.55 20.12 -20.25
N GLU A 1225 42.16 20.99 -21.17
CA GLU A 1225 41.79 22.37 -20.91
C GLU A 1225 40.28 22.49 -20.76
N TYR A 1226 39.83 22.87 -19.56
CA TYR A 1226 38.48 23.33 -19.29
C TYR A 1226 38.38 24.84 -19.50
N LYS A 1227 37.46 25.29 -20.36
CA LYS A 1227 37.09 26.70 -20.51
C LYS A 1227 35.62 26.88 -20.10
N GLU A 1228 35.40 27.65 -19.04
CA GLU A 1228 34.07 27.95 -18.53
C GLU A 1228 33.25 28.73 -19.57
N GLU A 1229 31.99 28.37 -19.78
CA GLU A 1229 31.05 29.20 -20.55
C GLU A 1229 30.58 30.35 -19.65
N VAL A 1230 30.65 31.58 -20.16
CA VAL A 1230 30.55 32.82 -19.36
C VAL A 1230 29.27 32.89 -18.52
N SER A 1231 29.39 32.71 -17.19
CA SER A 1231 28.73 33.54 -16.14
C SER A 1231 28.54 32.81 -14.79
N LYS A 1232 29.61 32.68 -13.97
CA LYS A 1232 29.47 32.41 -12.52
C LYS A 1232 30.05 33.45 -11.57
N CYS A 1233 30.75 34.46 -12.09
CA CYS A 1233 31.25 35.60 -11.32
C CYS A 1233 30.67 36.94 -11.82
N ASN A 1234 29.39 36.95 -12.22
CA ASN A 1234 28.71 38.14 -12.69
C ASN A 1234 28.03 38.86 -11.52
N SER A 1235 28.49 40.06 -11.17
CA SER A 1235 28.06 40.81 -9.98
C SER A 1235 26.83 41.72 -10.18
N GLY A 1236 26.08 41.53 -11.28
CA GLY A 1236 24.72 42.05 -11.43
C GLY A 1236 24.62 43.56 -11.68
N GLY A 1237 25.12 44.03 -12.84
CA GLY A 1237 24.88 45.38 -13.35
C GLY A 1237 24.51 45.36 -14.83
N LEU A 1238 23.56 46.21 -15.24
CA LEU A 1238 22.91 46.16 -16.56
C LEU A 1238 23.78 46.52 -17.78
N THR A 1239 25.06 46.88 -17.60
CA THR A 1239 25.93 47.41 -18.69
C THR A 1239 27.23 46.64 -18.94
N HIS A 1240 27.50 45.51 -18.28
CA HIS A 1240 28.79 44.79 -18.43
C HIS A 1240 28.73 43.49 -19.25
N ARG A 1241 28.99 43.61 -20.57
CA ARG A 1241 29.25 42.51 -21.52
C ARG A 1241 30.73 42.41 -21.94
N LYS A 1242 31.67 42.49 -20.99
CA LYS A 1242 33.12 42.26 -21.23
C LYS A 1242 33.83 41.65 -20.02
N VAL A 1243 33.85 40.31 -19.93
CA VAL A 1243 34.70 39.56 -18.98
C VAL A 1243 35.21 38.29 -19.67
N GLU A 1244 36.51 38.02 -19.54
CA GLU A 1244 37.14 36.80 -20.09
C GLU A 1244 36.72 35.53 -19.32
N PRO A 1245 36.50 34.39 -20.00
CA PRO A 1245 36.05 33.16 -19.33
C PRO A 1245 37.20 32.46 -18.58
N LYS A 1246 36.88 31.82 -17.45
CA LYS A 1246 37.87 31.07 -16.65
C LYS A 1246 38.41 29.87 -17.44
N VAL A 1247 39.72 29.71 -17.46
CA VAL A 1247 40.40 28.56 -18.07
C VAL A 1247 41.18 27.79 -16.99
N THR A 1248 41.02 26.47 -16.95
CA THR A 1248 41.70 25.55 -16.02
C THR A 1248 42.33 24.41 -16.83
N ARG A 1249 43.53 23.94 -16.46
CA ARG A 1249 44.25 22.90 -17.22
C ARG A 1249 44.67 21.76 -16.31
N ALA A 1250 44.39 20.52 -16.72
CA ALA A 1250 44.87 19.31 -16.08
C ALA A 1250 45.90 18.61 -16.99
N TYR A 1251 47.18 18.66 -16.63
CA TYR A 1251 48.25 18.10 -17.44
C TYR A 1251 48.35 16.57 -17.26
N GLY A 1252 48.56 15.85 -18.36
CA GLY A 1252 48.83 14.42 -18.37
C GLY A 1252 50.22 14.16 -17.82
N ASN A 1253 50.31 14.05 -16.50
CA ASN A 1253 51.57 13.87 -15.80
C ASN A 1253 52.14 12.45 -16.01
N LEU A 1254 53.44 12.37 -16.32
CA LEU A 1254 54.19 11.11 -16.31
C LEU A 1254 55.09 10.91 -15.07
N LEU A 1255 55.47 11.97 -14.32
CA LEU A 1255 56.40 11.82 -13.16
C LEU A 1255 56.24 12.77 -11.94
N GLN A 1256 55.58 13.94 -12.02
CA GLN A 1256 55.36 14.84 -10.85
C GLN A 1256 53.99 15.56 -10.89
N PRO A 1257 53.05 15.27 -9.95
CA PRO A 1257 51.70 15.84 -9.95
C PRO A 1257 51.50 16.91 -8.88
N GLU A 1258 51.74 18.17 -9.22
CA GLU A 1258 51.16 19.34 -8.52
C GLU A 1258 50.12 20.02 -9.44
#